data_AF-A0A484BTE3-F1
#
_entry.id   AF-A0A484BTE3-F1
#
_cell.length_a   1.000
_cell.length_b   1.000
_cell.length_c   1.000
_cell.angle_alpha   90.00
_cell.angle_beta   90.00
_cell.angle_gamma   90.00
#
_symmetry.space_group_name_H-M   'P 1'
#
loop_
_entity.id
_entity.type
_entity.pdbx_description
1 polymer ?
#
loop_
_entity_poly.entity_id
_entity_poly.type
_entity_poly.pdbx_seq_one_letter_code
_entity_poly.pdbx_strand_id
1 'polypeptide(L)'
;MSIKFNVNGFPYEVQPHDYAADITLNTFLREHLHLTATKYMCLEGGCGSCVCLTRRRHPITGEISSRATNSCLTLLNTCNDVDIITDEGLGNKSSGYHPIQKRLAKLNGTQCGYCSPGFVMNMYGLLESRGGRVTMAEVEDGFGGNICRCTGYRPILDAMKSFAVDSTIEVPAECVDIEDSFELLCPRTGQCCSGSCSRPSLPAQNNSHWYWPKTLVELFAALAQVPTGEEYILVAGNTAHGVYRRSRSLKHYVDVNMVPELKQHSIEPDHLLLGANLTLTETMQLFKQAEQRPGFEYCAQLWQHFNLIANVPVRSNGTLAGNISIKKQHPEFPSDVFITFEALDAHVLVHDNASSQRIMTLLSFLQDTTPKLVIGGFILRSYPKSKFLFNSYKILPRAQNVHAYVNSGFLIEWQNLQHRIVASARLCFGNIRPDYVHAEHVEQLLVGRDLYDSSTVAQVFEQLLISLQAVEMPPEASPEYRQKLACSLFYKFLLGSAPEELVRMRFHSGGKLLERPLSSGSQSFETIPNKYPVTKPVQKLEGLIQCSGEAIYINDLLTTSNAVHCAFVTAKRVGATIEQIDSAPALQCKGVVAFYGSKDIPGDNNFNNTTLFTVPGDVEEIFCAGRVLYYDQPLGVIAALTHDVAVYAASLVQVTYANDQVKIYTSMNAVLSAKVEDRLVVCTELNKELAQTPLRPGDVVGRGILELESQYHFTMEPQTTVVVPNEQGLQVWSATQWMDVTQASISRMLKLDANAVQLQVRRVGGAYGAKVTRGNQVACACALVAFKLNRPARFVQTIESMMESNGKRWACRSDYEFQASANGSIRMLTNNYYEDAGCSFNENVVEFLTLPTLKNVYNLTSLNFKVKGTAVKTDAPSSTWCRAPGTAEAIAMTETALENIAFACKLDPADVRLVNLRPGTKMVQLLPRFLASTTYRERREQINLFNAQNRWRKRGLGLALMDFPLTVNVALAYPATVAIYHADGSVVISHGGIEIGQGINTKVAQVAALVLGVPLERVRIETTNTILGANSFVTANSMASELVGIAVRKCCDKLNQRLEPVKRRLGSQASWQQVVEAAFNQSISLIATESFKKGDQSDYSIYGLSLTEVEVDILTGNHLISRVDILEDAGESISPNIDVGQIEGAFVMGLGYYLTEHLVYDRQTGRLLTNRTWNYHPPGAKDIPIDFRIELLQKSPNPVGFLRSKATGEPALCLAVGVLFALQHAIQAARQDAGLPREWVRLGAPTTPETVMLSAGHEVHSFTLQ
;
A
#
# COMPACT_ATOMS: atom_id res chain seq x y z
N MET A 1 22.64 33.70 -5.36
CA MET A 1 21.84 33.82 -4.12
C MET A 1 22.06 32.54 -3.33
N SER A 2 22.39 32.61 -2.04
CA SER A 2 22.39 31.42 -1.16
C SER A 2 20.98 31.14 -0.66
N ILE A 3 20.67 29.88 -0.35
CA ILE A 3 19.37 29.45 0.20
C ILE A 3 19.54 29.27 1.69
N LYS A 4 18.72 29.96 2.48
CA LYS A 4 18.76 29.92 3.95
C LYS A 4 17.48 29.29 4.49
N PHE A 5 17.59 28.36 5.41
CA PHE A 5 16.45 27.66 6.02
C PHE A 5 16.81 27.08 7.38
N ASN A 6 15.81 26.63 8.14
CA ASN A 6 16.02 25.94 9.40
C ASN A 6 15.59 24.48 9.28
N VAL A 7 16.32 23.57 9.95
CA VAL A 7 15.89 22.18 10.17
C VAL A 7 15.98 21.89 11.64
N ASN A 8 14.86 21.53 12.27
CA ASN A 8 14.73 21.25 13.70
C ASN A 8 15.32 22.37 14.58
N GLY A 9 15.07 23.63 14.19
CA GLY A 9 15.57 24.82 14.88
C GLY A 9 17.04 25.19 14.60
N PHE A 10 17.74 24.43 13.76
CA PHE A 10 19.13 24.73 13.37
C PHE A 10 19.18 25.43 12.00
N PRO A 11 19.87 26.58 11.87
CA PRO A 11 19.99 27.30 10.61
C PRO A 11 21.01 26.62 9.67
N TYR A 12 20.66 26.60 8.39
CA TYR A 12 21.49 26.11 7.29
C TYR A 12 21.54 27.15 6.17
N GLU A 13 22.72 27.30 5.57
CA GLU A 13 22.94 28.10 4.37
C GLU A 13 23.63 27.23 3.32
N VAL A 14 22.99 27.07 2.16
CA VAL A 14 23.51 26.26 1.05
C VAL A 14 23.67 27.11 -0.20
N GLN A 15 24.70 26.85 -0.98
CA GLN A 15 24.85 27.48 -2.29
C GLN A 15 24.10 26.64 -3.34
N PRO A 16 23.22 27.23 -4.18
CA PRO A 16 22.46 26.46 -5.17
C PRO A 16 23.31 25.70 -6.18
N HIS A 17 24.54 26.15 -6.44
CA HIS A 17 25.45 25.47 -7.37
C HIS A 17 26.13 24.24 -6.76
N ASP A 18 26.11 24.09 -5.42
CA ASP A 18 26.71 22.93 -4.74
C ASP A 18 25.88 21.64 -4.92
N TYR A 19 24.63 21.76 -5.38
CA TYR A 19 23.70 20.64 -5.51
C TYR A 19 23.00 20.64 -6.87
N ALA A 20 22.40 19.50 -7.23
CA ALA A 20 21.53 19.45 -8.41
C ALA A 20 20.31 20.36 -8.21
N ALA A 21 19.87 21.04 -9.28
CA ALA A 21 18.75 21.99 -9.20
C ALA A 21 17.43 21.33 -8.79
N ASP A 22 17.29 20.04 -9.08
CA ASP A 22 16.14 19.20 -8.76
C ASP A 22 16.33 18.33 -7.51
N ILE A 23 17.38 18.55 -6.70
CA ILE A 23 17.57 17.83 -5.45
C ILE A 23 16.35 17.99 -4.54
N THR A 24 15.85 16.87 -4.04
CA THR A 24 14.70 16.87 -3.13
C THR A 24 15.12 17.18 -1.70
N LEU A 25 14.21 17.75 -0.92
CA LEU A 25 14.41 17.94 0.52
C LEU A 25 14.66 16.60 1.21
N ASN A 26 13.99 15.51 0.79
CA ASN A 26 14.22 14.18 1.35
C ASN A 26 15.66 13.71 1.18
N THR A 27 16.19 13.81 -0.05
CA THR A 27 17.59 13.47 -0.37
C THR A 27 18.53 14.32 0.48
N PHE A 28 18.27 15.63 0.59
CA PHE A 28 19.08 16.53 1.41
C PHE A 28 19.12 16.14 2.90
N LEU A 29 17.95 15.92 3.51
CA LEU A 29 17.83 15.53 4.91
C LEU A 29 18.60 14.23 5.20
N ARG A 30 18.44 13.22 4.35
CA ARG A 30 19.00 11.87 4.57
C ARG A 30 20.48 11.77 4.24
N GLU A 31 20.88 12.27 3.08
CA GLU A 31 22.22 12.05 2.53
C GLU A 31 23.22 13.12 2.97
N HIS A 32 22.76 14.35 3.24
CA HIS A 32 23.64 15.47 3.59
C HIS A 32 23.54 15.87 5.07
N LEU A 33 22.35 15.82 5.68
CA LEU A 33 22.19 16.09 7.12
C LEU A 33 22.24 14.84 7.99
N HIS A 34 22.12 13.65 7.39
CA HIS A 34 22.03 12.36 8.09
C HIS A 34 20.85 12.28 9.08
N LEU A 35 19.78 13.03 8.81
CA LEU A 35 18.49 12.94 9.49
C LEU A 35 17.64 11.90 8.74
N THR A 36 17.58 10.69 9.29
CA THR A 36 17.05 9.52 8.58
C THR A 36 15.64 9.14 9.00
N ALA A 37 14.99 9.80 9.96
CA ALA A 37 13.62 9.48 10.37
C ALA A 37 12.64 9.68 9.21
N THR A 38 12.81 10.74 8.43
CA THR A 38 12.06 10.93 7.19
C THR A 38 12.49 9.85 6.19
N LYS A 39 11.61 8.88 5.94
CA LYS A 39 11.88 7.73 5.06
C LYS A 39 11.44 8.01 3.63
N TYR A 40 11.79 7.15 2.68
CA TYR A 40 11.16 7.14 1.36
C TYR A 40 10.93 5.72 0.85
N MET A 41 9.94 5.59 -0.04
CA MET A 41 9.62 4.34 -0.75
C MET A 41 9.29 4.65 -2.21
N CYS A 42 8.33 5.54 -2.45
CA CYS A 42 7.81 5.80 -3.80
C CYS A 42 8.48 6.98 -4.53
N LEU A 43 8.92 8.01 -3.80
CA LEU A 43 9.35 9.31 -4.38
C LEU A 43 8.28 9.95 -5.29
N GLU A 44 7.00 9.77 -4.94
CA GLU A 44 5.83 10.21 -5.74
C GLU A 44 4.77 10.94 -4.91
N GLY A 45 4.97 11.10 -3.60
CA GLY A 45 3.94 11.65 -2.70
C GLY A 45 2.77 10.71 -2.40
N GLY A 46 2.76 9.48 -2.93
CA GLY A 46 1.67 8.51 -2.76
C GLY A 46 1.72 7.66 -1.48
N CYS A 47 2.87 7.50 -0.83
CA CYS A 47 3.02 6.59 0.34
C CYS A 47 3.07 7.29 1.71
N GLY A 48 3.36 8.59 1.76
CA GLY A 48 3.40 9.39 2.99
C GLY A 48 4.57 9.13 3.96
N SER A 49 5.48 8.20 3.67
CA SER A 49 6.63 7.90 4.57
C SER A 49 7.67 9.03 4.67
N CYS A 50 7.63 9.96 3.71
CA CYS A 50 8.54 11.10 3.61
C CYS A 50 7.95 12.40 4.20
N VAL A 51 6.81 12.32 4.87
CA VAL A 51 6.15 13.51 5.41
C VAL A 51 7.02 14.14 6.49
N CYS A 52 7.25 15.44 6.34
CA CYS A 52 7.79 16.33 7.37
C CYS A 52 6.86 17.54 7.50
N LEU A 53 7.13 18.43 8.44
CA LEU A 53 6.44 19.71 8.53
C LEU A 53 7.28 20.79 7.86
N THR A 54 6.63 21.71 7.14
CA THR A 54 7.23 22.98 6.74
C THR A 54 6.41 24.16 7.27
N ARG A 55 7.07 25.19 7.80
CA ARG A 55 6.47 26.49 8.10
C ARG A 55 6.94 27.50 7.09
N ARG A 56 5.99 28.13 6.41
CA ARG A 56 6.25 29.07 5.32
C ARG A 56 5.53 30.38 5.59
N ARG A 57 6.21 31.49 5.32
CA ARG A 57 5.61 32.83 5.31
C ARG A 57 4.82 33.02 4.02
N HIS A 58 3.55 33.39 4.13
CA HIS A 58 2.73 33.70 2.97
C HIS A 58 3.19 35.02 2.34
N PRO A 59 3.42 35.09 1.01
CA PRO A 59 4.04 36.25 0.37
C PRO A 59 3.17 37.52 0.39
N ILE A 60 1.84 37.38 0.47
CA ILE A 60 0.90 38.51 0.55
C ILE A 60 0.58 38.89 2.00
N THR A 61 -0.04 37.97 2.78
CA THR A 61 -0.47 38.25 4.15
C THR A 61 0.67 38.36 5.17
N GLY A 62 1.85 37.80 4.87
CA GLY A 62 2.97 37.76 5.81
C GLY A 62 2.81 36.76 6.96
N GLU A 63 1.66 36.08 7.06
CA GLU A 63 1.37 35.07 8.08
C GLU A 63 2.24 33.82 7.88
N ILE A 64 2.63 33.18 8.99
CA ILE A 64 3.36 31.90 8.95
C ILE A 64 2.32 30.78 9.01
N SER A 65 2.35 29.89 8.02
CA SER A 65 1.48 28.70 7.99
C SER A 65 2.30 27.42 8.07
N SER A 66 1.88 26.51 8.93
CA SER A 66 2.47 25.18 9.10
C SER A 66 1.73 24.15 8.25
N ARG A 67 2.46 23.31 7.50
CA ARG A 67 1.89 22.34 6.57
C ARG A 67 2.65 21.02 6.58
N ALA A 68 1.93 19.91 6.70
CA ALA A 68 2.47 18.59 6.40
C ALA A 68 2.87 18.53 4.91
N THR A 69 4.08 18.07 4.62
CA THR A 69 4.71 18.20 3.30
C THR A 69 5.43 16.92 2.91
N ASN A 70 5.24 16.44 1.67
CA ASN A 70 6.04 15.34 1.14
C ASN A 70 7.45 15.85 0.78
N SER A 71 8.44 15.56 1.63
CA SER A 71 9.83 15.99 1.38
C SER A 71 10.42 15.43 0.09
N CYS A 72 9.91 14.31 -0.44
CA CYS A 72 10.38 13.73 -1.70
C CYS A 72 9.92 14.49 -2.95
N LEU A 73 8.88 15.34 -2.85
CA LEU A 73 8.42 16.19 -3.94
C LEU A 73 8.82 17.67 -3.75
N THR A 74 9.29 18.03 -2.56
CA THR A 74 9.77 19.38 -2.25
C THR A 74 11.21 19.53 -2.72
N LEU A 75 11.50 20.53 -3.54
CA LEU A 75 12.86 20.81 -4.00
C LEU A 75 13.60 21.69 -2.99
N LEU A 76 14.89 21.43 -2.75
CA LEU A 76 15.68 22.20 -1.79
C LEU A 76 15.69 23.70 -2.12
N ASN A 77 15.72 24.04 -3.41
CA ASN A 77 15.78 25.42 -3.87
C ASN A 77 14.51 26.24 -3.62
N THR A 78 13.38 25.59 -3.28
CA THR A 78 12.13 26.26 -2.84
C THR A 78 12.06 26.39 -1.32
N CYS A 79 13.08 25.97 -0.58
CA CYS A 79 13.10 26.00 0.89
C CYS A 79 13.69 27.30 1.46
N ASN A 80 13.96 28.33 0.65
CA ASN A 80 14.45 29.59 1.20
C ASN A 80 13.44 30.23 2.17
N ASP A 81 13.92 30.63 3.34
CA ASP A 81 13.15 31.15 4.48
C ASP A 81 12.07 30.19 5.00
N VAL A 82 12.32 28.87 4.91
CA VAL A 82 11.43 27.82 5.43
C VAL A 82 11.98 27.22 6.71
N ASP A 83 11.11 27.00 7.70
CA ASP A 83 11.42 26.21 8.90
C ASP A 83 10.90 24.78 8.70
N ILE A 84 11.79 23.80 8.79
CA ILE A 84 11.51 22.38 8.53
C ILE A 84 11.62 21.62 9.85
N ILE A 85 10.59 20.83 10.17
CA ILE A 85 10.61 19.95 11.33
C ILE A 85 10.45 18.51 10.86
N THR A 86 11.40 17.66 11.26
CA THR A 86 11.37 16.21 11.08
C THR A 86 10.98 15.52 12.40
N ASP A 87 10.74 14.21 12.35
CA ASP A 87 10.32 13.44 13.53
C ASP A 87 11.38 13.45 14.64
N GLU A 88 12.68 13.44 14.28
CA GLU A 88 13.77 13.60 15.26
C GLU A 88 13.71 14.94 16.01
N GLY A 89 13.14 15.96 15.37
CA GLY A 89 12.96 17.30 15.93
C GLY A 89 11.83 17.40 16.95
N LEU A 90 10.89 16.45 16.97
CA LEU A 90 9.78 16.44 17.94
C LEU A 90 10.20 15.88 19.30
N GLY A 91 11.06 14.87 19.30
CA GLY A 91 11.44 14.13 20.48
C GLY A 91 12.09 12.80 20.15
N ASN A 92 12.86 12.27 21.11
CA ASN A 92 13.61 11.02 20.97
C ASN A 92 13.95 10.46 22.36
N LYS A 93 14.70 9.35 22.41
CA LYS A 93 15.13 8.74 23.67
C LYS A 93 15.88 9.69 24.63
N SER A 94 16.63 10.66 24.11
CA SER A 94 17.47 11.55 24.92
C SER A 94 16.73 12.80 25.44
N SER A 95 15.85 13.39 24.63
CA SER A 95 15.08 14.59 24.99
C SER A 95 13.66 14.27 25.50
N GLY A 96 13.27 13.00 25.48
CA GLY A 96 11.90 12.55 25.72
C GLY A 96 11.09 12.45 24.43
N TYR A 97 10.26 11.42 24.35
CA TYR A 97 9.38 11.19 23.21
C TYR A 97 8.17 12.12 23.24
N HIS A 98 7.80 12.65 22.07
CA HIS A 98 6.60 13.47 21.89
C HIS A 98 5.32 12.65 22.17
N PRO A 99 4.23 13.25 22.68
CA PRO A 99 2.98 12.54 22.94
C PRO A 99 2.46 11.71 21.77
N ILE A 100 2.54 12.23 20.53
CA ILE A 100 2.13 11.49 19.32
C ILE A 100 2.99 10.22 19.13
N GLN A 101 4.32 10.31 19.32
CA GLN A 101 5.23 9.18 19.20
C GLN A 101 4.91 8.11 20.26
N LYS A 102 4.74 8.54 21.53
CA LYS A 102 4.37 7.67 22.65
C LYS A 102 3.05 6.97 22.39
N ARG A 103 2.01 7.73 22.02
CA ARG A 103 0.65 7.22 21.90
C ARG A 103 0.50 6.27 20.71
N LEU A 104 1.13 6.58 19.57
CA LEU A 104 1.19 5.66 18.43
C LEU A 104 1.87 4.33 18.81
N ALA A 105 2.98 4.39 19.56
CA ALA A 105 3.67 3.18 19.99
C ALA A 105 2.87 2.38 21.04
N LYS A 106 2.21 3.06 21.99
CA LYS A 106 1.48 2.43 23.11
C LYS A 106 0.16 1.80 22.70
N LEU A 107 -0.52 2.38 21.72
CA LEU A 107 -1.76 1.83 21.14
C LEU A 107 -1.48 0.86 19.97
N ASN A 108 -0.26 0.35 19.85
CA ASN A 108 0.15 -0.67 18.87
C ASN A 108 0.00 -0.24 17.40
N GLY A 109 0.06 1.06 17.12
CA GLY A 109 0.00 1.60 15.76
C GLY A 109 1.32 1.47 14.98
N THR A 110 2.29 0.71 15.48
CA THR A 110 3.57 0.45 14.80
C THR A 110 3.92 -1.04 14.82
N GLN A 111 4.28 -1.58 13.65
CA GLN A 111 4.77 -2.95 13.48
C GLN A 111 6.16 -2.93 12.85
N CYS A 112 6.30 -2.91 11.52
CA CYS A 112 7.63 -2.83 10.89
C CYS A 112 8.32 -1.50 11.20
N GLY A 113 7.53 -0.42 11.40
CA GLY A 113 7.96 0.91 11.84
C GLY A 113 8.34 1.89 10.73
N TYR A 114 8.47 1.43 9.48
CA TYR A 114 9.02 2.27 8.40
C TYR A 114 8.11 3.45 8.03
N CYS A 115 6.78 3.28 8.13
CA CYS A 115 5.81 4.33 7.86
C CYS A 115 5.52 5.23 9.09
N SER A 116 5.91 4.81 10.30
CA SER A 116 5.50 5.45 11.55
C SER A 116 5.90 6.92 11.64
N PRO A 117 7.14 7.34 11.28
CA PRO A 117 7.51 8.75 11.27
C PRO A 117 6.59 9.61 10.39
N GLY A 118 6.17 9.10 9.23
CA GLY A 118 5.25 9.80 8.33
C GLY A 118 3.84 9.99 8.92
N PHE A 119 3.34 9.04 9.72
CA PHE A 119 2.07 9.18 10.44
C PHE A 119 2.21 10.19 11.59
N VAL A 120 3.30 10.12 12.35
CA VAL A 120 3.58 11.07 13.43
C VAL A 120 3.63 12.50 12.89
N MET A 121 4.40 12.73 11.83
CA MET A 121 4.56 14.06 11.25
C MET A 121 3.29 14.58 10.58
N ASN A 122 2.47 13.71 9.98
CA ASN A 122 1.19 14.14 9.42
C ASN A 122 0.21 14.54 10.54
N MET A 123 0.13 13.78 11.63
CA MET A 123 -0.68 14.16 12.79
C MET A 123 -0.20 15.47 13.44
N TYR A 124 1.12 15.61 13.61
CA TYR A 124 1.71 16.83 14.15
C TYR A 124 1.34 18.04 13.29
N GLY A 125 1.51 17.94 11.97
CA GLY A 125 1.14 19.00 11.04
C GLY A 125 -0.35 19.31 11.03
N LEU A 126 -1.21 18.30 11.19
CA LEU A 126 -2.65 18.50 11.31
C LEU A 126 -3.00 19.30 12.58
N LEU A 127 -2.49 18.87 13.75
CA LEU A 127 -2.72 19.57 15.02
C LEU A 127 -2.21 21.00 14.98
N GLU A 128 -0.98 21.20 14.51
CA GLU A 128 -0.39 22.53 14.46
C GLU A 128 -1.16 23.47 13.53
N SER A 129 -1.56 23.00 12.35
CA SER A 129 -2.35 23.80 11.38
C SER A 129 -3.75 24.19 11.89
N ARG A 130 -4.23 23.54 12.96
CA ARG A 130 -5.55 23.72 13.57
C ARG A 130 -5.49 24.24 15.01
N GLY A 131 -4.34 24.74 15.45
CA GLY A 131 -4.18 25.27 16.81
C GLY A 131 -4.44 24.23 17.90
N GLY A 132 -4.09 22.97 17.65
CA GLY A 132 -4.25 21.84 18.57
C GLY A 132 -5.66 21.26 18.67
N ARG A 133 -6.66 21.81 17.97
CA ARG A 133 -8.06 21.39 18.07
C ARG A 133 -8.55 20.79 16.77
N VAL A 134 -8.75 19.48 16.75
CA VAL A 134 -9.21 18.71 15.58
C VAL A 134 -10.32 17.75 15.96
N THR A 135 -11.21 17.44 15.02
CA THR A 135 -12.24 16.40 15.20
C THR A 135 -11.74 15.02 14.76
N MET A 136 -12.36 13.95 15.26
CA MET A 136 -12.03 12.57 14.82
C MET A 136 -12.19 12.41 13.31
N ALA A 137 -13.15 13.10 12.70
CA ALA A 137 -13.40 13.09 11.26
C ALA A 137 -12.26 13.75 10.48
N GLU A 138 -11.80 14.94 10.91
CA GLU A 138 -10.65 15.60 10.29
C GLU A 138 -9.37 14.77 10.40
N VAL A 139 -9.20 14.06 11.52
CA VAL A 139 -8.08 13.14 11.72
C VAL A 139 -8.15 11.98 10.73
N GLU A 140 -9.27 11.27 10.61
CA GLU A 140 -9.42 10.15 9.68
C GLU A 140 -9.29 10.60 8.21
N ASP A 141 -9.82 11.77 7.86
CA ASP A 141 -9.68 12.40 6.54
C ASP A 141 -8.23 12.76 6.19
N GLY A 142 -7.44 13.16 7.19
CA GLY A 142 -6.07 13.62 7.03
C GLY A 142 -5.07 12.53 6.65
N PHE A 143 -5.35 11.25 6.94
CA PHE A 143 -4.42 10.14 6.72
C PHE A 143 -4.53 9.44 5.36
N GLY A 144 -5.36 9.93 4.43
CA GLY A 144 -5.48 9.34 3.09
C GLY A 144 -4.16 9.29 2.29
N GLY A 145 -3.14 10.07 2.67
CA GLY A 145 -1.81 10.09 2.05
C GLY A 145 -0.76 9.17 2.69
N ASN A 146 -1.07 8.50 3.79
CA ASN A 146 -0.15 7.63 4.51
C ASN A 146 -0.53 6.16 4.32
N ILE A 147 0.36 5.38 3.71
CA ILE A 147 0.14 3.95 3.52
C ILE A 147 0.85 3.17 4.63
N CYS A 148 0.12 2.22 5.23
CA CYS A 148 0.67 1.21 6.12
C CYS A 148 0.28 -0.17 5.60
N ARG A 149 1.28 -1.03 5.39
CA ARG A 149 1.06 -2.41 4.93
C ARG A 149 0.98 -3.42 6.08
N CYS A 150 1.21 -3.00 7.33
CA CYS A 150 1.35 -3.93 8.47
C CYS A 150 0.16 -3.92 9.43
N THR A 151 -0.37 -2.75 9.81
CA THR A 151 -1.20 -2.62 11.02
C THR A 151 -2.69 -2.82 10.78
N GLY A 152 -3.13 -2.81 9.53
CA GLY A 152 -4.56 -2.73 9.20
C GLY A 152 -5.19 -1.38 9.58
N TYR A 153 -4.39 -0.33 9.81
CA TYR A 153 -4.76 1.05 10.15
C TYR A 153 -5.55 1.27 11.45
N ARG A 154 -6.39 0.34 11.90
CA ARG A 154 -7.21 0.45 13.10
C ARG A 154 -6.43 0.99 14.32
N PRO A 155 -5.31 0.39 14.77
CA PRO A 155 -4.57 0.92 15.92
C PRO A 155 -3.91 2.29 15.66
N ILE A 156 -3.60 2.63 14.40
CA ILE A 156 -3.10 3.96 14.03
C ILE A 156 -4.23 4.98 14.18
N LEU A 157 -5.39 4.71 13.60
CA LEU A 157 -6.55 5.60 13.68
C LEU A 157 -7.01 5.78 15.12
N ASP A 158 -7.00 4.72 15.94
CA ASP A 158 -7.31 4.86 17.36
C ASP A 158 -6.32 5.79 18.06
N ALA A 159 -5.02 5.61 17.80
CA ALA A 159 -3.99 6.45 18.38
C ALA A 159 -4.11 7.92 17.96
N MET A 160 -4.42 8.18 16.69
CA MET A 160 -4.49 9.55 16.18
C MET A 160 -5.79 10.23 16.56
N LYS A 161 -6.93 9.54 16.46
CA LYS A 161 -8.25 10.07 16.84
C LYS A 161 -8.33 10.37 18.34
N SER A 162 -7.52 9.71 19.17
CA SER A 162 -7.44 10.02 20.60
C SER A 162 -6.97 11.44 20.94
N PHE A 163 -6.38 12.17 19.98
CA PHE A 163 -6.02 13.59 20.14
C PHE A 163 -7.15 14.55 19.74
N ALA A 164 -8.26 14.02 19.20
CA ALA A 164 -9.38 14.85 18.79
C ALA A 164 -10.21 15.34 19.99
N VAL A 165 -10.81 16.51 19.85
CA VAL A 165 -11.61 17.15 20.91
C VAL A 165 -12.91 16.40 21.23
N ASP A 166 -13.39 15.59 20.29
CA ASP A 166 -14.57 14.74 20.36
C ASP A 166 -14.21 13.25 20.59
N SER A 167 -12.96 12.96 20.96
CA SER A 167 -12.49 11.59 21.18
C SER A 167 -13.18 10.91 22.36
N THR A 168 -13.63 9.67 22.12
CA THR A 168 -14.11 8.73 23.15
C THR A 168 -13.13 7.60 23.43
N ILE A 169 -11.93 7.64 22.84
CA ILE A 169 -10.93 6.58 22.92
C ILE A 169 -10.18 6.66 24.25
N GLU A 170 -10.16 5.55 25.00
CA GLU A 170 -9.40 5.44 26.24
C GLU A 170 -7.89 5.49 25.96
N VAL A 171 -7.21 6.38 26.67
CA VAL A 171 -5.76 6.58 26.55
C VAL A 171 -5.08 6.04 27.80
N PRO A 172 -3.98 5.25 27.68
CA PRO A 172 -3.22 4.81 28.83
C PRO A 172 -2.75 5.98 29.72
N ALA A 173 -2.80 5.84 31.05
CA ALA A 173 -2.45 6.90 32.01
C ALA A 173 -1.04 7.47 31.86
N GLU A 174 -0.13 6.72 31.25
CA GLU A 174 1.25 7.15 30.90
C GLU A 174 1.33 8.06 29.65
N CYS A 175 0.20 8.35 29.01
CA CYS A 175 0.06 9.14 27.78
C CYS A 175 -0.77 10.44 27.95
N VAL A 176 -0.80 11.00 29.18
CA VAL A 176 -1.53 12.23 29.56
C VAL A 176 -0.85 13.52 29.04
N ASP A 177 -1.64 14.61 29.03
CA ASP A 177 -1.86 15.70 28.08
C ASP A 177 -0.71 16.47 27.38
N ILE A 178 -1.08 17.07 26.25
CA ILE A 178 -0.23 17.82 25.29
C ILE A 178 -0.07 19.31 25.62
N GLU A 179 -0.79 19.83 26.62
CA GLU A 179 -0.99 21.28 26.83
C GLU A 179 0.31 22.09 27.06
N ASP A 180 1.45 21.42 27.30
CA ASP A 180 2.75 22.05 27.52
C ASP A 180 3.78 21.87 26.37
N SER A 181 3.41 21.31 25.20
CA SER A 181 4.40 20.90 24.17
C SER A 181 4.60 21.86 22.97
N PHE A 182 4.52 23.18 23.19
CA PHE A 182 4.70 24.17 22.12
C PHE A 182 5.80 25.19 22.37
N GLU A 183 6.97 24.78 22.89
CA GLU A 183 8.16 25.63 22.85
C GLU A 183 9.44 24.81 22.54
N LEU A 184 9.84 24.78 21.28
CA LEU A 184 11.17 24.30 20.89
C LEU A 184 12.21 25.40 21.19
N LEU A 185 12.81 25.34 22.37
CA LEU A 185 13.93 26.20 22.75
C LEU A 185 15.27 25.45 22.57
N CYS A 186 16.33 26.19 22.23
CA CYS A 186 17.67 25.64 22.06
C CYS A 186 18.12 24.85 23.32
N PRO A 187 18.47 23.56 23.22
CA PRO A 187 18.86 22.73 24.37
C PRO A 187 20.10 23.23 25.13
N ARG A 188 20.90 24.12 24.53
CA ARG A 188 22.08 24.72 25.16
C ARG A 188 21.82 26.05 25.86
N THR A 189 20.82 26.82 25.43
CA THR A 189 20.72 28.24 25.81
C THR A 189 19.33 28.70 26.23
N GLY A 190 18.28 27.90 26.00
CA GLY A 190 16.91 28.30 26.35
C GLY A 190 16.37 29.53 25.61
N GLN A 191 17.02 29.97 24.51
CA GLN A 191 16.65 31.15 23.71
C GLN A 191 16.69 30.85 22.20
N CYS A 192 16.03 31.70 21.39
CA CYS A 192 16.10 31.68 19.92
C CYS A 192 17.55 31.88 19.43
N CYS A 193 17.98 31.04 18.48
CA CYS A 193 19.38 30.95 18.03
C CYS A 193 19.80 32.16 17.18
N SER A 194 20.98 32.72 17.45
CA SER A 194 21.61 33.83 16.70
C SER A 194 22.62 33.39 15.62
N GLY A 195 22.66 32.09 15.29
CA GLY A 195 23.24 31.55 14.06
C GLY A 195 24.76 31.68 13.90
N SER A 196 25.50 30.60 14.18
CA SER A 196 26.82 30.37 13.56
C SER A 196 27.24 28.90 13.66
N CYS A 197 26.84 28.06 12.70
CA CYS A 197 27.37 26.72 12.52
C CYS A 197 27.55 26.46 11.00
N SER A 198 28.79 26.35 10.53
CA SER A 198 29.13 26.03 9.15
C SER A 198 29.85 24.68 9.08
N ARG A 199 29.41 23.78 8.19
CA ARG A 199 30.17 22.60 7.74
C ARG A 199 30.50 22.77 6.24
N PRO A 200 31.60 22.19 5.74
CA PRO A 200 32.00 22.36 4.35
C PRO A 200 31.05 21.62 3.40
N SER A 201 30.63 22.26 2.31
CA SER A 201 29.91 21.64 1.21
C SER A 201 30.87 20.95 0.24
N LEU A 202 30.38 19.90 -0.43
CA LEU A 202 31.03 19.30 -1.60
C LEU A 202 30.47 20.00 -2.85
N PRO A 203 31.31 20.39 -3.82
CA PRO A 203 30.82 21.05 -5.02
C PRO A 203 30.18 20.04 -5.98
N ALA A 204 28.90 20.21 -6.29
CA ALA A 204 28.36 19.74 -7.56
C ALA A 204 28.63 20.77 -8.65
N GLN A 205 28.66 20.32 -9.89
CA GLN A 205 28.74 21.17 -11.08
C GLN A 205 27.48 20.87 -11.87
N ASN A 206 26.57 21.83 -11.94
CA ASN A 206 25.31 21.65 -12.64
C ASN A 206 25.14 22.71 -13.74
N ASN A 207 24.76 22.27 -14.93
CA ASN A 207 24.42 23.13 -16.08
C ASN A 207 22.97 23.63 -16.03
N SER A 208 22.30 23.51 -14.89
CA SER A 208 20.92 23.95 -14.69
C SER A 208 20.89 25.33 -14.03
N HIS A 209 19.93 26.16 -14.42
CA HIS A 209 19.74 27.51 -13.94
C HIS A 209 18.46 27.60 -13.11
N TRP A 210 18.56 28.28 -11.96
CA TRP A 210 17.42 28.55 -11.10
C TRP A 210 17.16 30.06 -11.00
N TYR A 211 15.89 30.46 -11.10
CA TYR A 211 15.43 31.84 -11.02
C TYR A 211 14.42 31.99 -9.88
N TRP A 212 14.54 33.05 -9.07
CA TRP A 212 13.66 33.37 -7.94
C TRP A 212 12.96 34.73 -8.14
N PRO A 213 12.05 34.87 -9.12
CA PRO A 213 11.31 36.09 -9.30
C PRO A 213 10.43 36.42 -8.09
N LYS A 214 10.38 37.70 -7.71
CA LYS A 214 9.54 38.23 -6.63
C LYS A 214 8.34 39.03 -7.12
N THR A 215 8.30 39.32 -8.42
CA THR A 215 7.23 40.07 -9.08
C THR A 215 6.93 39.46 -10.44
N LEU A 216 5.78 39.80 -11.02
CA LEU A 216 5.42 39.36 -12.37
C LEU A 216 6.43 39.87 -13.43
N VAL A 217 6.97 41.09 -13.23
CA VAL A 217 7.99 41.68 -14.10
C VAL A 217 9.27 40.84 -14.07
N GLU A 218 9.74 40.47 -12.87
CA GLU A 218 10.91 39.61 -12.71
C GLU A 218 10.69 38.21 -13.29
N LEU A 219 9.47 37.67 -13.18
CA LEU A 219 9.11 36.37 -13.76
C LEU A 219 9.28 36.39 -15.28
N PHE A 220 8.73 37.38 -15.98
CA PHE A 220 8.91 37.50 -17.42
C PHE A 220 10.36 37.83 -17.82
N ALA A 221 11.10 38.56 -16.99
CA ALA A 221 12.54 38.78 -17.20
C ALA A 221 13.35 37.48 -17.07
N ALA A 222 12.98 36.57 -16.14
CA ALA A 222 13.57 35.24 -16.03
C ALA A 222 13.21 34.36 -17.24
N LEU A 223 11.95 34.36 -17.65
CA LEU A 223 11.50 33.62 -18.84
C LEU A 223 12.16 34.13 -20.13
N ALA A 224 12.44 35.43 -20.24
CA ALA A 224 13.17 36.00 -21.38
C ALA A 224 14.61 35.48 -21.49
N GLN A 225 15.24 35.11 -20.37
CA GLN A 225 16.59 34.55 -20.34
C GLN A 225 16.65 33.07 -20.77
N VAL A 226 15.52 32.36 -20.80
CA VAL A 226 15.45 30.98 -21.28
C VAL A 226 15.61 30.99 -22.81
N PRO A 227 16.69 30.38 -23.36
CA PRO A 227 16.91 30.34 -24.80
C PRO A 227 15.79 29.60 -25.55
N THR A 228 15.54 29.99 -26.79
CA THR A 228 14.56 29.31 -27.64
C THR A 228 14.98 27.85 -27.85
N GLY A 229 14.08 26.92 -27.54
CA GLY A 229 14.31 25.47 -27.68
C GLY A 229 14.86 24.77 -26.44
N GLU A 230 15.24 25.50 -25.37
CA GLU A 230 15.58 24.87 -24.09
C GLU A 230 14.34 24.70 -23.21
N GLU A 231 14.26 23.56 -22.51
CA GLU A 231 13.16 23.24 -21.62
C GLU A 231 13.24 24.04 -20.31
N TYR A 232 12.10 24.56 -19.86
CA TYR A 232 11.93 25.23 -18.58
C TYR A 232 10.69 24.73 -17.85
N ILE A 233 10.66 24.96 -16.53
CA ILE A 233 9.49 24.68 -15.70
C ILE A 233 9.22 25.87 -14.78
N LEU A 234 7.94 26.19 -14.59
CA LEU A 234 7.49 27.03 -13.49
C LEU A 234 7.32 26.15 -12.24
N VAL A 235 8.17 26.36 -11.24
CA VAL A 235 8.17 25.57 -10.00
C VAL A 235 7.25 26.24 -8.98
N ALA A 236 6.21 25.52 -8.58
CA ALA A 236 5.39 25.83 -7.41
C ALA A 236 5.50 24.66 -6.40
N GLY A 237 4.46 23.83 -6.31
CA GLY A 237 4.46 22.65 -5.44
C GLY A 237 5.19 21.42 -5.96
N ASN A 238 5.55 21.38 -7.26
CA ASN A 238 6.24 20.26 -7.91
C ASN A 238 5.54 18.88 -7.82
N THR A 239 4.25 18.86 -7.45
CA THR A 239 3.51 17.60 -7.24
C THR A 239 3.22 16.85 -8.53
N ALA A 240 3.25 17.53 -9.68
CA ALA A 240 3.13 16.94 -11.01
C ALA A 240 4.16 15.80 -11.24
N HIS A 241 5.35 15.90 -10.62
CA HIS A 241 6.39 14.89 -10.71
C HIS A 241 5.95 13.50 -10.20
N GLY A 242 5.00 13.45 -9.26
CA GLY A 242 4.41 12.21 -8.78
C GLY A 242 3.49 11.54 -9.80
N VAL A 243 2.89 12.33 -10.70
CA VAL A 243 2.00 11.85 -11.78
C VAL A 243 2.83 11.55 -13.03
N TYR A 244 3.43 12.59 -13.62
CA TYR A 244 4.28 12.50 -14.80
C TYR A 244 5.71 12.90 -14.42
N ARG A 245 6.67 11.98 -14.62
CA ARG A 245 8.08 12.24 -14.31
C ARG A 245 8.57 13.40 -15.18
N ARG A 246 9.39 14.27 -14.58
CA ARG A 246 9.93 15.45 -15.27
C ARG A 246 10.96 15.00 -16.29
N SER A 247 11.07 15.76 -17.38
CA SER A 247 12.15 15.58 -18.32
C SER A 247 13.51 15.80 -17.66
N ARG A 248 14.50 14.96 -17.99
CA ARG A 248 15.88 15.11 -17.54
C ARG A 248 16.65 16.14 -18.38
N SER A 249 16.15 16.55 -19.55
CA SER A 249 16.72 17.65 -20.35
C SER A 249 16.35 19.04 -19.83
N LEU A 250 15.55 19.11 -18.77
CA LEU A 250 15.15 20.35 -18.13
C LEU A 250 16.37 21.10 -17.57
N LYS A 251 16.61 22.32 -18.08
CA LYS A 251 17.74 23.16 -17.64
C LYS A 251 17.31 24.34 -16.79
N HIS A 252 16.11 24.88 -16.98
CA HIS A 252 15.69 26.12 -16.33
C HIS A 252 14.53 25.91 -15.37
N TYR A 253 14.71 26.35 -14.13
CA TYR A 253 13.73 26.26 -13.06
C TYR A 253 13.37 27.66 -12.60
N VAL A 254 12.10 28.05 -12.73
CA VAL A 254 11.63 29.38 -12.36
C VAL A 254 10.66 29.24 -11.18
N ASP A 255 11.09 29.59 -9.98
CA ASP A 255 10.27 29.49 -8.76
C ASP A 255 9.23 30.60 -8.69
N VAL A 256 7.94 30.23 -8.74
CA VAL A 256 6.83 31.19 -8.73
C VAL A 256 6.17 31.33 -7.35
N ASN A 257 6.67 30.66 -6.31
CA ASN A 257 6.05 30.67 -4.98
C ASN A 257 5.98 32.07 -4.36
N MET A 258 6.93 32.97 -4.69
CA MET A 258 7.06 34.31 -4.12
C MET A 258 6.52 35.44 -5.02
N VAL A 259 5.78 35.11 -6.08
CA VAL A 259 5.15 36.10 -6.99
C VAL A 259 3.72 36.40 -6.49
N PRO A 260 3.48 37.51 -5.77
CA PRO A 260 2.19 37.78 -5.12
C PRO A 260 1.04 37.96 -6.13
N GLU A 261 1.31 38.48 -7.32
CA GLU A 261 0.31 38.71 -8.38
C GLU A 261 -0.40 37.40 -8.78
N LEU A 262 0.30 36.26 -8.71
CA LEU A 262 -0.27 34.94 -9.04
C LEU A 262 -1.08 34.32 -7.89
N LYS A 263 -1.14 34.96 -6.72
CA LYS A 263 -1.89 34.49 -5.54
C LYS A 263 -3.06 35.42 -5.16
N GLN A 264 -3.26 36.49 -5.91
CA GLN A 264 -4.37 37.42 -5.70
C GLN A 264 -5.71 36.71 -5.89
N HIS A 265 -6.68 37.04 -5.05
CA HIS A 265 -8.03 36.51 -5.11
C HIS A 265 -9.03 37.56 -4.61
N SER A 266 -10.27 37.49 -5.10
CA SER A 266 -11.35 38.34 -4.64
C SER A 266 -12.70 37.63 -4.79
N ILE A 267 -13.64 37.95 -3.90
CA ILE A 267 -15.02 37.46 -3.94
C ILE A 267 -15.89 38.67 -4.27
N GLU A 268 -16.15 38.89 -5.55
CA GLU A 268 -17.01 39.96 -6.05
C GLU A 268 -18.47 39.49 -6.14
N PRO A 269 -19.46 40.39 -6.27
CA PRO A 269 -20.88 40.02 -6.33
C PRO A 269 -21.24 39.07 -7.49
N ASP A 270 -20.54 39.18 -8.61
CA ASP A 270 -20.83 38.46 -9.86
C ASP A 270 -19.77 37.40 -10.22
N HIS A 271 -18.57 37.48 -9.62
CA HIS A 271 -17.50 36.51 -9.86
C HIS A 271 -16.55 36.30 -8.67
N LEU A 272 -15.92 35.13 -8.66
CA LEU A 272 -14.84 34.71 -7.77
C LEU A 272 -13.54 34.67 -8.60
N LEU A 273 -12.58 35.51 -8.26
CA LEU A 273 -11.23 35.47 -8.84
C LEU A 273 -10.32 34.62 -7.95
N LEU A 274 -9.70 33.60 -8.53
CA LEU A 274 -8.75 32.70 -7.87
C LEU A 274 -7.37 32.81 -8.54
N GLY A 275 -6.36 33.24 -7.81
CA GLY A 275 -4.99 33.30 -8.31
C GLY A 275 -4.45 31.95 -8.77
N ALA A 276 -3.69 31.94 -9.85
CA ALA A 276 -3.13 30.75 -10.48
C ALA A 276 -2.29 29.87 -9.54
N ASN A 277 -1.53 30.51 -8.66
CA ASN A 277 -0.57 29.89 -7.75
C ASN A 277 -1.14 29.71 -6.32
N LEU A 278 -2.47 29.78 -6.17
CA LEU A 278 -3.15 29.27 -4.99
C LEU A 278 -3.00 27.74 -4.95
N THR A 279 -2.67 27.23 -3.77
CA THR A 279 -2.68 25.79 -3.51
C THR A 279 -4.12 25.28 -3.49
N LEU A 280 -4.30 23.97 -3.69
CA LEU A 280 -5.64 23.37 -3.62
C LEU A 280 -6.24 23.55 -2.22
N THR A 281 -5.43 23.45 -1.16
CA THR A 281 -5.87 23.71 0.23
C THR A 281 -6.34 25.17 0.44
N GLU A 282 -5.57 26.16 -0.03
CA GLU A 282 -5.97 27.58 0.03
C GLU A 282 -7.28 27.81 -0.76
N THR A 283 -7.39 27.21 -1.95
CA THR A 283 -8.59 27.29 -2.78
C THR A 283 -9.82 26.72 -2.07
N MET A 284 -9.67 25.57 -1.38
CA MET A 284 -10.74 24.98 -0.58
C MET A 284 -11.19 25.91 0.56
N GLN A 285 -10.29 26.63 1.21
CA GLN A 285 -10.65 27.61 2.24
C GLN A 285 -11.46 28.77 1.64
N LEU A 286 -11.09 29.24 0.44
CA LEU A 286 -11.85 30.26 -0.28
C LEU A 286 -13.23 29.76 -0.70
N PHE A 287 -13.38 28.50 -1.12
CA PHE A 287 -14.69 27.91 -1.39
C PHE A 287 -15.60 27.93 -0.16
N LYS A 288 -15.06 27.66 1.04
CA LYS A 288 -15.80 27.73 2.30
C LYS A 288 -16.24 29.16 2.66
N GLN A 289 -15.50 30.17 2.24
CA GLN A 289 -15.90 31.57 2.43
C GLN A 289 -16.94 31.99 1.37
N ALA A 290 -16.71 31.59 0.11
CA ALA A 290 -17.56 31.93 -1.02
C ALA A 290 -18.94 31.26 -0.93
N GLU A 291 -19.05 30.03 -0.41
CA GLU A 291 -20.34 29.32 -0.31
C GLU A 291 -21.43 30.07 0.50
N GLN A 292 -21.01 31.05 1.32
CA GLN A 292 -21.90 31.90 2.12
C GLN A 292 -22.46 33.10 1.34
N ARG A 293 -22.02 33.33 0.10
CA ARG A 293 -22.47 34.43 -0.76
C ARG A 293 -23.54 33.94 -1.74
N PRO A 294 -24.60 34.73 -2.00
CA PRO A 294 -25.61 34.38 -2.99
C PRO A 294 -24.99 34.11 -4.36
N GLY A 295 -25.36 33.00 -4.98
CA GLY A 295 -24.82 32.57 -6.27
C GLY A 295 -23.50 31.80 -6.20
N PHE A 296 -22.83 31.71 -5.06
CA PHE A 296 -21.60 30.91 -4.90
C PHE A 296 -21.80 29.65 -4.07
N GLU A 297 -23.04 29.27 -3.78
CA GLU A 297 -23.38 28.10 -2.98
C GLU A 297 -22.84 26.79 -3.57
N TYR A 298 -22.59 26.76 -4.89
CA TYR A 298 -21.92 25.64 -5.57
C TYR A 298 -20.49 25.38 -5.07
N CYS A 299 -19.85 26.36 -4.43
CA CYS A 299 -18.52 26.21 -3.83
C CYS A 299 -18.51 25.13 -2.74
N ALA A 300 -19.65 24.87 -2.06
CA ALA A 300 -19.78 23.75 -1.14
C ALA A 300 -19.56 22.40 -1.85
N GLN A 301 -20.10 22.25 -3.06
CA GLN A 301 -19.90 21.06 -3.88
C GLN A 301 -18.46 20.97 -4.41
N LEU A 302 -17.88 22.10 -4.84
CA LEU A 302 -16.46 22.12 -5.24
C LEU A 302 -15.54 21.73 -4.09
N TRP A 303 -15.83 22.18 -2.86
CA TRP A 303 -15.06 21.79 -1.68
C TRP A 303 -15.09 20.27 -1.46
N GLN A 304 -16.28 19.66 -1.56
CA GLN A 304 -16.43 18.19 -1.42
C GLN A 304 -15.64 17.45 -2.51
N HIS A 305 -15.72 17.91 -3.76
CA HIS A 305 -14.96 17.33 -4.87
C HIS A 305 -13.45 17.48 -4.68
N PHE A 306 -12.99 18.66 -4.28
CA PHE A 306 -11.57 18.96 -4.06
C PHE A 306 -11.00 18.19 -2.87
N ASN A 307 -11.81 17.86 -1.85
CA ASN A 307 -11.37 17.03 -0.73
C ASN A 307 -10.96 15.61 -1.16
N LEU A 308 -11.50 15.13 -2.29
CA LEU A 308 -11.16 13.85 -2.90
C LEU A 308 -9.93 13.93 -3.83
N ILE A 309 -9.37 15.11 -4.09
CA ILE A 309 -8.16 15.26 -4.92
C ILE A 309 -6.93 14.90 -4.10
N ALA A 310 -6.21 13.85 -4.53
CA ALA A 310 -4.96 13.39 -3.91
C ALA A 310 -5.07 13.24 -2.37
N ASN A 311 -4.03 13.66 -1.65
CA ASN A 311 -3.96 13.67 -0.19
C ASN A 311 -3.59 15.06 0.34
N VAL A 312 -3.72 15.29 1.65
CA VAL A 312 -3.52 16.61 2.28
C VAL A 312 -2.13 17.21 2.00
N PRO A 313 -1.00 16.50 2.19
CA PRO A 313 0.32 17.01 1.82
C PRO A 313 0.46 17.41 0.34
N VAL A 314 -0.13 16.64 -0.59
CA VAL A 314 -0.14 16.97 -2.02
C VAL A 314 -1.00 18.21 -2.28
N ARG A 315 -2.21 18.32 -1.71
CA ARG A 315 -3.10 19.48 -1.89
C ARG A 315 -2.52 20.77 -1.30
N SER A 316 -1.73 20.65 -0.24
CA SER A 316 -1.12 21.79 0.45
C SER A 316 0.05 22.42 -0.31
N ASN A 317 0.53 21.75 -1.37
CA ASN A 317 1.62 22.21 -2.23
C ASN A 317 1.17 22.36 -3.70
N GLY A 318 0.35 21.43 -4.21
CA GLY A 318 -0.16 21.47 -5.58
C GLY A 318 -1.06 22.69 -5.82
N THR A 319 -0.94 23.31 -7.00
CA THR A 319 -1.62 24.57 -7.34
C THR A 319 -2.62 24.39 -8.48
N LEU A 320 -3.56 25.33 -8.60
CA LEU A 320 -4.56 25.33 -9.68
C LEU A 320 -3.89 25.37 -11.06
N ALA A 321 -2.95 26.30 -11.27
CA ALA A 321 -2.20 26.40 -12.52
C ALA A 321 -1.34 25.17 -12.80
N GLY A 322 -0.75 24.56 -11.76
CA GLY A 322 -0.02 23.31 -11.91
C GLY A 322 -0.92 22.18 -12.43
N ASN A 323 -2.12 22.05 -11.89
CA ASN A 323 -3.09 21.03 -12.32
C ASN A 323 -3.55 21.24 -13.78
N ILE A 324 -3.92 22.47 -14.14
CA ILE A 324 -4.34 22.81 -15.52
C ILE A 324 -3.18 22.70 -16.52
N SER A 325 -1.95 23.00 -16.10
CA SER A 325 -0.75 22.81 -16.93
C SER A 325 -0.51 21.33 -17.25
N ILE A 326 -0.74 20.42 -16.29
CA ILE A 326 -0.69 18.98 -16.55
C ILE A 326 -1.74 18.61 -17.60
N LYS A 327 -3.00 19.05 -17.44
CA LYS A 327 -4.07 18.77 -18.41
C LYS A 327 -3.74 19.27 -19.82
N LYS A 328 -3.06 20.42 -19.92
CA LYS A 328 -2.59 20.97 -21.20
C LYS A 328 -1.50 20.11 -21.84
N GLN A 329 -0.55 19.63 -21.05
CA GLN A 329 0.55 18.79 -21.54
C GLN A 329 0.11 17.34 -21.81
N HIS A 330 -0.89 16.86 -21.07
CA HIS A 330 -1.40 15.50 -21.08
C HIS A 330 -2.93 15.51 -21.17
N PRO A 331 -3.51 15.59 -22.39
CA PRO A 331 -4.96 15.63 -22.59
C PRO A 331 -5.71 14.45 -21.98
N GLU A 332 -5.06 13.30 -21.81
CA GLU A 332 -5.62 12.12 -21.15
C GLU A 332 -5.72 12.26 -19.62
N PHE A 333 -5.03 13.24 -19.00
CA PHE A 333 -5.05 13.42 -17.55
C PHE A 333 -6.48 13.71 -17.05
N PRO A 334 -7.02 12.90 -16.12
CA PRO A 334 -8.37 13.05 -15.60
C PRO A 334 -8.43 14.15 -14.53
N SER A 335 -8.19 15.39 -14.94
CA SER A 335 -8.15 16.56 -14.05
C SER A 335 -9.52 16.87 -13.44
N ASP A 336 -9.63 16.72 -12.13
CA ASP A 336 -10.81 17.10 -11.34
C ASP A 336 -11.03 18.63 -11.32
N VAL A 337 -9.94 19.41 -11.31
CA VAL A 337 -9.99 20.88 -11.35
C VAL A 337 -10.55 21.34 -12.70
N PHE A 338 -10.02 20.81 -13.80
CA PHE A 338 -10.45 21.17 -15.14
C PHE A 338 -11.93 20.82 -15.37
N ILE A 339 -12.36 19.60 -15.06
CA ILE A 339 -13.73 19.15 -15.33
C ILE A 339 -14.77 19.96 -14.53
N THR A 340 -14.48 20.25 -13.26
CA THR A 340 -15.40 21.04 -12.44
C THR A 340 -15.43 22.51 -12.87
N PHE A 341 -14.29 23.08 -13.26
CA PHE A 341 -14.21 24.46 -13.72
C PHE A 341 -14.83 24.63 -15.11
N GLU A 342 -14.64 23.69 -16.02
CA GLU A 342 -15.26 23.70 -17.35
C GLU A 342 -16.79 23.58 -17.25
N ALA A 343 -17.31 22.72 -16.37
CA ALA A 343 -18.74 22.62 -16.12
C ALA A 343 -19.35 23.94 -15.62
N LEU A 344 -18.58 24.74 -14.89
CA LEU A 344 -18.95 26.06 -14.36
C LEU A 344 -18.56 27.22 -15.27
N ASP A 345 -18.22 26.96 -16.54
CA ASP A 345 -17.81 27.98 -17.52
C ASP A 345 -16.73 28.93 -16.97
N ALA A 346 -15.79 28.39 -16.18
CA ALA A 346 -14.71 29.17 -15.61
C ALA A 346 -13.77 29.67 -16.70
N HIS A 347 -13.35 30.92 -16.59
CA HIS A 347 -12.42 31.54 -17.53
C HIS A 347 -11.02 31.58 -16.94
N VAL A 348 -10.01 31.48 -17.80
CA VAL A 348 -8.61 31.60 -17.41
C VAL A 348 -8.06 32.96 -17.83
N LEU A 349 -7.44 33.64 -16.88
CA LEU A 349 -6.69 34.87 -17.08
C LEU A 349 -5.23 34.50 -17.33
N VAL A 350 -4.69 34.92 -18.47
CA VAL A 350 -3.31 34.64 -18.87
C VAL A 350 -2.56 35.93 -19.15
N HIS A 351 -1.27 35.93 -18.82
CA HIS A 351 -0.34 37.01 -19.10
C HIS A 351 0.54 36.64 -20.30
N ASP A 352 0.50 37.46 -21.36
CA ASP A 352 1.43 37.35 -22.49
C ASP A 352 2.79 37.99 -22.13
N ASN A 353 2.76 39.01 -21.28
CA ASN A 353 3.92 39.65 -20.67
C ASN A 353 3.49 40.35 -19.37
N ALA A 354 4.42 41.00 -18.67
CA ALA A 354 4.15 41.64 -17.38
C ALA A 354 3.09 42.76 -17.41
N SER A 355 2.79 43.34 -18.58
CA SER A 355 1.85 44.45 -18.75
C SER A 355 0.59 44.10 -19.56
N SER A 356 0.57 42.95 -20.24
CA SER A 356 -0.52 42.51 -21.11
C SER A 356 -1.12 41.23 -20.57
N GLN A 357 -2.46 41.22 -20.46
CA GLN A 357 -3.24 40.06 -20.07
C GLN A 357 -4.48 39.92 -20.95
N ARG A 358 -4.96 38.69 -21.08
CA ARG A 358 -6.21 38.38 -21.76
C ARG A 358 -6.97 37.29 -21.01
N ILE A 359 -8.29 37.28 -21.20
CA ILE A 359 -9.20 36.29 -20.62
C ILE A 359 -9.68 35.39 -21.75
N MET A 360 -9.70 34.08 -21.51
CA MET A 360 -10.19 33.09 -22.47
C MET A 360 -10.85 31.91 -21.75
N THR A 361 -11.55 31.05 -22.50
CA THR A 361 -12.10 29.80 -21.95
C THR A 361 -10.99 28.80 -21.67
N LEU A 362 -11.23 27.83 -20.79
CA LEU A 362 -10.26 26.77 -20.49
C LEU A 362 -9.91 25.94 -21.72
N LEU A 363 -10.91 25.55 -22.53
CA LEU A 363 -10.68 24.82 -23.80
C LEU A 363 -9.79 25.61 -24.76
N SER A 364 -10.02 26.92 -24.92
CA SER A 364 -9.16 27.77 -25.76
C SER A 364 -7.72 27.80 -25.24
N PHE A 365 -7.54 27.84 -23.92
CA PHE A 365 -6.21 27.81 -23.32
C PHE A 365 -5.48 26.48 -23.52
N LEU A 366 -6.17 25.34 -23.46
CA LEU A 366 -5.54 24.04 -23.74
C LEU A 366 -4.99 23.97 -25.17
N GLN A 367 -5.63 24.67 -26.12
CA GLN A 367 -5.22 24.73 -27.53
C GLN A 367 -4.21 25.85 -27.83
N ASP A 368 -4.04 26.83 -26.94
CA ASP A 368 -3.15 27.97 -27.17
C ASP A 368 -1.66 27.54 -27.17
N THR A 369 -0.93 27.89 -28.23
CA THR A 369 0.48 27.52 -28.43
C THR A 369 1.47 28.67 -28.18
N THR A 370 1.00 29.79 -27.62
CA THR A 370 1.83 30.96 -27.31
C THR A 370 2.94 30.56 -26.34
N PRO A 371 4.22 30.71 -26.71
CA PRO A 371 5.32 30.32 -25.84
C PRO A 371 5.40 31.25 -24.62
N LYS A 372 5.85 30.71 -23.48
CA LYS A 372 6.09 31.49 -22.24
C LYS A 372 4.84 32.18 -21.69
N LEU A 373 3.64 31.73 -22.07
CA LEU A 373 2.37 32.16 -21.51
C LEU A 373 2.28 31.76 -20.03
N VAL A 374 1.87 32.70 -19.17
CA VAL A 374 1.72 32.45 -17.72
C VAL A 374 0.25 32.56 -17.33
N ILE A 375 -0.26 31.56 -16.60
CA ILE A 375 -1.61 31.62 -16.02
C ILE A 375 -1.56 32.61 -14.85
N GLY A 376 -2.37 33.66 -14.88
CA GLY A 376 -2.53 34.63 -13.79
C GLY A 376 -3.62 34.25 -12.79
N GLY A 377 -4.73 33.68 -13.27
CA GLY A 377 -5.81 33.21 -12.40
C GLY A 377 -7.00 32.60 -13.13
N PHE A 378 -8.04 32.28 -12.36
CA PHE A 378 -9.29 31.68 -12.80
C PHE A 378 -10.46 32.52 -12.31
N ILE A 379 -11.47 32.71 -13.17
CA ILE A 379 -12.66 33.51 -12.89
C ILE A 379 -13.87 32.59 -12.93
N LEU A 380 -14.54 32.41 -11.80
CA LEU A 380 -15.78 31.63 -11.68
C LEU A 380 -16.95 32.59 -11.46
N ARG A 381 -18.08 32.38 -12.13
CA ARG A 381 -19.23 33.29 -12.07
C ARG A 381 -20.20 32.95 -10.93
N SER A 382 -21.12 33.86 -10.61
CA SER A 382 -22.24 33.59 -9.71
C SER A 382 -23.34 32.79 -10.40
N TYR A 383 -23.82 31.71 -9.77
CA TYR A 383 -24.92 30.84 -10.20
C TYR A 383 -26.00 30.72 -9.10
N PRO A 384 -26.95 31.67 -9.03
CA PRO A 384 -28.02 31.62 -8.03
C PRO A 384 -28.86 30.34 -8.10
N LYS A 385 -29.07 29.65 -6.97
CA LYS A 385 -29.86 28.41 -6.88
C LYS A 385 -31.31 28.54 -7.37
N SER A 386 -31.87 29.75 -7.39
CA SER A 386 -33.20 30.03 -7.94
C SER A 386 -33.26 29.86 -9.47
N LYS A 387 -32.10 29.89 -10.14
CA LYS A 387 -31.98 29.81 -11.60
C LYS A 387 -31.06 28.69 -12.08
N PHE A 388 -30.13 28.22 -11.25
CA PHE A 388 -29.16 27.20 -11.65
C PHE A 388 -29.15 26.01 -10.70
N LEU A 389 -28.85 24.84 -11.26
CA LEU A 389 -28.61 23.59 -10.55
C LEU A 389 -27.22 23.07 -10.94
N PHE A 390 -26.35 22.90 -9.97
CA PHE A 390 -25.00 22.37 -10.17
C PHE A 390 -24.73 21.17 -9.28
N ASN A 391 -24.08 20.14 -9.83
CA ASN A 391 -23.45 19.09 -9.05
C ASN A 391 -22.19 18.55 -9.74
N SER A 392 -21.31 17.89 -9.00
CA SER A 392 -20.13 17.22 -9.55
C SER A 392 -19.83 15.91 -8.84
N TYR A 393 -19.20 14.98 -9.56
CA TYR A 393 -18.95 13.62 -9.11
C TYR A 393 -17.51 13.19 -9.40
N LYS A 394 -16.96 12.38 -8.50
CA LYS A 394 -15.65 11.75 -8.65
C LYS A 394 -15.72 10.32 -8.12
N ILE A 395 -15.64 9.33 -9.01
CA ILE A 395 -15.69 7.92 -8.64
C ILE A 395 -14.29 7.34 -8.68
N LEU A 396 -13.89 6.71 -7.58
CA LEU A 396 -12.51 6.30 -7.33
C LEU A 396 -12.38 4.78 -7.19
N PRO A 397 -11.24 4.19 -7.57
CA PRO A 397 -10.92 2.78 -7.31
C PRO A 397 -10.88 2.40 -5.82
N ARG A 398 -10.53 3.36 -4.95
CA ARG A 398 -10.48 3.24 -3.48
C ARG A 398 -10.87 4.58 -2.84
N ALA A 399 -11.02 4.65 -1.52
CA ALA A 399 -11.63 5.81 -0.85
C ALA A 399 -10.90 7.14 -1.06
N GLN A 400 -9.56 7.16 -1.12
CA GLN A 400 -8.76 8.39 -1.20
C GLN A 400 -7.44 8.20 -1.97
N ASN A 401 -6.78 9.31 -2.32
CA ASN A 401 -5.43 9.35 -2.88
C ASN A 401 -5.25 8.49 -4.15
N VAL A 402 -6.17 8.66 -5.09
CA VAL A 402 -6.19 8.00 -6.40
C VAL A 402 -6.94 8.89 -7.39
N HIS A 403 -6.69 8.75 -8.69
CA HIS A 403 -7.45 9.45 -9.73
C HIS A 403 -8.79 8.77 -10.01
N ALA A 404 -9.69 9.50 -10.67
CA ALA A 404 -11.05 9.04 -10.91
C ALA A 404 -11.12 8.01 -12.04
N TYR A 405 -11.94 6.96 -11.88
CA TYR A 405 -12.39 6.17 -13.02
C TYR A 405 -13.18 7.04 -14.00
N VAL A 406 -14.10 7.85 -13.48
CA VAL A 406 -14.79 8.93 -14.20
C VAL A 406 -15.02 10.06 -13.20
N ASN A 407 -14.74 11.28 -13.62
CA ASN A 407 -15.18 12.50 -12.94
C ASN A 407 -16.13 13.28 -13.86
N SER A 408 -17.05 14.04 -13.28
CA SER A 408 -18.04 14.81 -14.05
C SER A 408 -18.49 16.06 -13.32
N GLY A 409 -19.01 17.02 -14.08
CA GLY A 409 -19.66 18.23 -13.59
C GLY A 409 -20.86 18.57 -14.45
N PHE A 410 -21.99 18.88 -13.82
CA PHE A 410 -23.25 19.15 -14.51
C PHE A 410 -23.82 20.48 -14.02
N LEU A 411 -24.11 21.40 -14.95
CA LEU A 411 -24.75 22.68 -14.67
C LEU A 411 -25.99 22.80 -15.56
N ILE A 412 -27.14 23.07 -14.94
CA ILE A 412 -28.41 23.30 -15.62
C ILE A 412 -28.90 24.71 -15.27
N GLU A 413 -29.32 25.47 -16.27
CA GLU A 413 -30.02 26.74 -16.11
C GLU A 413 -31.51 26.54 -16.37
N TRP A 414 -32.36 27.09 -15.50
CA TRP A 414 -33.81 27.01 -15.63
C TRP A 414 -34.36 28.17 -16.46
N GLN A 415 -35.12 27.85 -17.50
CA GLN A 415 -36.01 28.81 -18.16
C GLN A 415 -37.26 29.03 -17.29
N ASN A 416 -37.81 27.95 -16.74
CA ASN A 416 -38.92 27.98 -15.80
C ASN A 416 -38.72 26.86 -14.77
N LEU A 417 -38.32 27.21 -13.55
CA LEU A 417 -38.06 26.24 -12.47
C LEU A 417 -39.34 25.50 -12.04
N GLN A 418 -40.50 26.18 -12.03
CA GLN A 418 -41.78 25.56 -11.62
C GLN A 418 -42.20 24.44 -12.57
N HIS A 419 -41.97 24.63 -13.88
CA HIS A 419 -42.21 23.62 -14.91
C HIS A 419 -40.95 22.83 -15.29
N ARG A 420 -39.83 23.06 -14.59
CA ARG A 420 -38.53 22.37 -14.76
C ARG A 420 -38.00 22.42 -16.21
N ILE A 421 -38.31 23.50 -16.92
CA ILE A 421 -37.89 23.71 -18.31
C ILE A 421 -36.46 24.25 -18.34
N VAL A 422 -35.58 23.60 -19.09
CA VAL A 422 -34.15 23.93 -19.20
C VAL A 422 -33.91 25.06 -20.21
N ALA A 423 -33.16 26.09 -19.82
CA ALA A 423 -32.68 27.16 -20.70
C ALA A 423 -31.33 26.81 -21.35
N SER A 424 -30.41 26.27 -20.56
CA SER A 424 -29.08 25.83 -21.02
C SER A 424 -28.57 24.69 -20.12
N ALA A 425 -27.66 23.88 -20.65
CA ALA A 425 -27.05 22.77 -19.94
C ALA A 425 -25.56 22.67 -20.29
N ARG A 426 -24.74 22.29 -19.30
CA ARG A 426 -23.32 21.93 -19.48
C ARG A 426 -23.08 20.60 -18.79
N LEU A 427 -22.76 19.57 -19.56
CA LEU A 427 -22.54 18.21 -19.10
C LEU A 427 -21.11 17.77 -19.44
N CYS A 428 -20.21 17.91 -18.47
CA CYS A 428 -18.80 17.64 -18.66
C CYS A 428 -18.40 16.30 -18.05
N PHE A 429 -17.63 15.51 -18.80
CA PHE A 429 -17.11 14.21 -18.38
C PHE A 429 -15.60 14.15 -18.59
N GLY A 430 -14.88 13.55 -17.65
CA GLY A 430 -13.46 13.24 -17.79
C GLY A 430 -13.19 11.74 -17.77
N ASN A 431 -11.98 11.38 -18.21
CA ASN A 431 -11.53 10.00 -18.36
C ASN A 431 -12.44 9.13 -19.26
N ILE A 432 -12.94 9.67 -20.38
CA ILE A 432 -13.73 8.90 -21.37
C ILE A 432 -12.90 8.65 -22.62
N ARG A 433 -12.52 9.74 -23.30
CA ARG A 433 -11.49 9.83 -24.32
C ARG A 433 -10.68 11.11 -24.12
N PRO A 434 -9.43 11.21 -24.58
CA PRO A 434 -8.61 12.41 -24.40
C PRO A 434 -9.20 13.69 -25.00
N ASP A 435 -9.99 13.57 -26.07
CA ASP A 435 -10.62 14.67 -26.82
C ASP A 435 -12.04 15.02 -26.34
N TYR A 436 -12.65 14.17 -25.50
CA TYR A 436 -14.05 14.32 -25.10
C TYR A 436 -14.18 15.06 -23.77
N VAL A 437 -14.93 16.15 -23.77
CA VAL A 437 -15.21 16.95 -22.57
C VAL A 437 -16.70 17.19 -22.39
N HIS A 438 -17.38 17.73 -23.41
CA HIS A 438 -18.81 18.06 -23.38
C HIS A 438 -19.69 17.02 -24.08
N ALA A 439 -20.88 16.76 -23.52
CA ALA A 439 -21.94 16.04 -24.21
C ALA A 439 -22.85 17.00 -25.01
N GLU A 440 -22.27 17.73 -25.97
CA GLU A 440 -22.92 18.85 -26.68
C GLU A 440 -24.30 18.52 -27.27
N HIS A 441 -24.45 17.34 -27.87
CA HIS A 441 -25.73 16.90 -28.44
C HIS A 441 -26.82 16.74 -27.37
N VAL A 442 -26.45 16.26 -26.19
CA VAL A 442 -27.35 16.07 -25.04
C VAL A 442 -27.66 17.40 -24.39
N GLU A 443 -26.67 18.28 -24.28
CA GLU A 443 -26.86 19.65 -23.80
C GLU A 443 -27.90 20.39 -24.65
N GLN A 444 -27.80 20.31 -25.98
CA GLN A 444 -28.77 20.88 -26.91
C GLN A 444 -30.15 20.21 -26.82
N LEU A 445 -30.19 18.89 -26.65
CA LEU A 445 -31.44 18.13 -26.51
C LEU A 445 -32.28 18.60 -25.32
N LEU A 446 -31.64 18.96 -24.21
CA LEU A 446 -32.30 19.37 -22.98
C LEU A 446 -33.00 20.73 -23.10
N VAL A 447 -32.49 21.64 -23.94
CA VAL A 447 -33.01 23.01 -24.06
C VAL A 447 -34.50 23.02 -24.45
N GLY A 448 -35.29 23.76 -23.69
CA GLY A 448 -36.73 23.90 -23.89
C GLY A 448 -37.57 22.70 -23.43
N ARG A 449 -36.97 21.69 -22.78
CA ARG A 449 -37.65 20.49 -22.28
C ARG A 449 -37.68 20.42 -20.76
N ASP A 450 -38.64 19.66 -20.22
CA ASP A 450 -38.65 19.30 -18.79
C ASP A 450 -37.55 18.28 -18.52
N LEU A 451 -36.60 18.63 -17.63
CA LEU A 451 -35.44 17.79 -17.29
C LEU A 451 -35.82 16.39 -16.82
N TYR A 452 -36.98 16.24 -16.18
CA TYR A 452 -37.41 15.03 -15.50
C TYR A 452 -38.54 14.29 -16.21
N ASP A 453 -38.97 14.76 -17.39
CA ASP A 453 -39.95 14.06 -18.20
C ASP A 453 -39.39 12.72 -18.71
N SER A 454 -40.17 11.65 -18.60
CA SER A 454 -39.73 10.29 -18.94
C SER A 454 -39.25 10.15 -20.39
N SER A 455 -39.88 10.87 -21.33
CA SER A 455 -39.46 10.83 -22.74
C SER A 455 -38.14 11.57 -22.96
N THR A 456 -37.92 12.67 -22.23
CA THR A 456 -36.66 13.42 -22.24
C THR A 456 -35.54 12.58 -21.64
N VAL A 457 -35.76 11.97 -20.47
CA VAL A 457 -34.77 11.10 -19.80
C VAL A 457 -34.35 9.93 -20.70
N ALA A 458 -35.31 9.25 -21.34
CA ALA A 458 -35.01 8.14 -22.25
C ALA A 458 -34.14 8.57 -23.44
N GLN A 459 -34.49 9.68 -24.10
CA GLN A 459 -33.73 10.20 -25.25
C GLN A 459 -32.33 10.67 -24.83
N VAL A 460 -32.18 11.27 -23.64
CA VAL A 460 -30.87 11.70 -23.12
C VAL A 460 -29.93 10.52 -22.98
N PHE A 461 -30.38 9.42 -22.36
CA PHE A 461 -29.51 8.25 -22.17
C PHE A 461 -29.18 7.51 -23.47
N GLU A 462 -30.09 7.50 -24.44
CA GLU A 462 -29.81 7.02 -25.79
C GLU A 462 -28.68 7.84 -26.44
N GLN A 463 -28.78 9.17 -26.40
CA GLN A 463 -27.78 10.06 -26.99
C GLN A 463 -26.45 10.08 -26.22
N LEU A 464 -26.46 9.92 -24.89
CA LEU A 464 -25.24 9.79 -24.09
C LEU A 464 -24.45 8.54 -24.48
N LEU A 465 -25.12 7.40 -24.69
CA LEU A 465 -24.44 6.18 -25.13
C LEU A 465 -23.78 6.34 -26.51
N ILE A 466 -24.42 7.08 -27.42
CA ILE A 466 -23.88 7.34 -28.77
C ILE A 466 -22.68 8.29 -28.72
N SER A 467 -22.72 9.31 -27.85
CA SER A 467 -21.72 10.37 -27.80
C SER A 467 -20.46 10.02 -27.01
N LEU A 468 -20.59 9.35 -25.86
CA LEU A 468 -19.47 9.09 -24.94
C LEU A 468 -18.35 8.24 -25.59
N GLN A 469 -18.70 7.12 -26.24
CA GLN A 469 -17.78 6.19 -26.93
C GLN A 469 -16.40 6.06 -26.27
N ALA A 470 -16.34 5.54 -25.04
CA ALA A 470 -15.06 5.43 -24.33
C ALA A 470 -14.03 4.58 -25.13
N VAL A 471 -12.74 4.93 -25.03
CA VAL A 471 -11.64 4.23 -25.75
C VAL A 471 -10.75 3.46 -24.81
N GLU A 472 -10.13 2.37 -25.25
CA GLU A 472 -9.20 1.59 -24.42
C GLU A 472 -7.98 2.44 -24.04
N MET A 473 -7.70 2.56 -22.74
CA MET A 473 -6.57 3.33 -22.20
C MET A 473 -5.92 2.59 -21.01
N PRO A 474 -5.25 1.45 -21.20
CA PRO A 474 -4.67 0.70 -20.09
C PRO A 474 -3.66 1.58 -19.33
N PRO A 475 -3.62 1.55 -17.98
CA PRO A 475 -4.31 0.62 -17.10
C PRO A 475 -5.69 1.10 -16.58
N GLU A 476 -6.33 2.09 -17.20
CA GLU A 476 -7.68 2.54 -16.81
C GLU A 476 -8.71 1.42 -16.94
N ALA A 477 -9.83 1.54 -16.21
CA ALA A 477 -10.95 0.62 -16.31
C ALA A 477 -11.50 0.53 -17.74
N SER A 478 -12.21 -0.57 -18.04
CA SER A 478 -12.69 -0.84 -19.40
C SER A 478 -13.55 0.30 -19.95
N PRO A 479 -13.55 0.47 -21.28
CA PRO A 479 -14.47 1.39 -21.95
C PRO A 479 -15.94 1.17 -21.56
N GLU A 480 -16.36 -0.09 -21.46
CA GLU A 480 -17.74 -0.46 -21.09
C GLU A 480 -18.11 0.10 -19.72
N TYR A 481 -17.27 -0.10 -18.70
CA TYR A 481 -17.52 0.43 -17.37
C TYR A 481 -17.52 1.96 -17.35
N ARG A 482 -16.53 2.62 -17.95
CA ARG A 482 -16.44 4.09 -17.92
C ARG A 482 -17.62 4.76 -18.65
N GLN A 483 -18.07 4.20 -19.76
CA GLN A 483 -19.25 4.69 -20.46
C GLN A 483 -20.52 4.50 -19.62
N LYS A 484 -20.71 3.32 -19.04
CA LYS A 484 -21.86 3.03 -18.17
C LYS A 484 -21.85 3.92 -16.92
N LEU A 485 -20.68 4.12 -16.32
CA LEU A 485 -20.48 4.96 -15.15
C LEU A 485 -20.81 6.42 -15.45
N ALA A 486 -20.38 6.97 -16.58
CA ALA A 486 -20.73 8.33 -16.99
C ALA A 486 -22.26 8.52 -17.08
N CYS A 487 -22.97 7.59 -17.72
CA CYS A 487 -24.44 7.60 -17.75
C CYS A 487 -25.02 7.51 -16.33
N SER A 488 -24.52 6.59 -15.50
CA SER A 488 -24.96 6.46 -14.11
C SER A 488 -24.76 7.72 -13.30
N LEU A 489 -23.67 8.48 -13.50
CA LEU A 489 -23.44 9.74 -12.79
C LEU A 489 -24.48 10.80 -13.17
N PHE A 490 -24.83 10.91 -14.45
CA PHE A 490 -25.92 11.80 -14.86
C PHE A 490 -27.28 11.31 -14.33
N TYR A 491 -27.50 10.00 -14.26
CA TYR A 491 -28.71 9.47 -13.64
C TYR A 491 -28.77 9.74 -12.13
N LYS A 492 -27.65 9.63 -11.41
CA LYS A 492 -27.55 10.05 -10.01
C LYS A 492 -27.89 11.53 -9.84
N PHE A 493 -27.44 12.38 -10.76
CA PHE A 493 -27.79 13.79 -10.77
C PHE A 493 -29.30 13.99 -10.87
N LEU A 494 -29.96 13.34 -11.84
CA LEU A 494 -31.42 13.40 -11.99
C LEU A 494 -32.16 12.89 -10.75
N LEU A 495 -31.77 11.72 -10.21
CA LEU A 495 -32.37 11.15 -8.99
C LEU A 495 -32.19 12.04 -7.77
N GLY A 496 -31.04 12.70 -7.64
CA GLY A 496 -30.69 13.53 -6.49
C GLY A 496 -31.26 14.95 -6.55
N SER A 497 -31.61 15.45 -7.73
CA SER A 497 -32.14 16.81 -7.92
C SER A 497 -33.63 16.88 -8.21
N ALA A 498 -34.27 15.76 -8.59
CA ALA A 498 -35.71 15.70 -8.81
C ALA A 498 -36.49 15.90 -7.50
N PRO A 499 -37.67 16.55 -7.55
CA PRO A 499 -38.63 16.52 -6.44
C PRO A 499 -38.94 15.08 -6.00
N GLU A 500 -39.00 14.83 -4.69
CA GLU A 500 -39.13 13.47 -4.13
C GLU A 500 -40.36 12.72 -4.65
N GLU A 501 -41.44 13.43 -4.94
CA GLU A 501 -42.70 12.88 -5.47
C GLU A 501 -42.59 12.36 -6.92
N LEU A 502 -41.59 12.82 -7.68
CA LEU A 502 -41.32 12.32 -9.04
C LEU A 502 -40.45 11.07 -9.02
N VAL A 503 -39.74 10.83 -7.92
CA VAL A 503 -38.80 9.71 -7.78
C VAL A 503 -39.48 8.59 -6.99
N ARG A 504 -39.55 7.40 -7.57
CA ARG A 504 -40.02 6.21 -6.87
C ARG A 504 -39.22 6.02 -5.57
N MET A 505 -39.90 5.78 -4.45
CA MET A 505 -39.30 5.62 -3.12
C MET A 505 -38.06 4.70 -3.09
N ARG A 506 -38.11 3.56 -3.79
CA ARG A 506 -36.99 2.59 -3.85
C ARG A 506 -35.74 3.14 -4.55
N PHE A 507 -35.86 4.22 -5.32
CA PHE A 507 -34.79 4.81 -6.13
C PHE A 507 -34.11 6.00 -5.44
N HIS A 508 -34.68 6.54 -4.36
CA HIS A 508 -34.14 7.69 -3.62
C HIS A 508 -32.67 7.49 -3.22
N SER A 509 -32.30 6.29 -2.79
CA SER A 509 -30.92 5.97 -2.41
C SER A 509 -29.91 6.02 -3.56
N GLY A 510 -30.37 6.05 -4.82
CA GLY A 510 -29.53 6.19 -6.00
C GLY A 510 -28.97 7.60 -6.19
N GLY A 511 -29.67 8.64 -5.73
CA GLY A 511 -29.27 10.04 -5.93
C GLY A 511 -28.04 10.48 -5.12
N LYS A 512 -27.72 9.77 -4.04
CA LYS A 512 -26.59 10.10 -3.15
C LYS A 512 -25.35 9.24 -3.45
N LEU A 513 -24.17 9.74 -3.11
CA LEU A 513 -22.94 8.93 -3.03
C LEU A 513 -22.89 8.16 -1.70
N LEU A 514 -21.99 7.19 -1.59
CA LEU A 514 -21.76 6.49 -0.33
C LEU A 514 -21.03 7.42 0.63
N GLU A 515 -21.57 7.58 1.84
CA GLU A 515 -20.95 8.35 2.91
C GLU A 515 -20.39 7.38 3.94
N ARG A 516 -19.10 7.49 4.22
CA ARG A 516 -18.43 6.63 5.19
C ARG A 516 -18.47 7.30 6.57
N PRO A 517 -19.10 6.69 7.59
CA PRO A 517 -19.00 7.17 8.97
C PRO A 517 -17.59 6.94 9.54
N LEU A 518 -17.36 7.46 10.75
CA LEU A 518 -16.11 7.23 11.50
C LEU A 518 -15.87 5.74 11.74
N SER A 519 -14.62 5.32 11.62
CA SER A 519 -14.21 3.96 11.96
C SER A 519 -14.23 3.72 13.48
N SER A 520 -14.48 2.49 13.88
CA SER A 520 -14.35 1.98 15.24
C SER A 520 -13.95 0.50 15.21
N GLY A 521 -13.57 -0.04 16.37
CA GLY A 521 -13.25 -1.45 16.49
C GLY A 521 -13.16 -1.91 17.93
N SER A 522 -13.14 -3.22 18.13
CA SER A 522 -13.03 -3.84 19.45
C SER A 522 -12.14 -5.06 19.40
N GLN A 523 -11.27 -5.23 20.40
CA GLN A 523 -10.40 -6.39 20.52
C GLN A 523 -10.70 -7.13 21.82
N SER A 524 -10.88 -8.45 21.74
CA SER A 524 -11.10 -9.31 22.90
C SER A 524 -10.07 -10.44 22.93
N PHE A 525 -9.34 -10.57 24.03
CA PHE A 525 -8.32 -11.60 24.22
C PHE A 525 -8.14 -11.91 25.71
N GLU A 526 -7.60 -13.09 26.00
CA GLU A 526 -7.25 -13.52 27.35
C GLU A 526 -5.81 -13.13 27.71
N THR A 527 -5.58 -12.82 28.99
CA THR A 527 -4.24 -12.63 29.57
C THR A 527 -4.10 -13.49 30.81
N ILE A 528 -2.92 -14.04 31.07
CA ILE A 528 -2.69 -14.99 32.18
C ILE A 528 -1.60 -14.42 33.12
N PRO A 529 -1.98 -13.72 34.21
CA PRO A 529 -1.03 -12.97 35.06
C PRO A 529 0.13 -13.77 35.65
N ASN A 530 -0.08 -15.03 36.02
CA ASN A 530 0.99 -15.88 36.56
C ASN A 530 2.05 -16.30 35.53
N LYS A 531 1.83 -16.00 34.24
CA LYS A 531 2.80 -16.23 33.14
C LYS A 531 3.48 -14.94 32.69
N TYR A 532 3.20 -13.80 33.31
CA TYR A 532 3.79 -12.53 32.91
C TYR A 532 5.33 -12.58 32.99
N PRO A 533 6.03 -11.96 32.02
CA PRO A 533 5.49 -11.08 30.97
C PRO A 533 4.92 -11.80 29.74
N VAL A 534 5.00 -13.12 29.61
CA VAL A 534 4.28 -13.86 28.54
C VAL A 534 2.78 -13.74 28.78
N THR A 535 1.98 -13.62 27.71
CA THR A 535 0.53 -13.32 27.70
C THR A 535 0.15 -11.91 28.16
N LYS A 536 1.10 -11.10 28.64
CA LYS A 536 0.86 -9.68 28.94
C LYS A 536 0.76 -8.90 27.62
N PRO A 537 -0.22 -8.01 27.44
CA PRO A 537 -0.31 -7.12 26.29
C PRO A 537 0.75 -6.02 26.40
N VAL A 538 2.00 -6.37 26.13
CA VAL A 538 3.13 -5.43 26.21
C VAL A 538 3.20 -4.55 24.97
N GLN A 539 3.77 -3.36 25.14
CA GLN A 539 4.22 -2.54 24.02
C GLN A 539 5.35 -3.28 23.27
N LYS A 540 5.37 -3.17 21.94
CA LYS A 540 6.50 -3.66 21.14
C LYS A 540 7.80 -2.97 21.58
N LEU A 541 8.88 -3.74 21.78
CA LEU A 541 10.17 -3.22 22.25
C LEU A 541 10.71 -2.08 21.37
N GLU A 542 10.61 -2.21 20.05
CA GLU A 542 11.06 -1.19 19.12
C GLU A 542 10.04 -0.06 18.90
N GLY A 543 8.86 -0.12 19.50
CA GLY A 543 7.74 0.76 19.16
C GLY A 543 8.08 2.25 19.29
N LEU A 544 8.70 2.65 20.39
CA LEU A 544 9.07 4.06 20.61
C LEU A 544 10.11 4.55 19.61
N ILE A 545 11.19 3.79 19.39
CA ILE A 545 12.25 4.18 18.44
C ILE A 545 11.77 4.15 16.98
N GLN A 546 10.77 3.33 16.66
CA GLN A 546 10.12 3.36 15.35
C GLN A 546 9.29 4.62 15.16
N CYS A 547 8.55 5.02 16.20
CA CYS A 547 7.72 6.21 16.16
C CYS A 547 8.50 7.52 16.28
N SER A 548 9.75 7.53 16.75
CA SER A 548 10.64 8.71 16.76
C SER A 548 11.64 8.75 15.60
N GLY A 549 11.62 7.73 14.74
CA GLY A 549 12.56 7.58 13.64
C GLY A 549 13.99 7.18 14.01
N GLU A 550 14.28 6.91 15.28
CA GLU A 550 15.56 6.37 15.77
C GLU A 550 15.84 4.93 15.31
N ALA A 551 14.81 4.22 14.85
CA ALA A 551 14.96 2.89 14.26
C ALA A 551 15.73 2.97 12.92
N ILE A 552 16.96 2.45 12.94
CA ILE A 552 17.82 2.34 11.75
C ILE A 552 17.38 1.14 10.88
N TYR A 553 17.07 1.41 9.62
CA TYR A 553 16.85 0.41 8.55
C TYR A 553 18.09 0.32 7.65
N ILE A 554 18.09 -0.59 6.67
CA ILE A 554 19.30 -0.84 5.86
C ILE A 554 19.70 0.41 5.07
N ASN A 555 18.73 1.15 4.53
CA ASN A 555 19.00 2.41 3.82
C ASN A 555 19.37 3.59 4.74
N ASP A 556 19.29 3.44 6.06
CA ASP A 556 19.70 4.48 7.02
C ASP A 556 21.16 4.30 7.47
N LEU A 557 21.81 3.19 7.10
CA LEU A 557 23.22 2.95 7.43
C LEU A 557 24.10 4.04 6.83
N LEU A 558 25.11 4.47 7.58
CA LEU A 558 26.14 5.38 7.07
C LEU A 558 27.23 4.58 6.37
N THR A 559 27.67 5.07 5.22
CA THR A 559 28.81 4.54 4.47
C THR A 559 29.87 5.63 4.31
N THR A 560 31.10 5.26 3.96
CA THR A 560 32.17 6.21 3.66
C THR A 560 31.84 7.05 2.43
N SER A 561 32.47 8.22 2.30
CA SER A 561 32.22 9.18 1.21
C SER A 561 32.58 8.67 -0.19
N ASN A 562 33.32 7.57 -0.30
CA ASN A 562 33.65 6.91 -1.56
C ASN A 562 32.66 5.79 -1.93
N ALA A 563 31.51 5.66 -1.25
CA ALA A 563 30.50 4.68 -1.63
C ALA A 563 29.91 4.95 -3.04
N VAL A 564 29.46 3.90 -3.72
CA VAL A 564 28.74 3.99 -4.99
C VAL A 564 27.32 3.45 -4.86
N HIS A 565 26.42 3.94 -5.70
CA HIS A 565 25.02 3.53 -5.78
C HIS A 565 24.78 2.68 -7.02
N CYS A 566 23.95 1.65 -6.87
CA CYS A 566 23.68 0.66 -7.91
C CYS A 566 22.26 0.81 -8.50
N ALA A 567 22.11 0.51 -9.79
CA ALA A 567 20.82 0.34 -10.46
C ALA A 567 20.90 -0.76 -11.54
N PHE A 568 19.83 -1.51 -11.74
CA PHE A 568 19.77 -2.53 -12.79
C PHE A 568 19.61 -1.89 -14.17
N VAL A 569 20.34 -2.42 -15.15
CA VAL A 569 20.01 -2.32 -16.57
C VAL A 569 19.10 -3.48 -16.92
N THR A 570 18.03 -3.24 -17.68
CA THR A 570 16.97 -4.24 -17.89
C THR A 570 16.61 -4.43 -19.38
N ALA A 571 16.10 -5.62 -19.71
CA ALA A 571 15.69 -5.96 -21.06
C ALA A 571 14.31 -5.41 -21.43
N LYS A 572 14.09 -5.05 -22.69
CA LYS A 572 12.82 -4.47 -23.17
C LYS A 572 12.13 -5.29 -24.27
N ARG A 573 12.66 -6.46 -24.63
CA ARG A 573 12.12 -7.36 -25.66
C ARG A 573 12.00 -8.79 -25.15
N VAL A 574 10.77 -9.27 -24.96
CA VAL A 574 10.49 -10.60 -24.41
C VAL A 574 10.70 -11.69 -25.45
N GLY A 575 11.35 -12.78 -25.06
CA GLY A 575 11.65 -13.94 -25.88
C GLY A 575 12.81 -13.77 -26.86
N ALA A 576 13.36 -12.55 -26.96
CA ALA A 576 14.50 -12.26 -27.81
C ALA A 576 15.82 -12.68 -27.15
N THR A 577 16.85 -12.96 -27.96
CA THR A 577 18.21 -13.26 -27.49
C THR A 577 19.07 -12.00 -27.57
N ILE A 578 19.84 -11.74 -26.52
CA ILE A 578 20.74 -10.58 -26.44
C ILE A 578 21.95 -10.81 -27.35
N GLU A 579 22.18 -9.93 -28.31
CA GLU A 579 23.35 -9.96 -29.17
C GLU A 579 24.47 -9.07 -28.60
N GLN A 580 24.12 -7.84 -28.25
CA GLN A 580 25.06 -6.85 -27.74
C GLN A 580 24.42 -5.95 -26.69
N ILE A 581 25.19 -5.63 -25.65
CA ILE A 581 24.88 -4.58 -24.66
C ILE A 581 25.97 -3.52 -24.78
N ASP A 582 25.60 -2.31 -25.18
CA ASP A 582 26.49 -1.15 -25.26
C ASP A 582 26.24 -0.19 -24.10
N SER A 583 27.17 -0.17 -23.15
CA SER A 583 27.15 0.72 -21.99
C SER A 583 27.94 2.01 -22.20
N ALA A 584 28.55 2.24 -23.37
CA ALA A 584 29.36 3.43 -23.63
C ALA A 584 28.60 4.76 -23.39
N PRO A 585 27.31 4.91 -23.79
CA PRO A 585 26.56 6.12 -23.47
C PRO A 585 26.38 6.35 -21.97
N ALA A 586 26.13 5.28 -21.20
CA ALA A 586 25.99 5.34 -19.75
C ALA A 586 27.32 5.70 -19.08
N LEU A 587 28.44 5.12 -19.54
CA LEU A 587 29.77 5.38 -18.99
C LEU A 587 30.28 6.81 -19.26
N GLN A 588 29.75 7.48 -20.29
CA GLN A 588 30.02 8.90 -20.55
C GLN A 588 29.27 9.84 -19.58
N CYS A 589 28.25 9.36 -18.87
CA CYS A 589 27.55 10.16 -17.90
C CYS A 589 28.44 10.49 -16.70
N LYS A 590 28.52 11.78 -16.38
CA LYS A 590 29.27 12.26 -15.21
C LYS A 590 28.76 11.59 -13.94
N GLY A 591 29.70 11.04 -13.16
CA GLY A 591 29.41 10.34 -11.91
C GLY A 591 29.15 8.85 -12.06
N VAL A 592 29.07 8.31 -13.28
CA VAL A 592 29.09 6.85 -13.50
C VAL A 592 30.51 6.33 -13.32
N VAL A 593 30.65 5.24 -12.57
CA VAL A 593 31.93 4.62 -12.21
C VAL A 593 32.18 3.34 -13.00
N ALA A 594 31.14 2.49 -13.13
CA ALA A 594 31.27 1.22 -13.82
C ALA A 594 29.92 0.67 -14.30
N PHE A 595 29.99 -0.26 -15.25
CA PHE A 595 28.93 -1.18 -15.63
C PHE A 595 29.47 -2.61 -15.49
N TYR A 596 28.69 -3.52 -14.92
CA TYR A 596 29.01 -4.95 -14.87
C TYR A 596 27.84 -5.78 -15.39
N GLY A 597 28.12 -6.73 -16.28
CA GLY A 597 27.17 -7.68 -16.83
C GLY A 597 27.43 -9.12 -16.40
N SER A 598 26.75 -10.08 -17.03
CA SER A 598 26.90 -11.51 -16.72
C SER A 598 28.34 -12.03 -16.86
N LYS A 599 29.12 -11.49 -17.80
CA LYS A 599 30.54 -11.85 -18.02
C LYS A 599 31.47 -11.42 -16.87
N ASP A 600 31.04 -10.49 -16.02
CA ASP A 600 31.83 -10.00 -14.91
C ASP A 600 31.70 -10.87 -13.65
N ILE A 601 30.70 -11.77 -13.61
CA ILE A 601 30.45 -12.69 -12.51
C ILE A 601 31.54 -13.77 -12.48
N PRO A 602 32.35 -13.86 -11.40
CA PRO A 602 33.42 -14.86 -11.32
C PRO A 602 32.93 -16.32 -11.22
N GLY A 603 31.78 -16.53 -10.57
CA GLY A 603 31.20 -17.83 -10.27
C GLY A 603 29.83 -18.07 -10.89
N ASP A 604 28.87 -18.50 -10.07
CA ASP A 604 27.54 -18.88 -10.57
C ASP A 604 26.69 -17.64 -10.88
N ASN A 605 26.21 -17.53 -12.13
CA ASN A 605 25.18 -16.55 -12.51
C ASN A 605 23.79 -17.04 -12.08
N ASN A 606 23.58 -17.28 -10.78
CA ASN A 606 22.30 -17.74 -10.24
C ASN A 606 22.13 -17.21 -8.80
N PHE A 607 21.00 -16.54 -8.51
CA PHE A 607 20.74 -15.98 -7.17
C PHE A 607 19.86 -16.86 -6.27
N ASN A 608 19.45 -18.05 -6.75
CA ASN A 608 18.51 -18.92 -6.05
C ASN A 608 18.98 -20.39 -5.90
N ASN A 609 20.20 -20.77 -6.31
CA ASN A 609 20.64 -22.18 -6.35
C ASN A 609 21.02 -22.85 -5.01
N THR A 610 20.78 -22.20 -3.88
CA THR A 610 21.17 -22.70 -2.54
C THR A 610 19.99 -22.97 -1.62
N THR A 611 18.75 -22.96 -2.12
CA THR A 611 17.55 -23.16 -1.29
C THR A 611 16.97 -24.56 -1.45
N LEU A 612 16.20 -25.01 -0.45
CA LEU A 612 15.42 -26.26 -0.53
C LEU A 612 14.17 -26.14 -1.43
N PHE A 613 13.86 -24.93 -1.91
CA PHE A 613 12.61 -24.63 -2.60
C PHE A 613 12.81 -24.33 -4.09
N THR A 614 13.93 -24.78 -4.67
CA THR A 614 14.21 -24.68 -6.11
C THR A 614 14.03 -26.01 -6.82
N VAL A 615 13.62 -25.93 -8.08
CA VAL A 615 13.55 -27.08 -8.99
C VAL A 615 14.95 -27.35 -9.55
N PRO A 616 15.48 -28.59 -9.43
CA PRO A 616 16.81 -28.92 -9.97
C PRO A 616 16.93 -28.57 -11.45
N GLY A 617 17.95 -27.78 -11.80
CA GLY A 617 18.21 -27.34 -13.17
C GLY A 617 17.46 -26.08 -13.62
N ASP A 618 16.50 -25.57 -12.84
CA ASP A 618 15.80 -24.32 -13.15
C ASP A 618 16.58 -23.12 -12.60
N VAL A 619 17.26 -22.40 -13.50
CA VAL A 619 18.22 -21.34 -13.16
C VAL A 619 17.53 -19.98 -13.20
N GLU A 620 17.67 -19.22 -12.11
CA GLU A 620 17.30 -17.82 -12.06
C GLU A 620 18.55 -16.94 -12.09
N GLU A 621 18.82 -16.37 -13.26
CA GLU A 621 20.05 -15.61 -13.52
C GLU A 621 20.11 -14.30 -12.73
N ILE A 622 21.30 -13.95 -12.25
CA ILE A 622 21.54 -12.62 -11.65
C ILE A 622 21.42 -11.57 -12.75
N PHE A 623 22.11 -11.80 -13.86
CA PHE A 623 22.04 -11.00 -15.08
C PHE A 623 21.76 -11.90 -16.28
N CYS A 624 20.74 -11.59 -17.06
CA CYS A 624 20.36 -12.38 -18.21
C CYS A 624 21.51 -12.44 -19.23
N ALA A 625 21.96 -13.65 -19.56
CA ALA A 625 23.05 -13.86 -20.51
C ALA A 625 22.58 -14.38 -21.88
N GLY A 626 21.28 -14.69 -22.03
CA GLY A 626 20.75 -15.36 -23.21
C GLY A 626 19.39 -14.83 -23.63
N ARG A 627 18.37 -15.70 -23.56
CA ARG A 627 16.99 -15.38 -23.96
C ARG A 627 16.29 -14.62 -22.85
N VAL A 628 15.73 -13.46 -23.17
CA VAL A 628 14.94 -12.64 -22.26
C VAL A 628 13.62 -13.34 -21.96
N LEU A 629 13.32 -13.57 -20.69
CA LEU A 629 12.15 -14.32 -20.23
C LEU A 629 10.94 -13.43 -19.92
N TYR A 630 11.17 -12.18 -19.52
CA TYR A 630 10.12 -11.23 -19.17
C TYR A 630 10.58 -9.79 -19.41
N TYR A 631 9.63 -8.87 -19.51
CA TYR A 631 9.93 -7.45 -19.70
C TYR A 631 10.57 -6.89 -18.42
N ASP A 632 11.69 -6.20 -18.56
CA ASP A 632 12.53 -5.71 -17.48
C ASP A 632 13.39 -6.74 -16.73
N GLN A 633 13.67 -7.90 -17.33
CA GLN A 633 14.67 -8.83 -16.77
C GLN A 633 16.05 -8.15 -16.65
N PRO A 634 16.71 -8.18 -15.48
CA PRO A 634 18.02 -7.55 -15.29
C PRO A 634 19.10 -8.14 -16.22
N LEU A 635 19.87 -7.27 -16.87
CA LEU A 635 20.95 -7.57 -17.81
C LEU A 635 22.34 -7.25 -17.24
N GLY A 636 22.39 -6.40 -16.23
CA GLY A 636 23.62 -5.89 -15.64
C GLY A 636 23.33 -4.84 -14.58
N VAL A 637 24.37 -4.24 -14.02
CA VAL A 637 24.29 -3.23 -12.98
C VAL A 637 25.18 -2.04 -13.30
N ILE A 638 24.64 -0.83 -13.17
CA ILE A 638 25.39 0.43 -13.18
C ILE A 638 25.81 0.76 -11.76
N ALA A 639 27.04 1.23 -11.58
CA ALA A 639 27.53 1.85 -10.35
C ALA A 639 27.82 3.34 -10.61
N ALA A 640 27.25 4.24 -9.81
CA ALA A 640 27.46 5.68 -9.91
C ALA A 640 27.63 6.35 -8.54
N LEU A 641 28.02 7.62 -8.51
CA LEU A 641 28.25 8.37 -7.27
C LEU A 641 26.97 8.71 -6.49
N THR A 642 25.81 8.74 -7.16
CA THR A 642 24.51 9.00 -6.52
C THR A 642 23.45 8.05 -7.07
N HIS A 643 22.39 7.83 -6.29
CA HIS A 643 21.28 6.96 -6.69
C HIS A 643 20.60 7.44 -7.98
N ASP A 644 20.30 8.73 -8.09
CA ASP A 644 19.62 9.30 -9.26
C ASP A 644 20.44 9.13 -10.55
N VAL A 645 21.77 9.29 -10.47
CA VAL A 645 22.66 9.08 -11.62
C VAL A 645 22.71 7.61 -12.00
N ALA A 646 22.75 6.68 -11.03
CA ALA A 646 22.74 5.25 -11.33
C ALA A 646 21.47 4.83 -12.08
N VAL A 647 20.29 5.24 -11.57
CA VAL A 647 18.99 4.94 -12.20
C VAL A 647 18.89 5.55 -13.59
N TYR A 648 19.32 6.79 -13.76
CA TYR A 648 19.31 7.45 -15.06
C TYR A 648 20.26 6.77 -16.06
N ALA A 649 21.52 6.56 -15.69
CA ALA A 649 22.52 5.96 -16.56
C ALA A 649 22.15 4.53 -16.98
N ALA A 650 21.45 3.78 -16.13
CA ALA A 650 20.94 2.46 -16.49
C ALA A 650 19.96 2.50 -17.68
N SER A 651 19.20 3.59 -17.85
CA SER A 651 18.28 3.77 -18.99
C SER A 651 18.98 4.12 -20.31
N LEU A 652 20.26 4.52 -20.27
CA LEU A 652 21.03 4.90 -21.45
C LEU A 652 21.80 3.74 -22.09
N VAL A 653 21.86 2.60 -21.41
CA VAL A 653 22.51 1.40 -21.95
C VAL A 653 21.68 0.88 -23.11
N GLN A 654 22.32 0.72 -24.27
CA GLN A 654 21.66 0.27 -25.49
C GLN A 654 21.78 -1.24 -25.62
N VAL A 655 20.70 -1.90 -26.04
CA VAL A 655 20.65 -3.36 -26.17
C VAL A 655 20.21 -3.72 -27.58
N THR A 656 21.02 -4.53 -28.26
CA THR A 656 20.73 -5.10 -29.58
C THR A 656 20.26 -6.54 -29.41
N TYR A 657 19.19 -6.90 -30.11
CA TYR A 657 18.53 -8.20 -30.03
C TYR A 657 18.67 -8.93 -31.36
N ALA A 658 19.01 -10.23 -31.31
CA ALA A 658 19.27 -11.04 -32.51
C ALA A 658 18.01 -11.47 -33.27
N ASN A 659 16.84 -11.41 -32.63
CA ASN A 659 15.57 -11.85 -33.18
C ASN A 659 14.39 -11.02 -32.66
N ASP A 660 13.28 -11.09 -33.38
CA ASP A 660 12.06 -10.38 -33.03
C ASP A 660 11.36 -10.96 -31.80
N GLN A 661 10.49 -10.13 -31.23
CA GLN A 661 9.65 -10.48 -30.08
C GLN A 661 8.70 -11.63 -30.43
N VAL A 662 8.65 -12.65 -29.56
CA VAL A 662 7.71 -13.77 -29.71
C VAL A 662 6.32 -13.38 -29.22
N LYS A 663 5.31 -14.21 -29.54
CA LYS A 663 3.99 -14.08 -28.91
C LYS A 663 4.11 -14.25 -27.38
N ILE A 664 3.61 -13.26 -26.65
CA ILE A 664 3.79 -13.12 -25.21
C ILE A 664 2.55 -13.62 -24.46
N TYR A 665 2.79 -14.30 -23.34
CA TYR A 665 1.78 -14.73 -22.40
C TYR A 665 2.15 -14.27 -20.99
N THR A 666 1.86 -13.01 -20.64
CA THR A 666 2.21 -12.42 -19.32
C THR A 666 1.30 -12.85 -18.18
N SER A 667 0.27 -13.64 -18.44
CA SER A 667 -0.62 -14.18 -17.40
C SER A 667 -1.04 -15.61 -17.72
N MET A 668 -1.32 -16.37 -16.66
CA MET A 668 -1.87 -17.71 -16.77
C MET A 668 -3.15 -17.75 -17.61
N ASN A 669 -4.05 -16.76 -17.46
CA ASN A 669 -5.27 -16.67 -18.26
C ASN A 669 -4.99 -16.56 -19.76
N ALA A 670 -3.91 -15.88 -20.16
CA ALA A 670 -3.50 -15.82 -21.57
C ALA A 670 -2.99 -17.19 -22.07
N VAL A 671 -2.21 -17.92 -21.25
CA VAL A 671 -1.70 -19.26 -21.58
C VAL A 671 -2.86 -20.27 -21.75
N LEU A 672 -3.75 -20.33 -20.76
CA LEU A 672 -4.88 -21.26 -20.75
C LEU A 672 -5.86 -20.98 -21.91
N SER A 673 -6.16 -19.70 -22.16
CA SER A 673 -7.05 -19.32 -23.27
C SER A 673 -6.46 -19.67 -24.63
N ALA A 674 -5.14 -19.57 -24.78
CA ALA A 674 -4.43 -19.94 -26.00
C ALA A 674 -4.10 -21.44 -26.11
N LYS A 675 -4.37 -22.24 -25.05
CA LYS A 675 -4.12 -23.70 -24.99
C LYS A 675 -2.67 -24.09 -25.30
N VAL A 676 -1.71 -23.40 -24.69
CA VAL A 676 -0.27 -23.61 -24.89
C VAL A 676 0.23 -24.70 -23.93
N GLU A 677 0.18 -25.97 -24.36
CA GLU A 677 0.39 -27.15 -23.49
C GLU A 677 1.81 -27.28 -22.91
N ASP A 678 2.85 -26.84 -23.62
CA ASP A 678 4.25 -26.91 -23.20
C ASP A 678 4.58 -26.00 -22.00
N ARG A 679 3.66 -25.09 -21.65
CA ARG A 679 3.75 -24.21 -20.48
C ARG A 679 3.01 -24.76 -19.25
N LEU A 680 2.40 -25.93 -19.34
CA LEU A 680 1.59 -26.53 -18.27
C LEU A 680 2.32 -27.74 -17.67
N VAL A 681 2.59 -27.70 -16.37
CA VAL A 681 3.20 -28.83 -15.63
C VAL A 681 2.23 -29.31 -14.57
N VAL A 682 1.70 -30.53 -14.74
CA VAL A 682 0.86 -31.17 -13.73
C VAL A 682 1.77 -31.60 -12.59
N CYS A 683 1.63 -30.94 -11.44
CA CYS A 683 2.40 -31.29 -10.24
C CYS A 683 1.67 -32.42 -9.50
N THR A 684 0.37 -32.23 -9.21
CA THR A 684 -0.40 -33.17 -8.38
C THR A 684 -1.69 -33.66 -9.05
N GLU A 685 -2.05 -34.90 -8.76
CA GLU A 685 -3.34 -35.51 -9.11
C GLU A 685 -3.81 -36.41 -7.95
N LEU A 686 -4.91 -36.02 -7.29
CA LEU A 686 -5.50 -36.75 -6.16
C LEU A 686 -6.87 -37.34 -6.56
N ASN A 687 -7.09 -38.62 -6.25
CA ASN A 687 -8.32 -39.38 -6.54
C ASN A 687 -8.70 -39.34 -8.03
N LYS A 688 -7.94 -40.09 -8.86
CA LYS A 688 -8.03 -40.09 -10.33
C LYS A 688 -9.46 -40.27 -10.87
N GLU A 689 -10.29 -41.06 -10.18
CA GLU A 689 -11.70 -41.28 -10.52
C GLU A 689 -12.58 -41.16 -9.27
N LEU A 690 -13.78 -40.61 -9.45
CA LEU A 690 -14.84 -40.62 -8.46
C LEU A 690 -15.98 -41.50 -8.94
N ALA A 691 -16.56 -42.29 -8.03
CA ALA A 691 -17.74 -43.09 -8.35
C ALA A 691 -18.91 -42.17 -8.72
N GLN A 692 -19.45 -42.34 -9.93
CA GLN A 692 -20.65 -41.61 -10.34
C GLN A 692 -21.83 -42.04 -9.46
N THR A 693 -22.43 -41.08 -8.76
CA THR A 693 -23.60 -41.36 -7.95
C THR A 693 -24.85 -40.78 -8.64
N PRO A 694 -25.94 -41.56 -8.82
CA PRO A 694 -27.16 -41.04 -9.41
C PRO A 694 -27.73 -39.87 -8.62
N LEU A 695 -28.25 -38.86 -9.33
CA LEU A 695 -28.96 -37.73 -8.73
C LEU A 695 -30.27 -38.20 -8.11
N ARG A 696 -30.54 -37.75 -6.89
CA ARG A 696 -31.83 -37.93 -6.20
C ARG A 696 -32.72 -36.70 -6.43
N PRO A 697 -34.05 -36.79 -6.23
CA PRO A 697 -34.92 -35.63 -6.28
C PRO A 697 -34.44 -34.51 -5.34
N GLY A 698 -34.25 -33.31 -5.89
CA GLY A 698 -33.75 -32.14 -5.16
C GLY A 698 -32.21 -32.02 -5.08
N ASP A 699 -31.45 -33.03 -5.52
CA ASP A 699 -30.00 -32.89 -5.70
C ASP A 699 -29.71 -31.87 -6.82
N VAL A 700 -28.61 -31.13 -6.67
CA VAL A 700 -28.18 -30.13 -7.65
C VAL A 700 -26.80 -30.46 -8.19
N VAL A 701 -26.58 -30.07 -9.45
CA VAL A 701 -25.27 -30.10 -10.10
C VAL A 701 -24.90 -28.70 -10.52
N GLY A 702 -23.62 -28.39 -10.44
CA GLY A 702 -23.13 -27.08 -10.83
C GLY A 702 -21.65 -27.11 -11.16
N ARG A 703 -21.20 -26.01 -11.76
CA ARG A 703 -19.80 -25.74 -12.04
C ARG A 703 -19.52 -24.27 -11.79
N GLY A 704 -18.27 -23.95 -11.56
CA GLY A 704 -17.84 -22.57 -11.41
C GLY A 704 -16.36 -22.43 -11.71
N ILE A 705 -15.94 -21.18 -11.86
CA ILE A 705 -14.54 -20.84 -11.99
C ILE A 705 -14.22 -19.71 -11.01
N LEU A 706 -13.21 -19.90 -10.18
CA LEU A 706 -12.59 -18.84 -9.39
C LEU A 706 -11.29 -18.42 -10.07
N GLU A 707 -11.11 -17.12 -10.31
CA GLU A 707 -9.85 -16.53 -10.78
C GLU A 707 -9.34 -15.54 -9.73
N LEU A 708 -8.10 -15.72 -9.32
CA LEU A 708 -7.39 -14.88 -8.40
C LEU A 708 -6.12 -14.41 -9.10
N GLU A 709 -6.02 -13.13 -9.44
CA GLU A 709 -4.86 -12.57 -10.12
C GLU A 709 -3.65 -12.48 -9.18
N SER A 710 -2.53 -11.96 -9.67
CA SER A 710 -1.34 -11.78 -8.83
C SER A 710 -1.49 -10.57 -7.88
N GLN A 711 -0.65 -10.51 -6.84
CA GLN A 711 -0.58 -9.43 -5.85
C GLN A 711 0.87 -9.05 -5.57
N TYR A 712 1.18 -7.75 -5.49
CA TYR A 712 2.47 -7.25 -5.06
C TYR A 712 2.51 -6.95 -3.56
N HIS A 713 3.63 -7.26 -2.92
CA HIS A 713 3.79 -7.21 -1.46
C HIS A 713 3.67 -5.80 -0.90
N PHE A 714 4.15 -4.81 -1.66
CA PHE A 714 4.16 -3.39 -1.30
C PHE A 714 4.90 -3.14 0.03
N THR A 715 6.13 -3.66 0.14
CA THR A 715 6.98 -3.46 1.32
C THR A 715 7.32 -1.98 1.48
N MET A 716 7.11 -1.43 2.68
CA MET A 716 7.34 0.00 2.92
C MET A 716 8.83 0.38 2.82
N GLU A 717 9.74 -0.48 3.27
CA GLU A 717 11.17 -0.35 2.99
C GLU A 717 11.47 -0.96 1.61
N PRO A 718 12.04 -0.18 0.66
CA PRO A 718 12.50 -0.72 -0.61
C PRO A 718 13.53 -1.84 -0.44
N GLN A 719 13.64 -2.74 -1.41
CA GLN A 719 14.70 -3.73 -1.40
C GLN A 719 16.06 -3.03 -1.40
N THR A 720 16.83 -3.24 -0.33
CA THR A 720 18.07 -2.52 -0.08
C THR A 720 19.19 -3.48 0.31
N THR A 721 20.37 -3.27 -0.26
CA THR A 721 21.60 -3.93 0.17
C THR A 721 22.77 -2.94 0.21
N VAL A 722 23.52 -2.95 1.31
CA VAL A 722 24.78 -2.23 1.48
C VAL A 722 25.90 -3.25 1.66
N VAL A 723 26.98 -3.11 0.89
CA VAL A 723 28.16 -4.00 0.98
C VAL A 723 29.40 -3.15 1.18
N VAL A 724 30.22 -3.51 2.17
CA VAL A 724 31.49 -2.86 2.47
C VAL A 724 32.59 -3.93 2.42
N PRO A 725 33.57 -3.81 1.51
CA PRO A 725 34.73 -4.70 1.50
C PRO A 725 35.65 -4.38 2.69
N ASN A 726 36.28 -5.41 3.24
CA ASN A 726 37.28 -5.32 4.30
C ASN A 726 38.43 -6.32 4.05
N GLU A 727 39.43 -6.35 4.93
CA GLU A 727 40.62 -7.22 4.79
C GLU A 727 40.32 -8.73 4.81
N GLN A 728 39.15 -9.13 5.32
CA GLN A 728 38.71 -10.53 5.47
C GLN A 728 37.67 -10.94 4.42
N GLY A 729 37.20 -10.02 3.58
CA GLY A 729 36.16 -10.25 2.58
C GLY A 729 35.12 -9.13 2.54
N LEU A 730 33.84 -9.47 2.71
CA LEU A 730 32.70 -8.55 2.57
C LEU A 730 31.83 -8.52 3.83
N GLN A 731 31.57 -7.31 4.33
CA GLN A 731 30.49 -7.06 5.28
C GLN A 731 29.23 -6.62 4.51
N VAL A 732 28.12 -7.31 4.75
CA VAL A 732 26.87 -7.16 4.00
C VAL A 732 25.71 -6.84 4.95
N TRP A 733 24.94 -5.82 4.61
CA TRP A 733 23.64 -5.53 5.22
C TRP A 733 22.58 -5.59 4.13
N SER A 734 21.67 -6.55 4.21
CA SER A 734 20.61 -6.73 3.22
C SER A 734 19.26 -6.81 3.89
N ALA A 735 18.25 -6.18 3.29
CA ALA A 735 16.86 -6.36 3.70
C ALA A 735 16.41 -7.76 3.26
N THR A 736 16.65 -8.78 4.10
CA THR A 736 16.37 -10.20 3.81
C THR A 736 15.69 -10.91 4.99
N GLN A 737 14.83 -11.88 4.69
CA GLN A 737 14.23 -12.83 5.64
C GLN A 737 15.11 -14.07 5.85
N TRP A 738 16.12 -14.28 4.98
CA TRP A 738 16.95 -15.48 4.98
C TRP A 738 18.43 -15.17 4.70
N MET A 739 19.16 -14.84 5.77
CA MET A 739 20.59 -14.48 5.65
C MET A 739 21.46 -15.61 5.09
N ASP A 740 21.20 -16.86 5.49
CA ASP A 740 21.99 -18.02 5.06
C ASP A 740 22.02 -18.16 3.53
N VAL A 741 20.85 -18.15 2.90
CA VAL A 741 20.75 -18.21 1.43
C VAL A 741 21.34 -16.97 0.76
N THR A 742 21.15 -15.78 1.35
CA THR A 742 21.74 -14.55 0.81
C THR A 742 23.27 -14.61 0.84
N GLN A 743 23.85 -15.09 1.94
CA GLN A 743 25.29 -15.31 2.12
C GLN A 743 25.82 -16.31 1.09
N ALA A 744 25.15 -17.46 0.97
CA ALA A 744 25.53 -18.53 0.07
C ALA A 744 25.47 -18.07 -1.40
N SER A 745 24.44 -17.32 -1.79
CA SER A 745 24.28 -16.77 -3.14
C SER A 745 25.43 -15.83 -3.51
N ILE A 746 25.79 -14.89 -2.62
CA ILE A 746 26.91 -13.97 -2.82
C ILE A 746 28.23 -14.75 -2.92
N SER A 747 28.44 -15.71 -2.02
CA SER A 747 29.68 -16.51 -1.95
C SER A 747 29.90 -17.30 -3.23
N ARG A 748 28.86 -17.99 -3.71
CA ARG A 748 28.90 -18.76 -4.98
C ARG A 748 29.09 -17.87 -6.20
N MET A 749 28.41 -16.73 -6.27
CA MET A 749 28.57 -15.77 -7.36
C MET A 749 30.01 -15.22 -7.41
N LEU A 750 30.62 -14.90 -6.27
CA LEU A 750 31.97 -14.33 -6.21
C LEU A 750 33.11 -15.37 -6.19
N LYS A 751 32.79 -16.67 -6.06
CA LYS A 751 33.77 -17.72 -5.74
C LYS A 751 34.57 -17.42 -4.47
N LEU A 752 33.87 -16.93 -3.44
CA LEU A 752 34.41 -16.77 -2.09
C LEU A 752 33.88 -17.89 -1.20
N ASP A 753 34.64 -18.24 -0.17
CA ASP A 753 34.12 -19.06 0.92
C ASP A 753 33.07 -18.27 1.71
N ALA A 754 32.05 -18.95 2.23
CA ALA A 754 30.96 -18.30 2.97
C ALA A 754 31.46 -17.52 4.20
N ASN A 755 32.56 -17.95 4.82
CA ASN A 755 33.17 -17.25 5.95
C ASN A 755 33.76 -15.87 5.59
N ALA A 756 34.02 -15.60 4.31
CA ALA A 756 34.49 -14.31 3.81
C ALA A 756 33.31 -13.36 3.49
N VAL A 757 32.06 -13.79 3.67
CA VAL A 757 30.86 -12.98 3.46
C VAL A 757 30.06 -12.95 4.75
N GLN A 758 30.06 -11.81 5.45
CA GLN A 758 29.39 -11.67 6.75
C GLN A 758 28.13 -10.83 6.60
N LEU A 759 26.96 -11.41 6.90
CA LEU A 759 25.68 -10.70 6.86
C LEU A 759 25.24 -10.24 8.24
N GLN A 760 24.62 -9.06 8.27
CA GLN A 760 24.00 -8.50 9.45
C GLN A 760 22.64 -7.88 9.11
N VAL A 761 21.61 -8.25 9.87
CA VAL A 761 20.23 -7.76 9.69
C VAL A 761 19.65 -7.41 11.05
N ARG A 762 19.38 -6.13 11.28
CA ARG A 762 18.76 -5.65 12.52
C ARG A 762 17.25 -5.73 12.50
N ARG A 763 16.67 -5.29 11.37
CA ARG A 763 15.24 -5.24 11.11
C ARG A 763 15.00 -4.99 9.63
N VAL A 764 13.77 -5.24 9.19
CA VAL A 764 13.30 -5.00 7.82
C VAL A 764 11.94 -4.27 7.87
N GLY A 765 11.77 -3.24 7.06
CA GLY A 765 10.54 -2.42 6.99
C GLY A 765 9.43 -3.09 6.18
N GLY A 766 9.02 -4.29 6.58
CA GLY A 766 8.04 -5.12 5.89
C GLY A 766 8.70 -6.00 4.82
N ALA A 767 8.21 -7.23 4.70
CA ALA A 767 8.79 -8.25 3.82
C ALA A 767 7.73 -9.12 3.14
N TYR A 768 6.83 -9.73 3.94
CA TYR A 768 5.67 -10.49 3.47
C TYR A 768 5.98 -11.66 2.52
N GLY A 769 7.23 -12.14 2.49
CA GLY A 769 7.69 -13.20 1.58
C GLY A 769 8.61 -12.71 0.46
N ALA A 770 8.46 -11.46 0.00
CA ALA A 770 9.27 -10.90 -1.09
C ALA A 770 10.78 -10.94 -0.81
N LYS A 771 11.15 -10.84 0.47
CA LYS A 771 12.55 -10.73 0.89
C LYS A 771 13.12 -12.08 1.34
N VAL A 772 12.51 -13.21 0.98
CA VAL A 772 13.06 -14.55 1.23
C VAL A 772 14.20 -14.86 0.25
N THR A 773 13.95 -14.76 -1.06
CA THR A 773 14.94 -15.07 -2.10
C THR A 773 15.14 -13.95 -3.13
N ARG A 774 14.10 -13.18 -3.48
CA ARG A 774 14.20 -12.15 -4.54
C ARG A 774 15.24 -11.08 -4.24
N GLY A 775 15.41 -10.76 -2.95
CA GLY A 775 16.45 -9.84 -2.48
C GLY A 775 17.87 -10.31 -2.74
N ASN A 776 18.11 -11.59 -3.02
CA ASN A 776 19.43 -12.13 -3.33
C ASN A 776 19.97 -11.59 -4.65
N GLN A 777 19.12 -11.35 -5.65
CA GLN A 777 19.56 -10.79 -6.93
C GLN A 777 20.20 -9.41 -6.73
N VAL A 778 19.55 -8.57 -5.91
CA VAL A 778 20.04 -7.24 -5.52
C VAL A 778 21.31 -7.36 -4.68
N ALA A 779 21.35 -8.30 -3.73
CA ALA A 779 22.50 -8.50 -2.86
C ALA A 779 23.74 -8.98 -3.64
N CYS A 780 23.56 -9.91 -4.57
CA CYS A 780 24.59 -10.38 -5.51
C CYS A 780 25.10 -9.24 -6.39
N ALA A 781 24.21 -8.48 -7.05
CA ALA A 781 24.62 -7.34 -7.87
C ALA A 781 25.39 -6.28 -7.09
N CYS A 782 24.93 -5.93 -5.88
CA CYS A 782 25.61 -4.98 -5.00
C CYS A 782 26.98 -5.50 -4.53
N ALA A 783 27.06 -6.78 -4.15
CA ALA A 783 28.31 -7.42 -3.73
C ALA A 783 29.32 -7.51 -4.89
N LEU A 784 28.88 -7.78 -6.12
CA LEU A 784 29.74 -7.77 -7.30
C LEU A 784 30.38 -6.40 -7.51
N VAL A 785 29.59 -5.33 -7.43
CA VAL A 785 30.09 -3.95 -7.55
C VAL A 785 31.12 -3.65 -6.45
N ALA A 786 30.80 -3.96 -5.20
CA ALA A 786 31.69 -3.71 -4.07
C ALA A 786 33.01 -4.49 -4.19
N PHE A 787 32.93 -5.76 -4.59
CA PHE A 787 34.07 -6.64 -4.80
C PHE A 787 34.98 -6.15 -5.94
N LYS A 788 34.41 -5.85 -7.11
CA LYS A 788 35.17 -5.41 -8.29
C LYS A 788 35.84 -4.05 -8.11
N LEU A 789 35.16 -3.12 -7.43
CA LEU A 789 35.69 -1.77 -7.19
C LEU A 789 36.53 -1.66 -5.92
N ASN A 790 36.50 -2.68 -5.05
CA ASN A 790 37.03 -2.62 -3.69
C ASN A 790 36.58 -1.34 -2.94
N ARG A 791 35.29 -1.02 -3.06
CA ARG A 791 34.65 0.18 -2.51
C ARG A 791 33.28 -0.18 -1.95
N PRO A 792 32.76 0.54 -0.94
CA PRO A 792 31.39 0.35 -0.50
C PRO A 792 30.39 0.56 -1.62
N ALA A 793 29.39 -0.31 -1.71
CA ALA A 793 28.29 -0.20 -2.67
C ALA A 793 26.95 -0.23 -1.94
N ARG A 794 25.98 0.51 -2.46
CA ARG A 794 24.60 0.55 -1.99
C ARG A 794 23.65 0.35 -3.16
N PHE A 795 22.76 -0.61 -3.04
CA PHE A 795 21.66 -0.80 -3.98
C PHE A 795 20.35 -0.57 -3.24
N VAL A 796 19.61 0.48 -3.60
CA VAL A 796 18.22 0.71 -3.22
C VAL A 796 17.39 0.64 -4.51
N GLN A 797 16.48 -0.31 -4.63
CA GLN A 797 15.58 -0.36 -5.80
C GLN A 797 14.50 0.74 -5.70
N THR A 798 14.10 1.31 -6.84
CA THR A 798 12.88 2.13 -6.93
C THR A 798 11.63 1.24 -6.86
N ILE A 799 10.45 1.81 -6.58
CA ILE A 799 9.20 1.03 -6.60
C ILE A 799 8.97 0.38 -7.97
N GLU A 800 9.26 1.10 -9.05
CA GLU A 800 9.14 0.60 -10.42
C GLU A 800 10.05 -0.63 -10.62
N SER A 801 11.35 -0.49 -10.31
CA SER A 801 12.30 -1.60 -10.44
C SER A 801 11.89 -2.80 -9.60
N MET A 802 11.41 -2.62 -8.37
CA MET A 802 10.96 -3.74 -7.56
C MET A 802 9.71 -4.41 -8.15
N MET A 803 8.72 -3.65 -8.62
CA MET A 803 7.49 -4.22 -9.19
C MET A 803 7.73 -4.85 -10.57
N GLU A 804 8.72 -4.38 -11.31
CA GLU A 804 9.10 -4.89 -12.63
C GLU A 804 9.95 -6.16 -12.52
N SER A 805 10.95 -6.21 -11.64
CA SER A 805 11.89 -7.35 -11.57
C SER A 805 11.57 -8.36 -10.47
N ASN A 806 10.98 -7.92 -9.35
CA ASN A 806 10.74 -8.83 -8.23
C ASN A 806 9.47 -9.62 -8.47
N GLY A 807 9.53 -10.90 -8.11
CA GLY A 807 8.40 -11.80 -8.13
C GLY A 807 7.21 -11.29 -7.32
N LYS A 808 6.03 -11.79 -7.65
CA LYS A 808 4.75 -11.42 -7.03
C LYS A 808 4.05 -12.67 -6.48
N ARG A 809 2.91 -12.52 -5.82
CA ARG A 809 2.05 -13.64 -5.41
C ARG A 809 1.71 -14.51 -6.64
N TRP A 810 1.70 -15.82 -6.45
CA TRP A 810 1.21 -16.77 -7.45
C TRP A 810 -0.27 -16.50 -7.75
N ALA A 811 -0.59 -16.12 -8.99
CA ALA A 811 -1.98 -16.05 -9.43
C ALA A 811 -2.56 -17.47 -9.48
N CYS A 812 -3.87 -17.60 -9.31
CA CYS A 812 -4.52 -18.88 -9.14
C CYS A 812 -5.87 -18.94 -9.86
N ARG A 813 -6.16 -20.06 -10.52
CA ARG A 813 -7.44 -20.34 -11.15
C ARG A 813 -7.93 -21.70 -10.69
N SER A 814 -9.20 -21.82 -10.36
CA SER A 814 -9.85 -23.07 -9.95
C SER A 814 -11.09 -23.29 -10.79
N ASP A 815 -11.06 -24.34 -11.61
CA ASP A 815 -12.19 -24.83 -12.40
C ASP A 815 -12.83 -26.00 -11.64
N TYR A 816 -13.99 -25.77 -11.02
CA TYR A 816 -14.63 -26.76 -10.17
C TYR A 816 -16.01 -27.18 -10.66
N GLU A 817 -16.35 -28.43 -10.37
CA GLU A 817 -17.64 -29.05 -10.62
C GLU A 817 -18.13 -29.73 -9.35
N PHE A 818 -19.43 -29.68 -9.08
CA PHE A 818 -20.00 -30.29 -7.89
C PHE A 818 -21.33 -30.99 -8.14
N GLN A 819 -21.61 -31.95 -7.27
CA GLN A 819 -22.93 -32.52 -7.03
C GLN A 819 -23.22 -32.41 -5.54
N ALA A 820 -24.35 -31.81 -5.19
CA ALA A 820 -24.78 -31.64 -3.81
C ALA A 820 -26.18 -32.20 -3.60
N SER A 821 -26.42 -32.78 -2.43
CA SER A 821 -27.77 -33.23 -2.06
C SER A 821 -28.71 -32.06 -1.81
N ALA A 822 -30.02 -32.31 -1.75
CA ALA A 822 -31.03 -31.27 -1.45
C ALA A 822 -30.76 -30.45 -0.16
N ASN A 823 -30.04 -31.02 0.83
CA ASN A 823 -29.65 -30.33 2.06
C ASN A 823 -28.29 -29.59 1.98
N GLY A 824 -27.66 -29.54 0.80
CA GLY A 824 -26.35 -28.91 0.57
C GLY A 824 -25.14 -29.80 0.84
N SER A 825 -25.31 -31.07 1.26
CA SER A 825 -24.18 -31.98 1.48
C SER A 825 -23.45 -32.36 0.18
N ILE A 826 -22.12 -32.28 0.18
CA ILE A 826 -21.26 -32.55 -0.99
C ILE A 826 -21.19 -34.04 -1.27
N ARG A 827 -21.67 -34.43 -2.44
CA ARG A 827 -21.58 -35.81 -2.95
C ARG A 827 -20.41 -35.99 -3.89
N MET A 828 -20.09 -34.94 -4.66
CA MET A 828 -18.93 -34.88 -5.52
C MET A 828 -18.45 -33.43 -5.60
N LEU A 829 -17.14 -33.23 -5.55
CA LEU A 829 -16.45 -31.98 -5.86
C LEU A 829 -15.18 -32.33 -6.62
N THR A 830 -15.11 -31.91 -7.88
CA THR A 830 -13.89 -31.98 -8.69
C THR A 830 -13.32 -30.57 -8.82
N ASN A 831 -12.02 -30.38 -8.65
CA ASN A 831 -11.36 -29.09 -8.83
C ASN A 831 -10.04 -29.25 -9.62
N ASN A 832 -10.00 -28.68 -10.82
CA ASN A 832 -8.78 -28.53 -11.60
C ASN A 832 -8.26 -27.10 -11.36
N TYR A 833 -7.15 -26.98 -10.63
CA TYR A 833 -6.57 -25.67 -10.34
C TYR A 833 -5.22 -25.49 -11.01
N TYR A 834 -4.93 -24.22 -11.31
CA TYR A 834 -3.76 -23.74 -12.01
C TYR A 834 -3.14 -22.60 -11.21
N GLU A 835 -1.81 -22.58 -11.10
CA GLU A 835 -1.10 -21.51 -10.41
C GLU A 835 0.05 -20.97 -11.26
N ASP A 836 0.15 -19.64 -11.34
CA ASP A 836 1.08 -18.92 -12.23
C ASP A 836 2.48 -18.82 -11.61
N ALA A 837 3.42 -19.54 -12.20
CA ALA A 837 4.81 -19.61 -11.77
C ALA A 837 5.64 -18.40 -12.21
N GLY A 838 5.15 -17.58 -13.13
CA GLY A 838 6.03 -16.66 -13.85
C GLY A 838 6.96 -17.44 -14.78
N CYS A 839 8.18 -16.94 -14.97
CA CYS A 839 9.16 -17.55 -15.87
C CYS A 839 9.92 -18.77 -15.30
N SER A 840 9.78 -19.10 -14.02
CA SER A 840 10.49 -20.21 -13.35
C SER A 840 9.54 -20.97 -12.42
N PHE A 841 9.75 -22.28 -12.28
CA PHE A 841 8.99 -23.14 -11.37
C PHE A 841 9.57 -23.16 -9.93
N ASN A 842 10.63 -22.40 -9.65
CA ASN A 842 11.13 -22.25 -8.30
C ASN A 842 10.04 -21.72 -7.36
N GLU A 843 10.11 -22.08 -6.08
CA GLU A 843 9.14 -21.66 -5.05
C GLU A 843 7.69 -22.12 -5.32
N ASN A 844 7.55 -23.29 -5.93
CA ASN A 844 6.27 -23.90 -6.29
C ASN A 844 5.35 -24.12 -5.07
N VAL A 845 4.15 -23.54 -5.10
CA VAL A 845 3.16 -23.63 -4.01
C VAL A 845 2.14 -24.77 -4.20
N VAL A 846 1.98 -25.29 -5.42
CA VAL A 846 0.93 -26.25 -5.84
C VAL A 846 0.87 -27.47 -4.92
N GLU A 847 1.99 -28.19 -4.80
CA GLU A 847 2.08 -29.39 -3.96
C GLU A 847 2.33 -29.07 -2.49
N PHE A 848 3.15 -28.04 -2.24
CA PHE A 848 3.72 -27.81 -0.92
C PHE A 848 2.73 -27.16 0.06
N LEU A 849 1.89 -26.23 -0.41
CA LEU A 849 1.00 -25.44 0.46
C LEU A 849 -0.47 -25.45 0.01
N THR A 850 -0.73 -25.43 -1.30
CA THR A 850 -2.09 -25.41 -1.84
C THR A 850 -2.80 -26.75 -1.60
N LEU A 851 -2.19 -27.87 -2.03
CA LEU A 851 -2.78 -29.20 -1.89
C LEU A 851 -3.11 -29.61 -0.44
N PRO A 852 -2.23 -29.44 0.56
CA PRO A 852 -2.54 -29.82 1.95
C PRO A 852 -3.71 -29.03 2.56
N THR A 853 -3.96 -27.81 2.07
CA THR A 853 -4.95 -26.88 2.62
C THR A 853 -6.31 -26.99 1.93
N LEU A 854 -6.36 -27.48 0.70
CA LEU A 854 -7.55 -27.51 -0.18
C LEU A 854 -8.82 -28.08 0.47
N LYS A 855 -8.70 -29.03 1.41
CA LYS A 855 -9.87 -29.60 2.10
C LYS A 855 -10.53 -28.63 3.10
N ASN A 856 -9.80 -27.62 3.55
CA ASN A 856 -10.19 -26.70 4.62
C ASN A 856 -10.83 -27.47 5.80
N VAL A 857 -11.93 -26.96 6.35
CA VAL A 857 -12.69 -27.56 7.47
C VAL A 857 -13.66 -28.68 7.06
N TYR A 858 -13.76 -29.01 5.77
CA TYR A 858 -14.85 -29.82 5.23
C TYR A 858 -14.52 -31.32 5.16
N ASN A 859 -15.58 -32.14 5.11
CA ASN A 859 -15.51 -33.59 5.01
C ASN A 859 -15.27 -34.06 3.56
N LEU A 860 -14.12 -33.70 3.01
CA LEU A 860 -13.68 -34.08 1.67
C LEU A 860 -12.74 -35.30 1.74
N THR A 861 -13.20 -36.42 1.21
CA THR A 861 -12.56 -37.74 1.26
C THR A 861 -12.27 -38.25 -0.15
N SER A 862 -11.60 -39.40 -0.26
CA SER A 862 -11.40 -40.06 -1.56
C SER A 862 -12.70 -40.48 -2.25
N LEU A 863 -13.84 -40.50 -1.54
CA LEU A 863 -15.13 -40.90 -2.09
C LEU A 863 -15.86 -39.77 -2.82
N ASN A 864 -15.56 -38.51 -2.50
CA ASN A 864 -16.31 -37.35 -3.00
C ASN A 864 -15.45 -36.18 -3.48
N PHE A 865 -14.12 -36.25 -3.42
CA PHE A 865 -13.25 -35.14 -3.79
C PHE A 865 -12.15 -35.56 -4.77
N LYS A 866 -12.06 -34.89 -5.91
CA LYS A 866 -11.01 -35.11 -6.93
C LYS A 866 -10.32 -33.80 -7.24
N VAL A 867 -9.00 -33.83 -7.34
CA VAL A 867 -8.21 -32.61 -7.55
C VAL A 867 -7.06 -32.84 -8.51
N LYS A 868 -6.82 -31.87 -9.39
CA LYS A 868 -5.62 -31.79 -10.23
C LYS A 868 -5.02 -30.39 -10.12
N GLY A 869 -3.74 -30.31 -9.77
CA GLY A 869 -3.00 -29.05 -9.62
C GLY A 869 -1.91 -28.91 -10.67
N THR A 870 -1.87 -27.77 -11.35
CA THR A 870 -0.98 -27.52 -12.48
C THR A 870 -0.23 -26.19 -12.29
N ALA A 871 1.10 -26.21 -12.36
CA ALA A 871 1.89 -24.98 -12.45
C ALA A 871 1.91 -24.47 -13.90
N VAL A 872 1.79 -23.16 -14.09
CA VAL A 872 1.71 -22.51 -15.41
C VAL A 872 2.90 -21.56 -15.59
N LYS A 873 3.66 -21.74 -16.67
CA LYS A 873 4.80 -20.88 -17.01
C LYS A 873 4.37 -19.71 -17.89
N THR A 874 4.64 -18.50 -17.45
CA THR A 874 4.30 -17.25 -18.14
C THR A 874 5.55 -16.43 -18.48
N ASP A 875 5.37 -15.40 -19.29
CA ASP A 875 6.43 -14.45 -19.69
C ASP A 875 6.48 -13.23 -18.74
N ALA A 876 6.23 -13.48 -17.46
CA ALA A 876 6.32 -12.52 -16.35
C ALA A 876 7.47 -12.91 -15.40
N PRO A 877 7.96 -12.00 -14.53
CA PRO A 877 8.95 -12.35 -13.51
C PRO A 877 8.50 -13.56 -12.68
N SER A 878 9.42 -14.44 -12.30
CA SER A 878 9.13 -15.61 -11.47
C SER A 878 8.30 -15.21 -10.26
N SER A 879 7.16 -15.86 -10.07
CA SER A 879 6.33 -15.71 -8.87
C SER A 879 7.13 -16.10 -7.63
N THR A 880 6.74 -15.58 -6.47
CA THR A 880 7.45 -15.78 -5.21
C THR A 880 6.49 -15.82 -4.03
N TRP A 881 7.01 -16.12 -2.84
CA TRP A 881 6.23 -16.15 -1.60
C TRP A 881 5.54 -14.82 -1.33
N CYS A 882 4.23 -14.84 -1.11
CA CYS A 882 3.46 -13.73 -0.55
C CYS A 882 2.59 -14.27 0.58
N ARG A 883 2.50 -13.54 1.70
CA ARG A 883 1.80 -13.91 2.95
C ARG A 883 0.61 -14.87 2.74
N ALA A 884 0.63 -16.03 3.40
CA ALA A 884 -0.27 -17.17 3.16
C ALA A 884 -0.21 -17.72 1.70
N PRO A 885 0.99 -18.08 1.19
CA PRO A 885 1.15 -18.52 -0.20
C PRO A 885 0.50 -19.89 -0.42
N GLY A 886 -0.37 -20.00 -1.43
CA GLY A 886 -1.11 -21.22 -1.76
C GLY A 886 -2.24 -21.54 -0.77
N THR A 887 -2.07 -21.22 0.51
CA THR A 887 -3.04 -21.41 1.59
C THR A 887 -4.26 -20.51 1.40
N ALA A 888 -4.05 -19.22 1.11
CA ALA A 888 -5.14 -18.27 0.86
C ALA A 888 -5.95 -18.67 -0.37
N GLU A 889 -5.26 -19.06 -1.44
CA GLU A 889 -5.86 -19.51 -2.69
C GLU A 889 -6.67 -20.81 -2.47
N ALA A 890 -6.08 -21.82 -1.81
CA ALA A 890 -6.75 -23.08 -1.50
C ALA A 890 -8.03 -22.92 -0.67
N ILE A 891 -8.00 -22.07 0.36
CA ILE A 891 -9.18 -21.78 1.19
C ILE A 891 -10.23 -21.06 0.36
N ALA A 892 -9.83 -20.07 -0.46
CA ALA A 892 -10.75 -19.34 -1.32
C ALA A 892 -11.43 -20.25 -2.35
N MET A 893 -10.72 -21.22 -2.96
CA MET A 893 -11.31 -22.21 -3.87
C MET A 893 -12.46 -22.96 -3.22
N THR A 894 -12.19 -23.54 -2.05
CA THR A 894 -13.15 -24.42 -1.38
C THR A 894 -14.30 -23.62 -0.77
N GLU A 895 -14.03 -22.47 -0.14
CA GLU A 895 -15.09 -21.58 0.34
C GLU A 895 -16.00 -21.09 -0.80
N THR A 896 -15.44 -20.74 -1.95
CA THR A 896 -16.22 -20.31 -3.13
C THR A 896 -17.09 -21.44 -3.68
N ALA A 897 -16.58 -22.68 -3.72
CA ALA A 897 -17.38 -23.83 -4.13
C ALA A 897 -18.56 -24.07 -3.17
N LEU A 898 -18.34 -23.95 -1.85
CA LEU A 898 -19.40 -24.06 -0.84
C LEU A 898 -20.43 -22.94 -0.95
N GLU A 899 -20.00 -21.71 -1.22
CA GLU A 899 -20.89 -20.58 -1.47
C GLU A 899 -21.76 -20.80 -2.72
N ASN A 900 -21.16 -21.33 -3.79
CA ASN A 900 -21.89 -21.68 -5.03
C ASN A 900 -22.86 -22.85 -4.81
N ILE A 901 -22.47 -23.86 -4.02
CA ILE A 901 -23.39 -24.95 -3.63
C ILE A 901 -24.60 -24.38 -2.87
N ALA A 902 -24.38 -23.49 -1.89
CA ALA A 902 -25.48 -22.83 -1.18
C ALA A 902 -26.39 -22.02 -2.12
N PHE A 903 -25.79 -21.31 -3.07
CA PHE A 903 -26.52 -20.60 -4.11
C PHE A 903 -27.36 -21.54 -4.98
N ALA A 904 -26.81 -22.66 -5.43
CA ALA A 904 -27.49 -23.63 -6.28
C ALA A 904 -28.61 -24.38 -5.55
N CYS A 905 -28.37 -24.81 -4.31
CA CYS A 905 -29.38 -25.46 -3.45
C CYS A 905 -30.46 -24.48 -2.95
N LYS A 906 -30.25 -23.17 -3.09
CA LYS A 906 -31.11 -22.12 -2.52
C LYS A 906 -31.21 -22.18 -0.99
N LEU A 907 -30.11 -22.55 -0.34
CA LEU A 907 -29.99 -22.65 1.11
C LEU A 907 -29.17 -21.49 1.67
N ASP A 908 -29.22 -21.31 2.99
CA ASP A 908 -28.32 -20.40 3.67
C ASP A 908 -26.88 -20.96 3.66
N PRO A 909 -25.88 -20.19 3.19
CA PRO A 909 -24.47 -20.53 3.24
C PRO A 909 -23.93 -21.06 4.58
N ALA A 910 -24.47 -20.60 5.72
CA ALA A 910 -24.08 -21.12 7.03
C ALA A 910 -24.54 -22.57 7.23
N ASP A 911 -25.76 -22.90 6.79
CA ASP A 911 -26.33 -24.25 6.92
C ASP A 911 -25.63 -25.26 6.00
N VAL A 912 -25.27 -24.84 4.79
CA VAL A 912 -24.48 -25.65 3.87
C VAL A 912 -23.07 -25.90 4.40
N ARG A 913 -22.44 -24.92 5.04
CA ARG A 913 -21.15 -25.14 5.70
C ARG A 913 -21.28 -26.11 6.88
N LEU A 914 -22.30 -25.94 7.73
CA LEU A 914 -22.57 -26.81 8.89
C LEU A 914 -22.68 -28.29 8.50
N VAL A 915 -23.47 -28.63 7.49
CA VAL A 915 -23.69 -30.04 7.08
C VAL A 915 -22.43 -30.68 6.48
N ASN A 916 -21.49 -29.88 5.97
CA ASN A 916 -20.27 -30.36 5.33
C ASN A 916 -19.03 -30.33 6.24
N LEU A 917 -19.14 -29.86 7.49
CA LEU A 917 -18.01 -29.85 8.42
C LEU A 917 -17.48 -31.26 8.66
N ARG A 918 -16.15 -31.39 8.75
CA ARG A 918 -15.51 -32.65 9.11
C ARG A 918 -15.84 -33.00 10.58
N PRO A 919 -16.41 -34.20 10.85
CA PRO A 919 -16.71 -34.63 12.20
C PRO A 919 -15.47 -34.62 13.11
N GLY A 920 -15.66 -34.26 14.38
CA GLY A 920 -14.59 -34.22 15.39
C GLY A 920 -13.65 -33.01 15.31
N THR A 921 -13.78 -32.14 14.31
CA THR A 921 -13.01 -30.88 14.27
C THR A 921 -13.59 -29.85 15.24
N LYS A 922 -12.74 -28.93 15.69
CA LYS A 922 -13.14 -27.82 16.57
C LYS A 922 -14.16 -26.88 15.91
N MET A 923 -14.16 -26.81 14.58
CA MET A 923 -15.07 -25.97 13.80
C MET A 923 -16.55 -26.33 14.02
N VAL A 924 -16.85 -27.60 14.33
CA VAL A 924 -18.22 -28.06 14.67
C VAL A 924 -18.79 -27.31 15.87
N GLN A 925 -17.94 -26.89 16.80
CA GLN A 925 -18.35 -26.11 17.99
C GLN A 925 -18.25 -24.60 17.74
N LEU A 926 -17.22 -24.16 17.00
CA LEU A 926 -16.95 -22.74 16.79
C LEU A 926 -17.98 -22.08 15.87
N LEU A 927 -18.42 -22.73 14.79
CA LEU A 927 -19.34 -22.11 13.84
C LEU A 927 -20.69 -21.75 14.49
N PRO A 928 -21.41 -22.65 15.20
CA PRO A 928 -22.65 -22.27 15.88
C PRO A 928 -22.47 -21.13 16.90
N ARG A 929 -21.37 -21.16 17.68
CA ARG A 929 -21.03 -20.10 18.64
C ARG A 929 -20.85 -18.76 17.92
N PHE A 930 -20.08 -18.76 16.85
CA PHE A 930 -19.74 -17.56 16.08
C PHE A 930 -21.00 -16.92 15.47
N LEU A 931 -21.86 -17.73 14.83
CA LEU A 931 -23.13 -17.27 14.26
C LEU A 931 -24.05 -16.62 15.31
N ALA A 932 -24.12 -17.20 16.51
CA ALA A 932 -24.90 -16.65 17.61
C ALA A 932 -24.29 -15.32 18.12
N SER A 933 -22.98 -15.29 18.40
CA SER A 933 -22.30 -14.10 18.93
C SER A 933 -22.28 -12.91 17.97
N THR A 934 -22.39 -13.15 16.67
CA THR A 934 -22.37 -12.13 15.62
C THR A 934 -23.77 -11.77 15.09
N THR A 935 -24.82 -12.33 15.72
CA THR A 935 -26.23 -12.17 15.34
C THR A 935 -26.50 -12.39 13.84
N TYR A 936 -25.81 -13.38 13.27
CA TYR A 936 -25.75 -13.63 11.83
C TYR A 936 -27.13 -13.65 11.15
N ARG A 937 -28.08 -14.39 11.72
CA ARG A 937 -29.42 -14.60 11.13
C ARG A 937 -30.24 -13.31 11.14
N GLU A 938 -30.22 -12.58 12.26
CA GLU A 938 -30.91 -11.29 12.40
C GLU A 938 -30.37 -10.25 11.40
N ARG A 939 -29.03 -10.15 11.27
CA ARG A 939 -28.40 -9.25 10.29
C ARG A 939 -28.76 -9.63 8.85
N ARG A 940 -28.83 -10.92 8.54
CA ARG A 940 -29.26 -11.40 7.22
C ARG A 940 -30.69 -10.97 6.90
N GLU A 941 -31.61 -11.07 7.86
CA GLU A 941 -32.99 -10.61 7.69
C GLU A 941 -33.08 -9.09 7.49
N GLN A 942 -32.34 -8.31 8.29
CA GLN A 942 -32.25 -6.86 8.14
C GLN A 942 -31.71 -6.45 6.76
N ILE A 943 -30.70 -7.16 6.26
CA ILE A 943 -30.14 -6.95 4.91
C ILE A 943 -31.18 -7.26 3.83
N ASN A 944 -31.95 -8.35 3.96
CA ASN A 944 -33.01 -8.67 3.00
C ASN A 944 -34.08 -7.58 2.95
N LEU A 945 -34.49 -7.04 4.11
CA LEU A 945 -35.43 -5.92 4.19
C LEU A 945 -34.86 -4.65 3.56
N PHE A 946 -33.61 -4.29 3.88
CA PHE A 946 -32.92 -3.15 3.27
C PHE A 946 -32.87 -3.28 1.75
N ASN A 947 -32.49 -4.45 1.25
CA ASN A 947 -32.40 -4.75 -0.19
C ASN A 947 -33.77 -4.68 -0.86
N ALA A 948 -34.84 -5.17 -0.23
CA ALA A 948 -36.19 -5.06 -0.76
C ALA A 948 -36.67 -3.60 -0.85
N GLN A 949 -36.17 -2.71 0.01
CA GLN A 949 -36.55 -1.29 0.04
C GLN A 949 -35.69 -0.41 -0.87
N ASN A 950 -34.50 -0.86 -1.29
CA ASN A 950 -33.54 -0.06 -2.05
C ASN A 950 -33.18 -0.71 -3.38
N ARG A 951 -33.34 0.00 -4.50
CA ARG A 951 -32.93 -0.49 -5.83
C ARG A 951 -31.44 -0.30 -6.08
N TRP A 952 -30.94 0.90 -5.78
CA TRP A 952 -29.60 1.36 -6.16
C TRP A 952 -28.57 1.26 -5.02
N ARG A 953 -29.01 0.86 -3.83
CA ARG A 953 -28.17 0.47 -2.70
C ARG A 953 -28.48 -0.96 -2.32
N LYS A 954 -27.45 -1.78 -2.16
CA LYS A 954 -27.59 -3.16 -1.70
C LYS A 954 -26.59 -3.47 -0.60
N ARG A 955 -27.00 -4.34 0.32
CA ARG A 955 -26.12 -4.91 1.33
C ARG A 955 -25.96 -6.40 1.12
N GLY A 956 -24.85 -6.92 1.61
CA GLY A 956 -24.57 -8.34 1.59
C GLY A 956 -23.72 -8.77 2.78
N LEU A 957 -23.80 -10.06 3.10
CA LEU A 957 -23.19 -10.65 4.28
C LEU A 957 -22.45 -11.93 3.89
N GLY A 958 -21.14 -11.95 4.05
CA GLY A 958 -20.27 -13.06 3.64
C GLY A 958 -19.59 -13.73 4.83
N LEU A 959 -19.67 -15.07 4.87
CA LEU A 959 -19.11 -15.91 5.92
C LEU A 959 -17.94 -16.72 5.34
N ALA A 960 -16.77 -16.67 5.98
CA ALA A 960 -15.62 -17.49 5.60
C ALA A 960 -15.07 -18.26 6.80
N LEU A 961 -14.64 -19.50 6.57
CA LEU A 961 -14.09 -20.41 7.56
C LEU A 961 -12.69 -20.85 7.14
N MET A 962 -11.86 -21.15 8.14
CA MET A 962 -10.48 -21.54 7.92
C MET A 962 -10.05 -22.62 8.92
N ASP A 963 -9.40 -23.64 8.39
CA ASP A 963 -8.40 -24.49 9.05
C ASP A 963 -7.08 -24.26 8.32
N PHE A 964 -6.19 -23.48 8.94
CA PHE A 964 -4.85 -23.21 8.42
C PHE A 964 -3.87 -24.24 9.00
N PRO A 965 -3.35 -25.17 8.19
CA PRO A 965 -2.39 -26.17 8.65
C PRO A 965 -1.02 -25.52 8.81
N LEU A 966 -0.47 -25.52 10.02
CA LEU A 966 0.89 -25.07 10.26
C LEU A 966 1.86 -26.26 10.28
N THR A 967 2.61 -26.41 9.19
CA THR A 967 3.66 -27.43 9.07
C THR A 967 5.00 -26.90 9.58
N VAL A 968 5.34 -27.21 10.82
CA VAL A 968 6.56 -26.79 11.51
C VAL A 968 7.74 -27.71 11.18
N ASN A 969 7.47 -28.97 10.84
CA ASN A 969 8.48 -29.99 10.55
C ASN A 969 9.36 -29.73 9.30
N VAL A 970 9.05 -28.69 8.51
CA VAL A 970 9.87 -28.21 7.39
C VAL A 970 11.05 -27.35 7.88
N ALA A 971 10.96 -26.78 9.08
CA ALA A 971 12.03 -25.98 9.66
C ALA A 971 13.27 -26.84 9.98
N LEU A 972 14.45 -26.34 9.63
CA LEU A 972 15.71 -27.01 9.95
C LEU A 972 16.23 -26.62 11.34
N ALA A 973 16.79 -25.41 11.47
CA ALA A 973 17.42 -24.94 12.70
C ALA A 973 17.26 -23.42 12.88
N TYR A 974 17.15 -23.00 14.14
CA TYR A 974 17.27 -21.60 14.56
C TYR A 974 18.18 -21.50 15.77
N PRO A 975 19.45 -21.07 15.60
CA PRO A 975 20.34 -20.82 16.71
C PRO A 975 19.91 -19.59 17.51
N ALA A 976 20.23 -19.61 18.80
CA ALA A 976 20.13 -18.47 19.70
C ALA A 976 21.29 -18.49 20.71
N THR A 977 21.70 -17.31 21.13
CA THR A 977 22.68 -17.09 22.19
C THR A 977 22.09 -16.14 23.22
N VAL A 978 22.20 -16.50 24.50
CA VAL A 978 21.82 -15.66 25.63
C VAL A 978 23.05 -15.43 26.51
N ALA A 979 23.34 -14.17 26.80
CA ALA A 979 24.44 -13.75 27.65
C ALA A 979 23.92 -12.92 28.82
N ILE A 980 24.39 -13.22 30.04
CA ILE A 980 24.12 -12.46 31.26
C ILE A 980 25.40 -11.73 31.66
N TYR A 981 25.33 -10.41 31.81
CA TYR A 981 26.48 -9.59 32.19
C TYR A 981 26.62 -9.55 33.69
N HIS A 982 27.76 -9.98 34.21
CA HIS A 982 27.99 -10.06 35.66
C HIS A 982 28.00 -8.71 36.37
N ALA A 983 28.34 -7.64 35.65
CA ALA A 983 28.47 -6.30 36.21
C ALA A 983 27.13 -5.74 36.71
N ASP A 984 26.02 -6.08 36.05
CA ASP A 984 24.71 -5.47 36.32
C ASP A 984 23.52 -6.44 36.13
N GLY A 985 23.79 -7.70 35.82
CA GLY A 985 22.77 -8.74 35.61
C GLY A 985 21.93 -8.52 34.36
N SER A 986 22.30 -7.60 33.46
CA SER A 986 21.60 -7.38 32.20
C SER A 986 21.72 -8.60 31.28
N VAL A 987 20.71 -8.80 30.43
CA VAL A 987 20.60 -9.97 29.55
C VAL A 987 20.56 -9.51 28.10
N VAL A 988 21.42 -10.10 27.26
CA VAL A 988 21.44 -9.86 25.81
C VAL A 988 21.15 -11.16 25.08
N ILE A 989 20.31 -11.08 24.05
CA ILE A 989 19.92 -12.19 23.19
C ILE A 989 20.29 -11.88 21.74
N SER A 990 20.88 -12.85 21.05
CA SER A 990 20.99 -12.89 19.59
C SER A 990 20.35 -14.17 19.08
N HIS A 991 19.69 -14.14 17.94
CA HIS A 991 19.00 -15.31 17.38
C HIS A 991 18.96 -15.30 15.85
N GLY A 992 18.68 -16.45 15.25
CA GLY A 992 18.62 -16.63 13.79
C GLY A 992 17.43 -16.03 13.06
N GLY A 993 16.35 -15.68 13.77
CA GLY A 993 15.16 -15.04 13.16
C GLY A 993 15.35 -13.55 12.86
N ILE A 994 14.53 -13.02 11.94
CA ILE A 994 14.57 -11.62 11.48
C ILE A 994 13.32 -10.85 11.92
N GLU A 995 13.50 -9.67 12.53
CA GLU A 995 12.40 -8.76 12.85
C GLU A 995 11.94 -8.01 11.59
N ILE A 996 10.77 -8.36 11.08
CA ILE A 996 10.13 -7.78 9.89
C ILE A 996 8.86 -6.98 10.23
N GLY A 997 8.58 -6.78 11.52
CA GLY A 997 7.41 -6.10 12.06
C GLY A 997 6.50 -6.96 12.93
N GLN A 998 6.65 -8.29 12.84
CA GLN A 998 5.86 -9.30 13.54
C GLN A 998 6.16 -9.41 15.04
N GLY A 999 7.13 -8.65 15.55
CA GLY A 999 7.45 -8.58 16.97
C GLY A 999 8.11 -9.85 17.51
N ILE A 1000 8.92 -10.52 16.69
CA ILE A 1000 9.71 -11.69 17.12
C ILE A 1000 10.62 -11.33 18.29
N ASN A 1001 11.27 -10.17 18.23
CA ASN A 1001 12.17 -9.69 19.28
C ASN A 1001 11.43 -9.50 20.61
N THR A 1002 10.21 -8.95 20.56
CA THR A 1002 9.39 -8.72 21.74
C THR A 1002 8.92 -10.05 22.36
N LYS A 1003 8.42 -10.98 21.55
CA LYS A 1003 8.00 -12.32 22.00
C LYS A 1003 9.16 -13.08 22.66
N VAL A 1004 10.33 -13.06 22.03
CA VAL A 1004 11.54 -13.72 22.54
C VAL A 1004 12.02 -13.11 23.85
N ALA A 1005 11.99 -11.79 23.99
CA ALA A 1005 12.35 -11.14 25.25
C ALA A 1005 11.38 -11.49 26.39
N GLN A 1006 10.06 -11.57 26.11
CA GLN A 1006 9.07 -12.03 27.08
C GLN A 1006 9.36 -13.47 27.56
N VAL A 1007 9.72 -14.36 26.64
CA VAL A 1007 10.12 -15.74 26.96
C VAL A 1007 11.34 -15.75 27.88
N ALA A 1008 12.41 -15.02 27.52
CA ALA A 1008 13.63 -15.01 28.32
C ALA A 1008 13.41 -14.41 29.73
N ALA A 1009 12.65 -13.32 29.83
CA ALA A 1009 12.29 -12.68 31.08
C ALA A 1009 11.50 -13.65 32.00
N LEU A 1010 10.51 -14.36 31.45
CA LEU A 1010 9.76 -15.38 32.19
C LEU A 1010 10.65 -16.51 32.69
N VAL A 1011 11.48 -17.09 31.80
CA VAL A 1011 12.28 -18.28 32.13
C VAL A 1011 13.39 -17.93 33.13
N LEU A 1012 14.08 -16.81 32.97
CA LEU A 1012 15.15 -16.39 33.89
C LEU A 1012 14.62 -15.83 35.22
N GLY A 1013 13.35 -15.39 35.26
CA GLY A 1013 12.74 -14.75 36.43
C GLY A 1013 13.22 -13.31 36.63
N VAL A 1014 13.36 -12.55 35.53
CA VAL A 1014 13.83 -11.16 35.55
C VAL A 1014 12.82 -10.21 34.90
N PRO A 1015 12.82 -8.92 35.25
CA PRO A 1015 12.01 -7.93 34.54
C PRO A 1015 12.35 -7.83 33.04
N LEU A 1016 11.34 -7.56 32.22
CA LEU A 1016 11.48 -7.49 30.75
C LEU A 1016 12.49 -6.41 30.32
N GLU A 1017 12.54 -5.29 31.03
CA GLU A 1017 13.44 -4.17 30.79
C GLU A 1017 14.93 -4.52 30.96
N ARG A 1018 15.26 -5.64 31.61
CA ARG A 1018 16.65 -6.14 31.70
C ARG A 1018 17.07 -6.94 30.47
N VAL A 1019 16.15 -7.26 29.56
CA VAL A 1019 16.40 -8.06 28.37
C VAL A 1019 16.48 -7.18 27.14
N ARG A 1020 17.60 -7.28 26.41
CA ARG A 1020 17.81 -6.61 25.13
C ARG A 1020 18.05 -7.63 24.03
N ILE A 1021 17.48 -7.38 22.86
CA ILE A 1021 17.78 -8.15 21.65
C ILE A 1021 18.85 -7.43 20.84
N GLU A 1022 19.88 -8.15 20.41
CA GLU A 1022 20.97 -7.66 19.58
C GLU A 1022 20.73 -7.97 18.09
N THR A 1023 21.62 -7.51 17.22
CA THR A 1023 21.47 -7.70 15.77
C THR A 1023 21.70 -9.16 15.34
N THR A 1024 20.82 -9.68 14.48
CA THR A 1024 20.99 -10.99 13.85
C THR A 1024 22.13 -10.94 12.83
N ASN A 1025 23.06 -11.90 12.88
CA ASN A 1025 24.22 -11.97 11.98
C ASN A 1025 24.58 -13.43 11.64
N THR A 1026 25.38 -13.65 10.60
CA THR A 1026 25.78 -15.00 10.14
C THR A 1026 26.78 -15.72 11.04
N ILE A 1027 27.37 -15.06 12.04
CA ILE A 1027 28.27 -15.72 13.00
C ILE A 1027 27.46 -16.44 14.09
N LEU A 1028 26.55 -15.71 14.75
CA LEU A 1028 25.66 -16.26 15.79
C LEU A 1028 24.44 -16.97 15.19
N GLY A 1029 24.06 -16.58 13.97
CA GLY A 1029 22.93 -17.08 13.20
C GLY A 1029 23.33 -17.96 12.02
N ALA A 1030 24.53 -18.56 12.02
CA ALA A 1030 24.97 -19.43 10.93
C ALA A 1030 23.94 -20.53 10.64
N ASN A 1031 23.66 -20.80 9.36
CA ASN A 1031 22.74 -21.85 8.93
C ASN A 1031 21.29 -21.69 9.45
N SER A 1032 20.89 -20.46 9.81
CA SER A 1032 19.52 -20.19 10.27
C SER A 1032 18.51 -20.39 9.15
N PHE A 1033 17.39 -21.03 9.48
CA PHE A 1033 16.28 -21.19 8.56
C PHE A 1033 15.53 -19.86 8.30
N VAL A 1034 14.73 -19.83 7.24
CA VAL A 1034 14.00 -18.64 6.78
C VAL A 1034 12.97 -18.15 7.78
N THR A 1035 12.95 -16.83 8.07
CA THR A 1035 11.81 -16.21 8.78
C THR A 1035 10.56 -16.17 7.88
N ALA A 1036 9.77 -17.24 7.84
CA ALA A 1036 8.54 -17.39 7.04
C ALA A 1036 7.60 -18.45 7.65
N ASN A 1037 6.50 -18.79 6.92
CA ASN A 1037 5.54 -19.84 7.25
C ASN A 1037 4.93 -19.71 8.66
N SER A 1038 4.79 -18.47 9.16
CA SER A 1038 4.26 -18.10 10.49
C SER A 1038 4.96 -18.72 11.72
N MET A 1039 5.96 -19.58 11.55
CA MET A 1039 6.54 -20.40 12.61
C MET A 1039 7.73 -19.73 13.34
N ALA A 1040 8.45 -18.82 12.67
CA ALA A 1040 9.76 -18.34 13.12
C ALA A 1040 9.79 -17.81 14.57
N SER A 1041 8.77 -17.07 15.00
CA SER A 1041 8.72 -16.52 16.35
C SER A 1041 8.63 -17.59 17.45
N GLU A 1042 7.86 -18.65 17.23
CA GLU A 1042 7.75 -19.76 18.18
C GLU A 1042 9.05 -20.57 18.22
N LEU A 1043 9.64 -20.86 17.06
CA LEU A 1043 10.84 -21.69 16.97
C LEU A 1043 12.07 -21.00 17.57
N VAL A 1044 12.22 -19.69 17.34
CA VAL A 1044 13.25 -18.90 18.04
C VAL A 1044 12.97 -18.83 19.54
N GLY A 1045 11.70 -18.73 19.94
CA GLY A 1045 11.29 -18.83 21.35
C GLY A 1045 11.75 -20.13 22.01
N ILE A 1046 11.65 -21.27 21.31
CA ILE A 1046 12.17 -22.56 21.78
C ILE A 1046 13.68 -22.51 21.98
N ALA A 1047 14.43 -22.00 21.00
CA ALA A 1047 15.90 -21.90 21.07
C ALA A 1047 16.35 -21.04 22.28
N VAL A 1048 15.66 -19.92 22.51
CA VAL A 1048 15.94 -19.01 23.61
C VAL A 1048 15.57 -19.63 24.96
N ARG A 1049 14.42 -20.33 25.06
CA ARG A 1049 14.05 -21.07 26.26
C ARG A 1049 15.14 -22.08 26.63
N LYS A 1050 15.64 -22.86 25.66
CA LYS A 1050 16.74 -23.81 25.88
C LYS A 1050 17.99 -23.13 26.44
N CYS A 1051 18.36 -21.97 25.90
CA CYS A 1051 19.48 -21.17 26.43
C CYS A 1051 19.23 -20.77 27.90
N CYS A 1052 18.06 -20.22 28.19
CA CYS A 1052 17.70 -19.75 29.54
C CYS A 1052 17.60 -20.91 30.55
N ASP A 1053 17.06 -22.06 30.16
CA ASP A 1053 17.00 -23.26 30.99
C ASP A 1053 18.42 -23.73 31.37
N LYS A 1054 19.34 -23.77 30.40
CA LYS A 1054 20.74 -24.13 30.64
C LYS A 1054 21.44 -23.13 31.57
N LEU A 1055 21.19 -21.84 31.42
CA LEU A 1055 21.70 -20.81 32.33
C LEU A 1055 21.13 -20.99 33.74
N ASN A 1056 19.82 -21.22 33.87
CA ASN A 1056 19.19 -21.50 35.17
C ASN A 1056 19.76 -22.74 35.84
N GLN A 1057 20.00 -23.83 35.11
CA GLN A 1057 20.65 -25.04 35.64
C GLN A 1057 22.03 -24.74 36.22
N ARG A 1058 22.81 -23.87 35.56
CA ARG A 1058 24.14 -23.44 36.04
C ARG A 1058 24.04 -22.52 37.27
N LEU A 1059 23.02 -21.65 37.33
CA LEU A 1059 22.80 -20.70 38.42
C LEU A 1059 22.16 -21.36 39.66
N GLU A 1060 21.51 -22.50 39.49
CA GLU A 1060 20.71 -23.16 40.53
C GLU A 1060 21.48 -23.44 41.84
N PRO A 1061 22.73 -23.97 41.83
CA PRO A 1061 23.50 -24.15 43.05
C PRO A 1061 23.77 -22.82 43.79
N VAL A 1062 23.95 -21.73 43.04
CA VAL A 1062 24.18 -20.40 43.60
C VAL A 1062 22.90 -19.83 44.19
N LYS A 1063 21.76 -19.97 43.48
CA LYS A 1063 20.43 -19.59 43.96
C LYS A 1063 20.08 -20.29 45.27
N ARG A 1064 20.30 -21.61 45.37
CA ARG A 1064 20.07 -22.37 46.61
C ARG A 1064 20.94 -21.89 47.78
N ARG A 1065 22.23 -21.63 47.52
CA ARG A 1065 23.17 -21.20 48.56
C ARG A 1065 22.82 -19.80 49.10
N LEU A 1066 22.44 -18.87 48.23
CA LEU A 1066 22.12 -17.49 48.62
C LEU A 1066 20.69 -17.34 49.18
N GLY A 1067 19.80 -18.29 48.89
CA GLY A 1067 18.40 -18.29 49.34
C GLY A 1067 17.48 -17.43 48.46
N SER A 1068 16.17 -17.54 48.70
CA SER A 1068 15.13 -16.93 47.87
C SER A 1068 15.05 -15.40 47.94
N GLN A 1069 15.71 -14.78 48.92
CA GLN A 1069 15.78 -13.32 49.08
C GLN A 1069 16.94 -12.68 48.30
N ALA A 1070 17.83 -13.50 47.73
CA ALA A 1070 18.93 -12.99 46.94
C ALA A 1070 18.42 -12.30 45.67
N SER A 1071 18.85 -11.06 45.45
CA SER A 1071 18.56 -10.37 44.20
C SER A 1071 19.20 -11.09 43.02
N TRP A 1072 18.63 -10.90 41.84
CA TRP A 1072 19.22 -11.39 40.59
C TRP A 1072 20.69 -10.98 40.45
N GLN A 1073 21.01 -9.73 40.77
CA GLN A 1073 22.38 -9.19 40.74
C GLN A 1073 23.33 -10.02 41.61
N GLN A 1074 22.97 -10.27 42.87
CA GLN A 1074 23.80 -11.04 43.79
C GLN A 1074 24.01 -12.49 43.32
N VAL A 1075 23.00 -13.10 42.71
CA VAL A 1075 23.10 -14.45 42.13
C VAL A 1075 24.11 -14.45 40.98
N VAL A 1076 24.02 -13.49 40.07
CA VAL A 1076 24.90 -13.40 38.91
C VAL A 1076 26.35 -13.09 39.32
N GLU A 1077 26.56 -12.12 40.22
CA GLU A 1077 27.89 -11.79 40.76
C GLU A 1077 28.52 -12.98 41.46
N ALA A 1078 27.76 -13.68 42.31
CA ALA A 1078 28.26 -14.87 42.99
C ALA A 1078 28.58 -16.01 42.02
N ALA A 1079 27.81 -16.17 40.95
CA ALA A 1079 28.09 -17.16 39.91
C ALA A 1079 29.37 -16.82 39.14
N PHE A 1080 29.55 -15.54 38.78
CA PHE A 1080 30.76 -15.05 38.13
C PHE A 1080 32.01 -15.26 38.99
N ASN A 1081 31.95 -14.94 40.28
CA ASN A 1081 33.04 -15.18 41.24
C ASN A 1081 33.41 -16.66 41.40
N GLN A 1082 32.53 -17.58 40.98
CA GLN A 1082 32.77 -19.01 40.94
C GLN A 1082 33.17 -19.52 39.55
N SER A 1083 33.47 -18.62 38.60
CA SER A 1083 33.79 -18.95 37.21
C SER A 1083 32.69 -19.75 36.49
N ILE A 1084 31.43 -19.57 36.89
CA ILE A 1084 30.30 -20.20 36.20
C ILE A 1084 30.04 -19.45 34.89
N SER A 1085 29.97 -20.17 33.77
CA SER A 1085 29.70 -19.56 32.46
C SER A 1085 28.28 -18.98 32.37
N LEU A 1086 28.21 -17.66 32.20
CA LEU A 1086 26.99 -16.87 32.07
C LEU A 1086 26.54 -16.66 30.61
N ILE A 1087 27.05 -17.48 29.68
CA ILE A 1087 26.69 -17.46 28.26
C ILE A 1087 26.24 -18.86 27.84
N ALA A 1088 25.10 -18.96 27.17
CA ALA A 1088 24.60 -20.19 26.58
C ALA A 1088 24.22 -19.98 25.12
N THR A 1089 24.54 -20.97 24.28
CA THR A 1089 24.10 -21.04 22.89
C THR A 1089 23.40 -22.37 22.67
N GLU A 1090 22.20 -22.34 22.11
CA GLU A 1090 21.37 -23.49 21.80
C GLU A 1090 20.64 -23.25 20.47
N SER A 1091 19.98 -24.28 19.95
CA SER A 1091 19.21 -24.17 18.72
C SER A 1091 17.88 -24.90 18.85
N PHE A 1092 16.86 -24.36 18.17
CA PHE A 1092 15.74 -25.18 17.72
C PHE A 1092 16.25 -26.23 16.73
N LYS A 1093 15.68 -27.43 16.76
CA LYS A 1093 15.92 -28.51 15.81
C LYS A 1093 14.59 -29.08 15.36
N LYS A 1094 14.54 -29.54 14.11
CA LYS A 1094 13.41 -30.32 13.58
C LYS A 1094 12.96 -31.40 14.58
N GLY A 1095 11.66 -31.44 14.86
CA GLY A 1095 11.05 -32.34 15.85
C GLY A 1095 10.88 -31.76 17.25
N ASP A 1096 11.43 -30.58 17.57
CA ASP A 1096 11.18 -29.89 18.85
C ASP A 1096 9.72 -29.42 19.02
N GLN A 1097 8.96 -29.33 17.93
CA GLN A 1097 7.56 -28.91 17.91
C GLN A 1097 6.81 -29.70 16.84
N SER A 1098 5.58 -30.09 17.17
CA SER A 1098 4.68 -30.78 16.24
C SER A 1098 3.85 -29.81 15.40
N ASP A 1099 3.38 -30.30 14.26
CA ASP A 1099 2.43 -29.58 13.41
C ASP A 1099 1.08 -29.39 14.13
N TYR A 1100 0.37 -28.32 13.81
CA TYR A 1100 -0.97 -28.05 14.37
C TYR A 1100 -1.81 -27.20 13.42
N SER A 1101 -3.12 -27.16 13.69
CA SER A 1101 -4.10 -26.35 12.95
C SER A 1101 -4.43 -25.04 13.66
N ILE A 1102 -4.60 -23.96 12.90
CA ILE A 1102 -5.17 -22.69 13.36
C ILE A 1102 -6.55 -22.55 12.77
N TYR A 1103 -7.56 -22.42 13.62
CA TYR A 1103 -8.96 -22.25 13.19
C TYR A 1103 -9.33 -20.78 13.18
N GLY A 1104 -10.08 -20.34 12.18
CA GLY A 1104 -10.62 -18.98 12.16
C GLY A 1104 -11.96 -18.89 11.44
N LEU A 1105 -12.73 -17.85 11.78
CA LEU A 1105 -13.97 -17.48 11.12
C LEU A 1105 -14.02 -15.97 10.93
N SER A 1106 -14.60 -15.52 9.82
CA SER A 1106 -14.93 -14.12 9.63
C SER A 1106 -16.33 -13.93 9.08
N LEU A 1107 -16.97 -12.84 9.52
CA LEU A 1107 -18.24 -12.37 8.98
C LEU A 1107 -18.07 -10.95 8.45
N THR A 1108 -18.24 -10.76 7.15
CA THR A 1108 -18.04 -9.48 6.46
C THR A 1108 -19.37 -8.95 5.95
N GLU A 1109 -19.71 -7.71 6.29
CA GLU A 1109 -20.88 -6.99 5.78
C GLU A 1109 -20.45 -5.83 4.89
N VAL A 1110 -21.08 -5.70 3.73
CA VAL A 1110 -20.84 -4.62 2.77
C VAL A 1110 -22.11 -3.87 2.43
N GLU A 1111 -21.99 -2.59 2.13
CA GLU A 1111 -22.99 -1.78 1.43
C GLU A 1111 -22.44 -1.32 0.09
N VAL A 1112 -23.21 -1.49 -0.99
CA VAL A 1112 -22.77 -1.31 -2.38
C VAL A 1112 -23.66 -0.28 -3.07
N ASP A 1113 -23.04 0.66 -3.76
CA ASP A 1113 -23.67 1.55 -4.74
C ASP A 1113 -23.73 0.85 -6.09
N ILE A 1114 -24.92 0.40 -6.48
CA ILE A 1114 -25.09 -0.38 -7.72
C ILE A 1114 -24.79 0.45 -8.97
N LEU A 1115 -24.98 1.78 -8.91
CA LEU A 1115 -24.77 2.67 -10.05
C LEU A 1115 -23.29 3.00 -10.30
N THR A 1116 -22.40 2.73 -9.33
CA THR A 1116 -20.96 3.03 -9.46
C THR A 1116 -20.06 1.82 -9.23
N GLY A 1117 -20.58 0.80 -8.54
CA GLY A 1117 -19.83 -0.34 -8.04
C GLY A 1117 -19.03 -0.08 -6.77
N ASN A 1118 -18.97 1.17 -6.30
CA ASN A 1118 -18.31 1.49 -5.04
C ASN A 1118 -19.01 0.82 -3.87
N HIS A 1119 -18.25 0.50 -2.84
CA HIS A 1119 -18.76 -0.18 -1.66
C HIS A 1119 -18.07 0.30 -0.40
N LEU A 1120 -18.74 0.09 0.73
CA LEU A 1120 -18.20 0.25 2.07
C LEU A 1120 -18.23 -1.11 2.77
N ILE A 1121 -17.20 -1.40 3.56
CA ILE A 1121 -17.19 -2.56 4.45
C ILE A 1121 -17.75 -2.08 5.79
N SER A 1122 -19.04 -2.31 6.01
CA SER A 1122 -19.78 -1.77 7.16
C SER A 1122 -19.33 -2.40 8.47
N ARG A 1123 -19.07 -3.71 8.49
CA ARG A 1123 -18.62 -4.42 9.69
C ARG A 1123 -17.88 -5.69 9.33
N VAL A 1124 -16.82 -5.99 10.07
CA VAL A 1124 -16.12 -7.27 10.05
C VAL A 1124 -15.96 -7.80 11.48
N ASP A 1125 -16.41 -9.02 11.70
CA ASP A 1125 -16.15 -9.79 12.91
C ASP A 1125 -15.15 -10.91 12.57
N ILE A 1126 -14.04 -11.04 13.31
CA ILE A 1126 -13.07 -12.13 13.17
C ILE A 1126 -12.91 -12.84 14.51
N LEU A 1127 -12.97 -14.17 14.48
CA LEU A 1127 -12.53 -15.03 15.57
C LEU A 1127 -11.38 -15.90 15.07
N GLU A 1128 -10.22 -15.83 15.74
CA GLU A 1128 -9.05 -16.67 15.43
C GLU A 1128 -8.56 -17.43 16.67
N ASP A 1129 -8.25 -18.72 16.51
CA ASP A 1129 -7.67 -19.55 17.55
C ASP A 1129 -6.16 -19.34 17.64
N ALA A 1130 -5.75 -18.37 18.44
CA ALA A 1130 -4.34 -18.02 18.71
C ALA A 1130 -3.71 -18.83 19.86
N GLY A 1131 -4.40 -19.84 20.40
CA GLY A 1131 -3.94 -20.58 21.57
C GLY A 1131 -3.88 -19.70 22.84
N GLU A 1132 -2.95 -20.00 23.73
CA GLU A 1132 -2.51 -19.04 24.76
C GLU A 1132 -1.50 -18.06 24.12
N SER A 1133 -2.00 -16.94 23.59
CA SER A 1133 -1.18 -15.93 22.90
C SER A 1133 0.03 -15.48 23.74
N ILE A 1134 1.22 -15.50 23.13
CA ILE A 1134 2.46 -15.04 23.78
C ILE A 1134 2.41 -13.53 24.04
N SER A 1135 1.86 -12.77 23.10
CA SER A 1135 1.82 -11.31 23.15
C SER A 1135 0.56 -10.80 22.43
N PRO A 1136 -0.57 -10.66 23.15
CA PRO A 1136 -1.88 -10.43 22.54
C PRO A 1136 -1.96 -9.21 21.63
N ASN A 1137 -1.35 -8.09 22.03
CA ASN A 1137 -1.31 -6.86 21.22
C ASN A 1137 -0.62 -7.07 19.86
N ILE A 1138 0.45 -7.87 19.84
CA ILE A 1138 1.18 -8.18 18.61
C ILE A 1138 0.33 -9.11 17.73
N ASP A 1139 -0.29 -10.13 18.33
CA ASP A 1139 -1.08 -11.13 17.62
C ASP A 1139 -2.34 -10.53 16.99
N VAL A 1140 -3.05 -9.66 17.70
CA VAL A 1140 -4.17 -8.88 17.15
C VAL A 1140 -3.70 -8.02 15.97
N GLY A 1141 -2.57 -7.32 16.10
CA GLY A 1141 -2.02 -6.53 15.00
C GLY A 1141 -1.66 -7.37 13.77
N GLN A 1142 -1.20 -8.61 13.96
CA GLN A 1142 -0.95 -9.53 12.83
C GLN A 1142 -2.25 -9.89 12.10
N ILE A 1143 -3.33 -10.16 12.83
CA ILE A 1143 -4.66 -10.50 12.29
C ILE A 1143 -5.23 -9.33 11.50
N GLU A 1144 -5.29 -8.12 12.10
CA GLU A 1144 -5.79 -6.90 11.44
C GLU A 1144 -5.01 -6.60 10.16
N GLY A 1145 -3.68 -6.69 10.23
CA GLY A 1145 -2.80 -6.49 9.10
C GLY A 1145 -2.98 -7.51 7.98
N ALA A 1146 -3.11 -8.80 8.32
CA ALA A 1146 -3.27 -9.87 7.34
C ALA A 1146 -4.61 -9.74 6.62
N PHE A 1147 -5.68 -9.49 7.38
CA PHE A 1147 -7.02 -9.34 6.83
C PHE A 1147 -7.11 -8.14 5.88
N VAL A 1148 -6.58 -6.96 6.27
CA VAL A 1148 -6.60 -5.78 5.39
C VAL A 1148 -5.72 -5.97 4.14
N MET A 1149 -4.58 -6.67 4.25
CA MET A 1149 -3.80 -7.07 3.06
C MET A 1149 -4.60 -7.99 2.13
N GLY A 1150 -5.44 -8.87 2.70
CA GLY A 1150 -6.38 -9.70 1.95
C GLY A 1150 -7.53 -8.89 1.32
N LEU A 1151 -8.08 -7.89 2.00
CA LEU A 1151 -9.07 -6.98 1.41
C LEU A 1151 -8.52 -6.29 0.16
N GLY A 1152 -7.27 -5.82 0.21
CA GLY A 1152 -6.59 -5.27 -0.95
C GLY A 1152 -6.49 -6.26 -2.11
N TYR A 1153 -6.11 -7.51 -1.82
CA TYR A 1153 -6.04 -8.60 -2.80
C TYR A 1153 -7.39 -8.80 -3.51
N TYR A 1154 -8.49 -8.90 -2.76
CA TYR A 1154 -9.80 -9.20 -3.32
C TYR A 1154 -10.51 -8.00 -3.94
N LEU A 1155 -10.10 -6.75 -3.68
CA LEU A 1155 -10.90 -5.57 -4.05
C LEU A 1155 -10.18 -4.55 -4.95
N THR A 1156 -8.93 -4.19 -4.65
CA THR A 1156 -8.32 -2.97 -5.23
C THR A 1156 -6.96 -3.18 -5.89
N GLU A 1157 -6.23 -4.23 -5.53
CA GLU A 1157 -4.87 -4.45 -6.01
C GLU A 1157 -4.88 -5.22 -7.35
N HIS A 1158 -4.57 -4.52 -8.44
CA HIS A 1158 -4.63 -5.07 -9.79
C HIS A 1158 -3.32 -4.87 -10.56
N LEU A 1159 -2.79 -5.95 -11.14
CA LEU A 1159 -1.58 -5.94 -11.96
C LEU A 1159 -1.94 -6.02 -13.44
N VAL A 1160 -1.65 -4.96 -14.18
CA VAL A 1160 -1.98 -4.85 -15.61
C VAL A 1160 -0.70 -4.86 -16.43
N TYR A 1161 -0.60 -5.78 -17.38
CA TYR A 1161 0.52 -5.88 -18.32
C TYR A 1161 0.08 -5.44 -19.71
N ASP A 1162 0.96 -4.72 -20.40
CA ASP A 1162 0.81 -4.42 -21.82
C ASP A 1162 0.91 -5.71 -22.63
N ARG A 1163 -0.13 -6.00 -23.43
CA ARG A 1163 -0.27 -7.28 -24.14
C ARG A 1163 0.72 -7.44 -25.29
N GLN A 1164 1.27 -6.35 -25.81
CA GLN A 1164 2.18 -6.36 -26.97
C GLN A 1164 3.64 -6.48 -26.56
N THR A 1165 4.03 -5.78 -25.50
CA THR A 1165 5.42 -5.68 -25.03
C THR A 1165 5.71 -6.59 -23.84
N GLY A 1166 4.69 -6.91 -23.03
CA GLY A 1166 4.82 -7.61 -21.76
C GLY A 1166 5.19 -6.71 -20.58
N ARG A 1167 5.23 -5.39 -20.76
CA ARG A 1167 5.57 -4.42 -19.71
C ARG A 1167 4.49 -4.35 -18.63
N LEU A 1168 4.89 -4.33 -17.36
CA LEU A 1168 3.97 -4.02 -16.27
C LEU A 1168 3.60 -2.53 -16.29
N LEU A 1169 2.31 -2.22 -16.41
CA LEU A 1169 1.79 -0.85 -16.45
C LEU A 1169 1.43 -0.32 -15.05
N THR A 1170 1.04 -1.18 -14.11
CA THR A 1170 0.68 -0.80 -12.73
C THR A 1170 1.84 -1.01 -11.74
N ASN A 1171 2.95 -0.31 -11.96
CA ASN A 1171 4.21 -0.42 -11.21
C ASN A 1171 4.52 0.78 -10.30
N ARG A 1172 3.55 1.68 -10.05
CA ARG A 1172 3.73 2.94 -9.32
C ARG A 1172 2.63 3.15 -8.28
N THR A 1173 2.84 4.08 -7.34
CA THR A 1173 1.76 4.43 -6.37
C THR A 1173 0.60 5.18 -7.02
N TRP A 1174 0.84 5.72 -8.23
CA TRP A 1174 -0.16 6.32 -9.10
C TRP A 1174 -1.22 5.32 -9.60
N ASN A 1175 -0.86 4.05 -9.79
CA ASN A 1175 -1.71 3.09 -10.52
C ASN A 1175 -1.81 1.69 -9.88
N TYR A 1176 -1.11 1.46 -8.76
CA TYR A 1176 -1.29 0.29 -7.91
C TYR A 1176 -1.81 0.69 -6.52
N HIS A 1177 -2.94 0.14 -6.12
CA HIS A 1177 -3.75 0.69 -5.02
C HIS A 1177 -3.95 -0.31 -3.86
N PRO A 1178 -2.98 -0.45 -2.94
CA PRO A 1178 -3.24 -1.13 -1.67
C PRO A 1178 -4.27 -0.34 -0.82
N PRO A 1179 -4.97 -0.98 0.13
CA PRO A 1179 -5.91 -0.28 1.01
C PRO A 1179 -5.26 0.87 1.79
N GLY A 1180 -5.97 1.99 1.89
CA GLY A 1180 -5.69 3.14 2.74
C GLY A 1180 -6.53 3.15 4.03
N ALA A 1181 -6.38 4.20 4.84
CA ALA A 1181 -7.03 4.31 6.14
C ALA A 1181 -8.56 4.21 6.10
N LYS A 1182 -9.20 4.73 5.04
CA LYS A 1182 -10.67 4.68 4.87
C LYS A 1182 -11.19 3.44 4.14
N ASP A 1183 -10.31 2.58 3.65
CA ASP A 1183 -10.69 1.34 2.97
C ASP A 1183 -10.90 0.17 3.96
N ILE A 1184 -10.55 0.37 5.24
CA ILE A 1184 -10.75 -0.64 6.30
C ILE A 1184 -12.22 -0.73 6.73
N PRO A 1185 -12.63 -1.85 7.37
CA PRO A 1185 -13.97 -1.98 7.93
C PRO A 1185 -14.33 -0.81 8.86
N ILE A 1186 -15.55 -0.31 8.75
CA ILE A 1186 -16.08 0.76 9.60
C ILE A 1186 -16.16 0.29 11.05
N ASP A 1187 -16.70 -0.91 11.30
CA ASP A 1187 -16.67 -1.58 12.61
C ASP A 1187 -15.81 -2.84 12.50
N PHE A 1188 -14.60 -2.82 13.08
CA PHE A 1188 -13.63 -3.90 12.96
C PHE A 1188 -13.39 -4.62 14.30
N ARG A 1189 -13.88 -5.86 14.43
CA ARG A 1189 -13.87 -6.62 15.69
C ARG A 1189 -13.01 -7.87 15.61
N ILE A 1190 -12.07 -8.00 16.55
CA ILE A 1190 -11.15 -9.14 16.63
C ILE A 1190 -11.34 -9.87 17.97
N GLU A 1191 -11.64 -11.16 17.92
CA GLU A 1191 -11.63 -12.06 19.07
C GLU A 1191 -10.49 -13.08 18.92
N LEU A 1192 -9.57 -13.12 19.88
CA LEU A 1192 -8.70 -14.28 20.08
C LEU A 1192 -9.46 -15.30 20.92
N LEU A 1193 -9.62 -16.53 20.41
CA LEU A 1193 -10.38 -17.57 21.09
C LEU A 1193 -9.85 -17.84 22.50
N GLN A 1194 -10.66 -17.53 23.50
CA GLN A 1194 -10.28 -17.65 24.92
C GLN A 1194 -10.32 -19.09 25.41
N LYS A 1195 -9.53 -19.40 26.46
CA LYS A 1195 -9.50 -20.71 27.15
C LYS A 1195 -9.23 -21.88 26.20
N SER A 1196 -8.30 -21.66 25.27
CA SER A 1196 -8.05 -22.53 24.12
C SER A 1196 -6.58 -22.95 24.01
N PRO A 1197 -5.99 -23.58 25.04
CA PRO A 1197 -4.57 -23.92 25.01
C PRO A 1197 -4.24 -24.90 23.88
N ASN A 1198 -3.16 -24.63 23.14
CA ASN A 1198 -2.61 -25.58 22.17
C ASN A 1198 -1.69 -26.58 22.89
N PRO A 1199 -2.05 -27.88 23.01
CA PRO A 1199 -1.24 -28.84 23.77
C PRO A 1199 0.14 -29.10 23.16
N VAL A 1200 0.32 -28.82 21.86
CA VAL A 1200 1.56 -29.08 21.12
C VAL A 1200 2.32 -27.80 20.70
N GLY A 1201 1.69 -26.64 20.86
CA GLY A 1201 2.28 -25.34 20.50
C GLY A 1201 3.28 -24.85 21.55
N PHE A 1202 4.28 -24.07 21.11
CA PHE A 1202 5.24 -23.47 22.03
C PHE A 1202 4.52 -22.59 23.06
N LEU A 1203 4.75 -22.83 24.35
CA LEU A 1203 4.03 -22.15 25.45
C LEU A 1203 2.49 -22.17 25.29
N ARG A 1204 1.96 -23.18 24.60
CA ARG A 1204 0.54 -23.36 24.26
C ARG A 1204 -0.04 -22.30 23.32
N SER A 1205 0.80 -21.53 22.63
CA SER A 1205 0.37 -20.57 21.61
C SER A 1205 0.04 -21.21 20.26
N LYS A 1206 -0.50 -20.39 19.37
CA LYS A 1206 -0.58 -20.64 17.94
C LYS A 1206 -0.10 -19.42 17.16
N ALA A 1207 0.40 -19.66 15.96
CA ALA A 1207 0.85 -18.59 15.07
C ALA A 1207 -0.31 -17.79 14.46
N THR A 1208 -0.08 -16.49 14.25
CA THR A 1208 -1.07 -15.50 13.74
C THR A 1208 -0.55 -14.74 12.51
N GLY A 1209 0.65 -15.10 12.04
CA GLY A 1209 1.39 -14.34 11.04
C GLY A 1209 0.75 -14.30 9.66
N GLU A 1210 0.03 -15.33 9.23
CA GLU A 1210 -0.59 -15.47 7.90
C GLU A 1210 -2.10 -15.77 7.90
N PRO A 1211 -2.66 -16.53 8.86
CA PRO A 1211 -4.01 -17.11 8.76
C PRO A 1211 -5.12 -16.12 8.37
N ALA A 1212 -5.26 -14.99 9.06
CA ALA A 1212 -6.36 -14.05 8.82
C ALA A 1212 -6.42 -13.43 7.41
N LEU A 1213 -5.37 -13.52 6.59
CA LEU A 1213 -5.45 -13.15 5.16
C LEU A 1213 -6.44 -14.05 4.41
N CYS A 1214 -6.50 -15.33 4.75
CA CYS A 1214 -7.36 -16.32 4.10
C CYS A 1214 -8.85 -16.05 4.34
N LEU A 1215 -9.18 -15.43 5.49
CA LEU A 1215 -10.56 -15.09 5.86
C LEU A 1215 -11.15 -13.93 5.04
N ALA A 1216 -10.30 -13.10 4.43
CA ALA A 1216 -10.76 -11.95 3.65
C ALA A 1216 -11.60 -12.33 2.42
N VAL A 1217 -11.58 -13.59 1.96
CA VAL A 1217 -12.45 -14.09 0.88
C VAL A 1217 -13.95 -13.89 1.19
N GLY A 1218 -14.31 -13.77 2.48
CA GLY A 1218 -15.66 -13.45 2.90
C GLY A 1218 -16.23 -12.18 2.26
N VAL A 1219 -15.38 -11.22 1.87
CA VAL A 1219 -15.85 -10.01 1.17
C VAL A 1219 -16.42 -10.31 -0.21
N LEU A 1220 -15.90 -11.31 -0.94
CA LEU A 1220 -16.45 -11.72 -2.23
C LEU A 1220 -17.85 -12.29 -2.07
N PHE A 1221 -18.12 -13.02 -0.99
CA PHE A 1221 -19.45 -13.58 -0.71
C PHE A 1221 -20.45 -12.49 -0.31
N ALA A 1222 -19.99 -11.50 0.45
CA ALA A 1222 -20.78 -10.33 0.78
C ALA A 1222 -21.17 -9.56 -0.50
N LEU A 1223 -20.22 -9.33 -1.41
CA LEU A 1223 -20.49 -8.72 -2.72
C LEU A 1223 -21.40 -9.59 -3.58
N GLN A 1224 -21.21 -10.91 -3.60
CA GLN A 1224 -22.07 -11.85 -4.32
C GLN A 1224 -23.52 -11.69 -3.87
N HIS A 1225 -23.80 -11.65 -2.57
CA HIS A 1225 -25.15 -11.45 -2.05
C HIS A 1225 -25.75 -10.10 -2.45
N ALA A 1226 -24.98 -9.01 -2.37
CA ALA A 1226 -25.44 -7.68 -2.78
C ALA A 1226 -25.75 -7.63 -4.30
N ILE A 1227 -24.90 -8.21 -5.13
CA ILE A 1227 -25.06 -8.29 -6.59
C ILE A 1227 -26.27 -9.16 -6.95
N GLN A 1228 -26.46 -10.31 -6.32
CA GLN A 1228 -27.62 -11.17 -6.57
C GLN A 1228 -28.94 -10.45 -6.23
N ALA A 1229 -28.97 -9.68 -5.13
CA ALA A 1229 -30.12 -8.84 -4.80
C ALA A 1229 -30.36 -7.71 -5.84
N ALA A 1230 -29.29 -7.14 -6.41
CA ALA A 1230 -29.40 -6.18 -7.51
C ALA A 1230 -29.90 -6.80 -8.82
N ARG A 1231 -29.43 -8.00 -9.16
CA ARG A 1231 -29.83 -8.76 -10.35
C ARG A 1231 -31.28 -9.22 -10.28
N GLN A 1232 -31.73 -9.65 -9.11
CA GLN A 1232 -33.13 -10.00 -8.87
C GLN A 1232 -34.05 -8.80 -9.13
N ASP A 1233 -33.70 -7.61 -8.61
CA ASP A 1233 -34.44 -6.39 -8.87
C ASP A 1233 -34.40 -5.96 -10.35
N ALA A 1234 -33.35 -6.35 -11.09
CA ALA A 1234 -33.23 -6.12 -12.53
C ALA A 1234 -34.06 -7.13 -13.37
N GLY A 1235 -34.72 -8.11 -12.72
CA GLY A 1235 -35.47 -9.16 -13.42
C GLY A 1235 -34.59 -10.20 -14.11
N LEU A 1236 -33.30 -10.27 -13.76
CA LEU A 1236 -32.37 -11.22 -14.36
C LEU A 1236 -32.53 -12.63 -13.76
N PRO A 1237 -32.27 -13.69 -14.54
CA PRO A 1237 -32.21 -15.05 -14.04
C PRO A 1237 -31.22 -15.18 -12.86
N ARG A 1238 -31.61 -16.01 -11.88
CA ARG A 1238 -30.75 -16.37 -10.75
C ARG A 1238 -29.62 -17.26 -11.26
N GLU A 1239 -28.48 -16.64 -11.51
CA GLU A 1239 -27.27 -17.29 -12.03
C GLU A 1239 -26.07 -16.93 -11.17
N TRP A 1240 -25.13 -17.87 -11.05
CA TRP A 1240 -23.91 -17.63 -10.30
C TRP A 1240 -23.06 -16.58 -11.01
N VAL A 1241 -22.83 -15.45 -10.34
CA VAL A 1241 -21.91 -14.42 -10.83
C VAL A 1241 -20.50 -14.83 -10.45
N ARG A 1242 -19.59 -14.72 -11.42
CA ARG A 1242 -18.18 -15.02 -11.24
C ARG A 1242 -17.46 -13.83 -10.60
N LEU A 1243 -17.14 -13.96 -9.32
CA LEU A 1243 -16.30 -13.00 -8.59
C LEU A 1243 -14.94 -13.63 -8.30
N GLY A 1244 -13.90 -12.80 -8.31
CA GLY A 1244 -12.50 -13.20 -8.19
C GLY A 1244 -11.65 -12.12 -7.54
N ALA A 1245 -10.33 -12.22 -7.65
CA ALA A 1245 -9.41 -11.19 -7.18
C ALA A 1245 -8.73 -10.49 -8.35
N PRO A 1246 -8.78 -9.14 -8.46
CA PRO A 1246 -9.64 -8.24 -7.69
C PRO A 1246 -11.07 -8.13 -8.24
N THR A 1247 -12.06 -8.02 -7.36
CA THR A 1247 -13.43 -7.59 -7.64
C THR A 1247 -13.53 -6.08 -7.40
N THR A 1248 -13.10 -5.30 -8.39
CA THR A 1248 -13.10 -3.83 -8.36
C THR A 1248 -14.51 -3.26 -8.50
N PRO A 1249 -14.72 -1.94 -8.27
CA PRO A 1249 -16.00 -1.29 -8.58
C PRO A 1249 -16.51 -1.55 -10.01
N GLU A 1250 -15.58 -1.65 -10.97
CA GLU A 1250 -15.90 -2.07 -12.34
C GLU A 1250 -16.60 -3.43 -12.38
N THR A 1251 -15.96 -4.45 -11.81
CA THR A 1251 -16.52 -5.82 -11.78
C THR A 1251 -17.88 -5.86 -11.11
N VAL A 1252 -18.06 -5.13 -10.00
CA VAL A 1252 -19.32 -5.04 -9.27
C VAL A 1252 -20.43 -4.43 -10.12
N MET A 1253 -20.16 -3.28 -10.75
CA MET A 1253 -21.16 -2.55 -11.54
C MET A 1253 -21.60 -3.33 -12.78
N LEU A 1254 -20.63 -3.90 -13.51
CA LEU A 1254 -20.90 -4.69 -14.72
C LEU A 1254 -21.67 -5.98 -14.38
N SER A 1255 -21.44 -6.56 -13.20
CA SER A 1255 -22.13 -7.78 -12.75
C SER A 1255 -23.53 -7.55 -12.18
N ALA A 1256 -23.86 -6.32 -11.75
CA ALA A 1256 -25.11 -6.00 -11.08
C ALA A 1256 -26.34 -5.98 -12.01
N GLY A 1257 -26.14 -5.94 -13.33
CA GLY A 1257 -27.18 -6.23 -14.32
C GLY A 1257 -28.21 -5.12 -14.56
N HIS A 1258 -27.94 -3.88 -14.15
CA HIS A 1258 -28.76 -2.73 -14.54
C HIS A 1258 -28.32 -2.22 -15.92
N GLU A 1259 -29.26 -1.74 -16.72
CA GLU A 1259 -28.96 -1.23 -18.06
C GLU A 1259 -29.30 0.25 -18.17
N VAL A 1260 -28.52 1.01 -18.95
CA VAL A 1260 -28.68 2.47 -19.08
C VAL A 1260 -30.05 2.84 -19.66
N HIS A 1261 -30.56 2.07 -20.63
CA HIS A 1261 -31.88 2.29 -21.22
C HIS A 1261 -33.05 2.05 -20.23
N SER A 1262 -32.78 1.45 -19.08
CA SER A 1262 -33.79 1.22 -18.02
C SER A 1262 -33.88 2.37 -17.01
N PHE A 1263 -33.07 3.42 -17.15
CA PHE A 1263 -33.06 4.55 -16.24
C PHE A 1263 -34.35 5.38 -16.35
N THR A 1264 -35.06 5.51 -15.23
CA THR A 1264 -36.35 6.19 -15.09
C THR A 1264 -36.49 6.72 -13.68
N LEU A 1265 -37.25 7.79 -13.49
CA LEU A 1265 -37.57 8.32 -12.17
C LEU A 1265 -38.75 7.58 -11.52
N GLN A 1266 -39.65 7.00 -12.32
CA GLN A 1266 -40.89 6.34 -11.90
C GLN A 1266 -40.83 4.82 -11.93
#